data_AF-A0AAD4D767-F1
#
_entry.id   AF-A0AAD4D767-F1
#
_cell.length_a   1.000
_cell.length_b   1.000
_cell.length_c   1.000
_cell.angle_alpha   90.00
_cell.angle_beta   90.00
_cell.angle_gamma   90.00
#
_symmetry.space_group_name_H-M   'P 1'
#
loop_
_entity.id
_entity.type
_entity.pdbx_description
1 polymer ?
#
loop_
_entity_poly.entity_id
_entity_poly.type
_entity_poly.pdbx_seq_one_letter_code
_entity_poly.pdbx_strand_id
1 'polypeptide(L)'
;LEFQWGVCQLLGEIAIDPLWDEETRQHAVDFLAQLYKLGSIRNPHSANNELFPLMEKTKEFLASPRKVLLLLGDTGGGKSTFSIQLEHTLWMSYNRDEPIPLHITLPTINNPFDNLMGKRLHQLGFAPEQIQELKRSRQFIVICDGYDECQLRRNLYTSNLFNQKGQWQVRLVITCRTQYLGRNYHPQFLPIDEQPQPGQQREEDLFQEAYIAPFSLEQVQKYVEMHVKQESTSTVADVEQNVQPASTSTVTDQPKWTADVYMDMLSKIHGLMELVSNPFLLYLAVEALPKMMKAEKDLSNIQLSSARLYDTFTRQWLKKSMRQLEAKALEEQDQLMFDQLCAAGFVKQGIIFQKKLAAAIFERHEGNPVVEYVELEEGDSWKEEFFGTTPKATILRESSPLIRSANQHSFIHRTILEYLYARSFSDSIDTSDDQSENSSESEEFRISLAKHPLNKSGVVEEPLIMQFLIELVDSDPSFKTLLQNAVKASKKDNRVSQAAANAMSIMVKAGVPFHGADLRGVKIPGALLQGGQFDSVDFRGADLTGVNLSKAWLRKANLSGACMEGVEFEELPHLPMDSGIKNCVFSSDGKLLFACSHQCSINVYDTTTWELKDDLLGKSAIAISPCGKEFANATLYNNADVVSIETGDIELVLFGHEDSIECICYSPDGRFIATGSKDQTVRIWRLADVDNANTVDTDDTEATIAAHRVLRDHNDTVTGVAFSPSGLRFASCSMDNMILIVNVEKWTLIYNLDCTAPVLSLAYSPDGRQLASCGQDAELRLWNFNSKKPNYIPLKGHTGTVFDVAYSPDGRRVASCGSDRTVRLWDSDSGDLFDSLPGDRYEANCIAFSPIDNLVVSGGRDTRLRMWETGDVPSANTTNNGLVSRINCIDISMDGNQIVTGCFGGAVQLWDTLTGKPRAMLKGHESDVIGVAFSPIRKQVASNSTDKTVRIWCTSTGKLLLEFKGQAEFGKGLAFAPDGTRLATSSEKDHTLQVWDTHSGDMVARLRGHTDDVGGIIYSSIGDLMASWSDDKTVRLWSTWTDKCLNILEHSNAVLHVAYSPDGKHLISSTEDSSSRWNSRTGKPFDADLRAIGAIVSWTSYSSDGKYLATIEVEKSTFHLWDISTAQCDQRGMEIFSAGITHALQHVWTKCSSNGKMVLVSVDINFSLRVWELTEDVRGNGGKGSYSDVRLMWSVGGDELTMEDAVLDNLFGVSDFNLKLMTQRADSVEKMAYSEGSTEKYFRQRGYFDSDTEEEEGGRQAEGETQ
;
A
#
# COMPACT_ATOMS: atom_id res chain seq x y z
N LEU A 1 -8.13 -20.88 21.71
CA LEU A 1 -9.47 -20.69 22.31
C LEU A 1 -9.63 -21.47 23.62
N GLU A 2 -9.54 -22.81 23.65
CA GLU A 2 -9.64 -23.57 24.93
C GLU A 2 -8.54 -23.22 25.96
N PHE A 3 -7.29 -23.00 25.51
CA PHE A 3 -6.20 -22.56 26.40
C PHE A 3 -6.43 -21.14 26.96
N GLN A 4 -6.95 -20.23 26.15
CA GLN A 4 -7.23 -18.85 26.58
C GLN A 4 -8.42 -18.80 27.56
N TRP A 5 -9.43 -19.64 27.35
CA TRP A 5 -10.59 -19.68 28.24
C TRP A 5 -10.25 -20.28 29.60
N GLY A 6 -9.41 -21.32 29.64
CA GLY A 6 -8.88 -21.88 30.88
C GLY A 6 -8.04 -20.90 31.69
N VAL A 7 -7.24 -20.05 31.03
CA VAL A 7 -6.45 -18.99 31.70
C VAL A 7 -7.35 -17.90 32.28
N CYS A 8 -8.38 -17.45 31.56
CA CYS A 8 -9.33 -16.46 32.07
C CYS A 8 -10.16 -17.00 33.26
N GLN A 9 -10.50 -18.29 33.24
CA GLN A 9 -11.22 -18.93 34.34
C GLN A 9 -10.36 -19.01 35.61
N LEU A 10 -9.08 -19.41 35.46
CA LEU A 10 -8.15 -19.50 36.59
C LEU A 10 -7.86 -18.12 37.21
N LEU A 11 -7.69 -17.08 36.38
CA LEU A 11 -7.51 -15.70 36.84
C LEU A 11 -8.77 -15.15 37.53
N GLY A 12 -9.95 -15.55 37.05
CA GLY A 12 -11.22 -15.22 37.70
C GLY A 12 -11.38 -15.88 39.07
N GLU A 13 -10.94 -17.13 39.21
CA GLU A 13 -10.93 -17.84 40.49
C GLU A 13 -9.94 -17.20 41.49
N ILE A 14 -8.75 -16.83 41.03
CA ILE A 14 -7.74 -16.13 41.85
C ILE A 14 -8.27 -14.78 42.33
N ALA A 15 -8.96 -14.01 41.47
CA ALA A 15 -9.50 -12.69 41.83
C ALA A 15 -10.57 -12.73 42.93
N ILE A 16 -11.30 -13.84 43.07
CA ILE A 16 -12.46 -13.96 43.98
C ILE A 16 -12.09 -14.72 45.27
N ASP A 17 -11.05 -15.54 45.26
CA ASP A 17 -10.65 -16.35 46.41
C ASP A 17 -9.89 -15.53 47.48
N PRO A 18 -10.46 -15.33 48.69
CA PRO A 18 -9.86 -14.52 49.75
C PRO A 18 -8.59 -15.14 50.38
N LEU A 19 -8.17 -16.34 49.99
CA LEU A 19 -6.89 -16.94 50.40
C LEU A 19 -5.67 -16.26 49.75
N TRP A 20 -5.86 -15.57 48.63
CA TRP A 20 -4.81 -14.83 47.94
C TRP A 20 -4.70 -13.39 48.46
N ASP A 21 -3.49 -12.85 48.52
CA ASP A 21 -3.24 -11.49 48.98
C ASP A 21 -3.88 -10.44 48.05
N GLU A 22 -4.14 -9.26 48.60
CA GLU A 22 -4.89 -8.19 47.92
C GLU A 22 -4.17 -7.68 46.66
N GLU A 23 -2.84 -7.70 46.64
CA GLU A 23 -2.03 -7.26 45.51
C GLU A 23 -2.11 -8.26 44.34
N THR A 24 -2.02 -9.56 44.63
CA THR A 24 -2.16 -10.62 43.61
C THR A 24 -3.58 -10.69 43.03
N ARG A 25 -4.61 -10.48 43.87
CA ARG A 25 -6.01 -10.39 43.40
C ARG A 25 -6.23 -9.17 42.52
N GLN A 26 -5.64 -8.02 42.89
CA GLN A 26 -5.73 -6.81 42.09
C GLN A 26 -5.01 -6.97 40.75
N HIS A 27 -3.84 -7.61 40.71
CA HIS A 27 -3.15 -7.93 39.47
C HIS A 27 -3.93 -8.90 38.57
N ALA A 28 -4.61 -9.90 39.14
CA ALA A 28 -5.48 -10.80 38.37
C ALA A 28 -6.68 -10.05 37.75
N VAL A 29 -7.29 -9.12 38.50
CA VAL A 29 -8.37 -8.24 38.01
C VAL A 29 -7.86 -7.28 36.94
N ASP A 30 -6.70 -6.66 37.14
CA ASP A 30 -6.10 -5.72 36.20
C ASP A 30 -5.68 -6.42 34.90
N PHE A 31 -5.18 -7.66 34.98
CA PHE A 31 -4.84 -8.47 33.82
C PHE A 31 -6.08 -8.95 33.05
N LEU A 32 -7.16 -9.33 33.76
CA LEU A 32 -8.46 -9.61 33.14
C LEU A 32 -9.04 -8.35 32.47
N ALA A 33 -8.87 -7.17 33.06
CA ALA A 33 -9.29 -5.90 32.47
C ALA A 33 -8.46 -5.51 31.23
N GLN A 34 -7.16 -5.83 31.21
CA GLN A 34 -6.31 -5.69 30.02
C GLN A 34 -6.72 -6.66 28.90
N LEU A 35 -7.03 -7.92 29.22
CA LEU A 35 -7.55 -8.90 28.26
C LEU A 35 -8.93 -8.49 27.71
N TYR A 36 -9.80 -7.91 28.54
CA TYR A 36 -11.09 -7.38 28.11
C TYR A 36 -10.94 -6.16 27.18
N LYS A 37 -9.94 -5.30 27.43
CA LYS A 37 -9.58 -4.19 26.52
C LYS A 37 -9.04 -4.65 25.17
N LEU A 38 -8.43 -5.84 25.09
CA LEU A 38 -8.00 -6.47 23.84
C LEU A 38 -9.15 -7.16 23.08
N GLY A 39 -10.25 -7.50 23.77
CA GLY A 39 -11.44 -8.14 23.19
C GLY A 39 -12.54 -7.19 22.70
N SER A 40 -12.43 -5.88 22.96
CA SER A 40 -13.32 -4.88 22.37
C SER A 40 -12.70 -4.41 21.04
N ILE A 41 -13.32 -4.81 19.93
CA ILE A 41 -13.02 -4.25 18.61
C ILE A 41 -13.30 -2.74 18.68
N ARG A 42 -12.25 -1.97 18.94
CA ARG A 42 -12.27 -0.51 18.90
C ARG A 42 -12.20 -0.05 17.45
N ASN A 43 -13.09 0.87 17.10
CA ASN A 43 -12.95 1.75 15.94
C ASN A 43 -11.57 2.41 15.95
N PRO A 44 -10.77 2.37 14.87
CA PRO A 44 -9.37 2.84 14.90
C PRO A 44 -9.17 4.36 14.75
N HIS A 45 -10.23 5.17 14.75
CA HIS A 45 -10.10 6.60 14.38
C HIS A 45 -10.84 7.53 15.33
N SER A 46 -10.16 7.96 16.40
CA SER A 46 -10.23 9.34 16.91
C SER A 46 -9.27 9.51 18.10
N ALA A 47 -8.27 10.38 17.93
CA ALA A 47 -7.56 10.98 19.05
C ALA A 47 -8.54 11.88 19.82
N ASN A 48 -8.66 11.70 21.13
CA ASN A 48 -9.58 12.38 22.08
C ASN A 48 -10.99 11.76 22.22
N ASN A 49 -11.08 10.66 22.98
CA ASN A 49 -12.35 10.06 23.42
C ASN A 49 -12.97 10.81 24.62
N GLU A 50 -13.40 12.05 24.43
CA GLU A 50 -14.28 12.72 25.40
C GLU A 50 -15.75 12.61 24.92
N LEU A 51 -16.62 12.04 25.75
CA LEU A 51 -18.07 11.98 25.49
C LEU A 51 -18.70 13.35 25.77
N PHE A 52 -19.49 13.89 24.85
CA PHE A 52 -20.16 15.19 25.00
C PHE A 52 -21.61 15.19 24.48
N PRO A 53 -22.47 16.11 24.96
CA PRO A 53 -23.82 16.28 24.41
C PRO A 53 -23.79 16.79 22.96
N LEU A 54 -24.24 15.96 22.01
CA LEU A 54 -24.16 16.25 20.57
C LEU A 54 -24.89 17.55 20.17
N MET A 55 -26.03 17.84 20.78
CA MET A 55 -26.81 19.05 20.49
C MET A 55 -26.06 20.33 20.88
N GLU A 56 -25.32 20.32 21.99
CA GLU A 56 -24.53 21.47 22.43
C GLU A 56 -23.33 21.68 21.50
N LYS A 57 -22.63 20.60 21.16
CA LYS A 57 -21.50 20.64 20.21
C LYS A 57 -21.92 21.10 18.81
N THR A 58 -23.12 20.73 18.37
CA THR A 58 -23.67 21.19 17.09
C THR A 58 -24.00 22.68 17.14
N LYS A 59 -24.51 23.19 18.26
CA LYS A 59 -24.72 24.64 18.45
C LYS A 59 -23.40 25.41 18.51
N GLU A 60 -22.36 24.86 19.14
CA GLU A 60 -21.00 25.42 19.10
C GLU A 60 -20.48 25.50 17.66
N PHE A 61 -20.65 24.44 16.87
CA PHE A 61 -20.32 24.44 15.45
C PHE A 61 -21.08 25.53 14.69
N LEU A 62 -22.39 25.66 14.91
CA LEU A 62 -23.20 26.70 14.26
C LEU A 62 -22.84 28.12 14.72
N ALA A 63 -22.28 28.30 15.92
CA ALA A 63 -21.77 29.60 16.37
C ALA A 63 -20.35 29.88 15.85
N SER A 64 -19.61 28.84 15.47
CA SER A 64 -18.23 28.91 15.01
C SER A 64 -18.11 29.37 13.54
N PRO A 65 -16.91 29.76 13.08
CA PRO A 65 -16.66 30.06 11.67
C PRO A 65 -16.61 28.82 10.76
N ARG A 66 -16.74 27.60 11.32
CA ARG A 66 -16.72 26.35 10.58
C ARG A 66 -17.86 26.24 9.56
N LYS A 67 -17.62 25.47 8.49
CA LYS A 67 -18.52 25.36 7.33
C LYS A 67 -19.17 24.00 7.20
N VAL A 68 -18.46 22.91 7.48
CA VAL A 68 -18.96 21.54 7.32
C VAL A 68 -18.81 20.76 8.62
N LEU A 69 -19.90 20.18 9.11
CA LEU A 69 -19.93 19.21 10.20
C LEU A 69 -20.32 17.85 9.65
N LEU A 70 -19.42 16.87 9.76
CA LEU A 70 -19.70 15.48 9.44
C LEU A 70 -20.10 14.72 10.70
N LEU A 71 -21.34 14.24 10.71
CA LEU A 71 -21.91 13.41 11.78
C LEU A 71 -21.83 11.95 11.37
N LEU A 72 -20.92 11.24 12.02
CA LEU A 72 -20.68 9.82 11.84
C LEU A 72 -21.39 8.99 12.90
N GLY A 73 -21.62 7.72 12.61
CA GLY A 73 -22.13 6.79 13.61
C GLY A 73 -22.63 5.50 12.99
N ASP A 74 -22.89 4.52 13.84
CA ASP A 74 -23.40 3.22 13.42
C ASP A 74 -24.79 3.31 12.78
N THR A 75 -25.11 2.30 11.99
CA THR A 75 -26.40 2.17 11.30
C THR A 75 -27.54 2.06 12.29
N GLY A 76 -28.56 2.91 12.22
CA GLY A 76 -29.61 2.95 13.25
C GLY A 76 -29.24 3.74 14.52
N GLY A 77 -28.04 4.34 14.56
CA GLY A 77 -27.55 5.20 15.65
C GLY A 77 -28.36 6.49 15.92
N GLY A 78 -29.45 6.74 15.21
CA GLY A 78 -30.31 7.92 15.42
C GLY A 78 -29.89 9.20 14.67
N LYS A 79 -28.99 9.10 13.67
CA LYS A 79 -28.52 10.25 12.86
C LYS A 79 -29.66 11.04 12.20
N SER A 80 -30.59 10.36 11.54
CA SER A 80 -31.76 10.98 10.90
C SER A 80 -32.70 11.63 11.93
N THR A 81 -32.97 10.93 13.04
CA THR A 81 -33.76 11.46 14.15
C THR A 81 -33.14 12.72 14.73
N PHE A 82 -31.82 12.74 14.91
CA PHE A 82 -31.10 13.92 15.34
C PHE A 82 -31.21 15.06 14.33
N SER A 83 -31.08 14.78 13.03
CA SER A 83 -31.19 15.77 11.96
C SER A 83 -32.57 16.46 11.93
N ILE A 84 -33.64 15.69 12.08
CA ILE A 84 -35.02 16.21 12.18
C ILE A 84 -35.20 17.04 13.46
N GLN A 85 -34.72 16.53 14.59
CA GLN A 85 -34.81 17.23 15.87
C GLN A 85 -34.00 18.54 15.86
N LEU A 86 -32.85 18.55 15.19
CA LEU A 86 -32.01 19.72 15.00
C LEU A 86 -32.75 20.79 14.19
N GLU A 87 -33.33 20.42 13.04
CA GLU A 87 -34.14 21.34 12.24
C GLU A 87 -35.30 21.93 13.06
N HIS A 88 -36.07 21.10 13.76
CA HIS A 88 -37.18 21.56 14.59
C HIS A 88 -36.71 22.53 15.69
N THR A 89 -35.59 22.21 16.36
CA THR A 89 -35.03 23.06 17.41
C THR A 89 -34.58 24.41 16.86
N LEU A 90 -33.96 24.43 15.68
CA LEU A 90 -33.53 25.66 15.01
C LEU A 90 -34.72 26.51 14.56
N TRP A 91 -35.80 25.90 14.08
CA TRP A 91 -37.05 26.61 13.74
C TRP A 91 -37.73 27.22 14.97
N MET A 92 -37.74 26.50 16.10
CA MET A 92 -38.34 27.01 17.35
C MET A 92 -37.60 28.23 17.91
N SER A 93 -36.29 28.34 17.67
CA SER A 93 -35.49 29.51 18.07
C SER A 93 -35.34 30.56 16.97
N TYR A 94 -35.94 30.36 15.78
CA TYR A 94 -35.66 31.14 14.58
C TYR A 94 -36.12 32.59 14.66
N ASN A 95 -35.21 33.52 14.34
CA ASN A 95 -35.50 34.95 14.17
C ASN A 95 -35.27 35.40 12.72
N ARG A 96 -35.86 36.55 12.33
CA ARG A 96 -35.79 37.06 10.94
C ARG A 96 -34.37 37.31 10.43
N ASP A 97 -33.41 37.56 11.32
CA ASP A 97 -32.00 37.85 10.97
C ASP A 97 -31.09 36.61 11.03
N GLU A 98 -31.61 35.45 11.43
CA GLU A 98 -30.84 34.20 11.54
C GLU A 98 -30.85 33.37 10.24
N PRO A 99 -29.85 32.49 10.04
CA PRO A 99 -29.81 31.56 8.91
C PRO A 99 -31.02 30.62 8.88
N ILE A 100 -31.57 30.37 7.70
CA ILE A 100 -32.74 29.50 7.51
C ILE A 100 -32.30 28.03 7.64
N PRO A 101 -32.84 27.25 8.60
CA PRO A 101 -32.59 25.82 8.65
C PRO A 101 -33.37 25.10 7.54
N LEU A 102 -32.71 24.19 6.82
CA LEU A 102 -33.28 23.39 5.76
C LEU A 102 -32.78 21.95 5.84
N HIS A 103 -33.67 21.02 6.17
CA HIS A 103 -33.37 19.58 6.10
C HIS A 103 -33.56 19.01 4.69
N ILE A 104 -32.56 18.24 4.26
CA ILE A 104 -32.48 17.60 2.96
C ILE A 104 -32.14 16.13 3.16
N THR A 105 -33.10 15.24 2.90
CA THR A 105 -32.87 13.81 2.81
C THR A 105 -32.27 13.50 1.45
N LEU A 106 -30.96 13.32 1.38
CA LEU A 106 -30.22 13.23 0.12
C LEU A 106 -30.72 12.10 -0.81
N PRO A 107 -31.14 10.91 -0.32
CA PRO A 107 -31.70 9.85 -1.16
C PRO A 107 -32.98 10.24 -1.93
N THR A 108 -33.72 11.24 -1.44
CA THR A 108 -34.96 11.70 -2.09
C THR A 108 -34.71 12.66 -3.26
N ILE A 109 -33.45 13.08 -3.47
CA ILE A 109 -33.06 14.02 -4.52
C ILE A 109 -32.31 13.29 -5.63
N ASN A 110 -32.85 13.37 -6.84
CA ASN A 110 -32.18 12.87 -8.03
C ASN A 110 -30.92 13.71 -8.34
N ASN A 111 -29.76 13.04 -8.33
CA ASN A 111 -28.43 13.63 -8.49
C ASN A 111 -28.17 14.82 -7.52
N PRO A 112 -27.88 14.56 -6.24
CA PRO A 112 -27.71 15.60 -5.22
C PRO A 112 -26.41 16.42 -5.37
N PHE A 113 -25.55 16.06 -6.31
CA PHE A 113 -24.30 16.75 -6.62
C PHE A 113 -24.47 17.89 -7.64
N ASP A 114 -25.71 18.19 -8.03
CA ASP A 114 -26.03 19.31 -8.91
C ASP A 114 -27.30 20.05 -8.47
N ASN A 115 -27.15 21.34 -8.20
CA ASN A 115 -28.20 22.29 -7.78
C ASN A 115 -29.13 21.78 -6.66
N LEU A 116 -28.56 21.20 -5.60
CA LEU A 116 -29.26 20.59 -4.47
C LEU A 116 -30.32 21.52 -3.85
N MET A 117 -29.92 22.76 -3.54
CA MET A 117 -30.79 23.77 -2.91
C MET A 117 -31.95 24.19 -3.81
N GLY A 118 -31.66 24.41 -5.10
CA GLY A 118 -32.69 24.79 -6.07
C GLY A 118 -33.75 23.70 -6.23
N LYS A 119 -33.31 22.43 -6.36
CA LYS A 119 -34.22 21.28 -6.46
C LYS A 119 -35.09 21.14 -5.21
N ARG A 120 -34.51 21.28 -4.01
CA ARG A 120 -35.28 21.16 -2.75
C ARG A 120 -36.29 22.28 -2.58
N LEU A 121 -35.91 23.53 -2.83
CA LEU A 121 -36.83 24.68 -2.71
C LEU A 121 -37.96 24.60 -3.74
N HIS A 122 -37.66 24.09 -4.95
CA HIS A 122 -38.71 23.84 -5.94
C HIS A 122 -39.70 22.75 -5.47
N GLN A 123 -39.22 21.67 -4.84
CA GLN A 123 -40.10 20.65 -4.23
C GLN A 123 -40.98 21.22 -3.11
N LEU A 124 -40.49 22.23 -2.38
CA LEU A 124 -41.25 22.95 -1.36
C LEU A 124 -42.24 23.98 -1.93
N GLY A 125 -42.32 24.13 -3.27
CA GLY A 125 -43.30 24.98 -3.95
C GLY A 125 -42.86 26.42 -4.20
N PHE A 126 -41.58 26.75 -4.06
CA PHE A 126 -41.06 28.09 -4.36
C PHE A 126 -40.90 28.31 -5.88
N ALA A 127 -41.30 29.49 -6.36
CA ALA A 127 -41.13 29.88 -7.75
C ALA A 127 -39.64 30.19 -8.07
N PRO A 128 -39.17 30.00 -9.32
CA PRO A 128 -37.78 30.25 -9.70
C PRO A 128 -37.28 31.66 -9.34
N GLU A 129 -38.14 32.68 -9.43
CA GLU A 129 -37.81 34.06 -9.06
C GLU A 129 -37.56 34.21 -7.55
N GLN A 130 -38.40 33.55 -6.73
CA GLN A 130 -38.26 33.53 -5.27
C GLN A 130 -36.99 32.79 -4.85
N ILE A 131 -36.65 31.69 -5.53
CA ILE A 131 -35.40 30.95 -5.30
C ILE A 131 -34.19 31.83 -5.60
N GLN A 132 -34.23 32.62 -6.68
CA GLN A 132 -33.15 33.54 -7.04
C GLN A 132 -33.01 34.70 -6.04
N GLU A 133 -34.12 35.18 -5.49
CA GLU A 133 -34.13 36.19 -4.42
C GLU A 133 -33.53 35.62 -3.12
N LEU A 134 -33.96 34.43 -2.69
CA LEU A 134 -33.43 33.74 -1.51
C LEU A 134 -31.92 33.48 -1.63
N LYS A 135 -31.47 33.05 -2.82
CA LYS A 135 -30.05 32.81 -3.11
C LYS A 135 -29.17 34.04 -2.93
N ARG A 136 -29.71 35.25 -3.18
CA ARG A 136 -28.96 36.52 -3.06
C ARG A 136 -29.00 37.13 -1.67
N SER A 137 -30.04 36.84 -0.88
CA SER A 137 -30.38 37.64 0.30
C SER A 137 -30.34 36.89 1.63
N ARG A 138 -30.31 35.55 1.63
CA ARG A 138 -30.42 34.74 2.86
C ARG A 138 -29.28 33.73 3.00
N GLN A 139 -28.92 33.45 4.25
CA GLN A 139 -28.02 32.36 4.64
C GLN A 139 -28.84 31.13 5.03
N PHE A 140 -28.28 29.93 4.84
CA PHE A 140 -28.92 28.66 5.15
C PHE A 140 -28.06 27.78 6.05
N ILE A 141 -28.70 27.02 6.93
CA ILE A 141 -28.11 25.85 7.60
C ILE A 141 -28.72 24.64 6.91
N VAL A 142 -27.92 23.92 6.13
CA VAL A 142 -28.37 22.79 5.33
C VAL A 142 -27.97 21.50 6.03
N ILE A 143 -28.98 20.73 6.43
CA ILE A 143 -28.80 19.45 7.11
C ILE A 143 -29.04 18.35 6.07
N CYS A 144 -27.97 17.78 5.55
CA CYS A 144 -27.95 16.71 4.56
C CYS A 144 -27.93 15.34 5.25
N ASP A 145 -29.02 14.62 5.17
CA ASP A 145 -29.17 13.30 5.79
C ASP A 145 -28.99 12.17 4.77
N GLY A 146 -28.19 11.16 5.11
CA GLY A 146 -28.03 9.92 4.35
C GLY A 146 -27.04 9.98 3.19
N TYR A 147 -25.83 10.53 3.39
CA TYR A 147 -24.84 10.66 2.31
C TYR A 147 -24.40 9.32 1.70
N ASP A 148 -24.23 8.30 2.52
CA ASP A 148 -23.89 6.94 2.07
C ASP A 148 -25.00 6.25 1.26
N GLU A 149 -26.20 6.85 1.23
CA GLU A 149 -27.35 6.34 0.49
C GLU A 149 -27.50 6.93 -0.92
N CYS A 150 -26.62 7.84 -1.33
CA CYS A 150 -26.69 8.54 -2.62
C CYS A 150 -25.87 7.93 -3.76
N GLN A 151 -25.25 6.75 -3.53
CA GLN A 151 -24.42 5.95 -4.46
C GLN A 151 -23.15 6.61 -5.00
N LEU A 152 -23.17 7.90 -5.33
CA LEU A 152 -22.03 8.67 -5.80
C LEU A 152 -21.28 9.27 -4.60
N ARG A 153 -20.01 8.89 -4.42
CA ARG A 153 -19.14 9.44 -3.37
C ARG A 153 -18.39 10.68 -3.88
N ARG A 154 -19.11 11.79 -4.06
CA ARG A 154 -18.54 13.08 -4.48
C ARG A 154 -18.74 14.13 -3.40
N ASN A 155 -17.89 15.14 -3.40
CA ASN A 155 -17.99 16.21 -2.43
C ASN A 155 -19.21 17.11 -2.69
N LEU A 156 -20.22 17.06 -1.79
CA LEU A 156 -21.46 17.83 -1.90
C LEU A 156 -21.22 19.34 -1.83
N TYR A 157 -20.19 19.76 -1.10
CA TYR A 157 -19.87 21.17 -0.93
C TYR A 157 -19.36 21.78 -2.23
N THR A 158 -18.36 21.15 -2.85
CA THR A 158 -17.75 21.65 -4.09
C THR A 158 -18.66 21.46 -5.29
N SER A 159 -19.33 20.32 -5.40
CA SER A 159 -20.22 20.02 -6.54
C SER A 159 -21.42 20.97 -6.64
N ASN A 160 -21.94 21.46 -5.50
CA ASN A 160 -23.03 22.43 -5.46
C ASN A 160 -22.57 23.90 -5.39
N LEU A 161 -21.25 24.16 -5.47
CA LEU A 161 -20.67 25.51 -5.46
C LEU A 161 -21.10 26.34 -4.23
N PHE A 162 -21.20 25.70 -3.06
CA PHE A 162 -21.61 26.39 -1.83
C PHE A 162 -20.58 27.44 -1.39
N ASN A 163 -21.05 28.56 -0.84
CA ASN A 163 -20.29 29.72 -0.36
C ASN A 163 -19.43 30.46 -1.40
N GLN A 164 -19.52 30.12 -2.69
CA GLN A 164 -18.87 30.88 -3.75
C GLN A 164 -19.56 32.24 -4.02
N LYS A 165 -18.85 33.17 -4.68
CA LYS A 165 -19.36 34.52 -4.99
C LYS A 165 -20.63 34.43 -5.86
N GLY A 166 -21.74 34.97 -5.36
CA GLY A 166 -23.04 34.95 -6.05
C GLY A 166 -23.80 33.60 -5.97
N GLN A 167 -23.28 32.64 -5.20
CA GLN A 167 -23.91 31.36 -4.92
C GLN A 167 -24.50 31.30 -3.50
N TRP A 168 -25.09 30.16 -3.13
CA TRP A 168 -25.76 29.95 -1.84
C TRP A 168 -24.78 30.09 -0.66
N GLN A 169 -25.15 30.87 0.35
CA GLN A 169 -24.40 30.98 1.60
C GLN A 169 -24.90 29.94 2.60
N VAL A 170 -24.11 28.89 2.86
CA VAL A 170 -24.53 27.65 3.53
C VAL A 170 -23.54 27.23 4.61
N ARG A 171 -24.06 26.80 5.77
CA ARG A 171 -23.36 25.87 6.68
C ARG A 171 -23.96 24.48 6.52
N LEU A 172 -23.10 23.48 6.39
CA LEU A 172 -23.49 22.13 6.01
C LEU A 172 -23.31 21.19 7.20
N VAL A 173 -24.36 20.44 7.54
CA VAL A 173 -24.30 19.31 8.46
C VAL A 173 -24.60 18.07 7.62
N ILE A 174 -23.67 17.12 7.53
CA ILE A 174 -23.82 15.91 6.72
C ILE A 174 -23.83 14.70 7.63
N THR A 175 -24.80 13.80 7.47
CA THR A 175 -24.78 12.50 8.16
C THR A 175 -24.26 11.39 7.24
N CYS A 176 -23.45 10.49 7.79
CA CYS A 176 -22.95 9.33 7.06
C CYS A 176 -22.72 8.13 8.00
N ARG A 177 -22.95 6.91 7.52
CA ARG A 177 -22.53 5.69 8.22
C ARG A 177 -21.01 5.51 8.11
N THR A 178 -20.35 5.24 9.24
CA THR A 178 -18.90 5.04 9.32
C THR A 178 -18.40 3.91 8.45
N GLN A 179 -19.13 2.79 8.44
CA GLN A 179 -18.77 1.57 7.71
C GLN A 179 -18.73 1.74 6.18
N TYR A 180 -19.32 2.83 5.67
CA TYR A 180 -19.40 3.14 4.25
C TYR A 180 -18.31 4.12 3.80
N LEU A 181 -17.51 4.61 4.73
CA LEU A 181 -16.42 5.52 4.45
C LEU A 181 -15.11 4.72 4.35
N GLY A 182 -14.40 4.85 3.22
CA GLY A 182 -13.08 4.22 3.05
C GLY A 182 -12.01 4.94 3.88
N ARG A 183 -10.80 4.38 4.01
CA ARG A 183 -9.74 4.92 4.89
C ARG A 183 -9.36 6.40 4.66
N ASN A 184 -9.62 6.95 3.46
CA ASN A 184 -9.34 8.36 3.09
C ASN A 184 -10.61 9.12 2.66
N TYR A 185 -11.63 9.20 3.51
CA TYR A 185 -12.91 9.84 3.15
C TYR A 185 -12.97 11.36 3.38
N HIS A 186 -12.10 11.93 4.22
CA HIS A 186 -12.10 13.36 4.55
C HIS A 186 -12.16 14.32 3.33
N PRO A 187 -11.41 14.09 2.23
CA PRO A 187 -11.47 14.97 1.05
C PRO A 187 -12.87 15.08 0.41
N GLN A 188 -13.76 14.12 0.67
CA GLN A 188 -15.14 14.13 0.18
C GLN A 188 -16.02 15.14 0.91
N PHE A 189 -15.55 15.74 2.02
CA PHE A 189 -16.35 16.65 2.84
C PHE A 189 -15.65 17.98 3.14
N LEU A 190 -14.39 18.16 2.71
CA LEU A 190 -13.65 19.41 2.91
C LEU A 190 -14.22 20.55 2.03
N PRO A 191 -14.47 21.74 2.61
CA PRO A 191 -14.88 22.92 1.86
C PRO A 191 -13.67 23.55 1.15
N ILE A 192 -13.76 23.76 -0.17
CA ILE A 192 -12.72 24.46 -0.96
C ILE A 192 -13.26 25.85 -1.33
N ASP A 193 -12.67 26.92 -0.78
CA ASP A 193 -13.01 28.30 -1.13
C ASP A 193 -12.09 28.83 -2.25
N GLU A 194 -12.67 29.37 -3.33
CA GLU A 194 -11.94 29.74 -4.55
C GLU A 194 -10.98 30.94 -4.41
N GLN A 195 -10.97 31.67 -3.29
CA GLN A 195 -10.00 32.77 -3.07
C GLN A 195 -9.73 33.01 -1.57
N PRO A 196 -8.60 32.55 -1.00
CA PRO A 196 -8.21 32.92 0.36
C PRO A 196 -7.81 34.40 0.41
N GLN A 197 -8.54 35.21 1.16
CA GLN A 197 -8.01 36.52 1.57
C GLN A 197 -6.88 36.31 2.59
N PRO A 198 -5.83 37.15 2.59
CA PRO A 198 -4.74 37.00 3.55
C PRO A 198 -5.27 37.14 4.98
N GLY A 199 -5.28 36.02 5.73
CA GLY A 199 -5.79 35.93 7.11
C GLY A 199 -6.94 34.93 7.35
N GLN A 200 -7.39 34.15 6.36
CA GLN A 200 -8.44 33.13 6.55
C GLN A 200 -7.93 31.84 7.21
N GLN A 201 -8.82 31.20 7.96
CA GLN A 201 -8.60 29.97 8.74
C GLN A 201 -8.28 28.77 7.82
N ARG A 202 -7.54 27.77 8.33
CA ARG A 202 -7.10 26.60 7.54
C ARG A 202 -8.33 25.78 7.09
N GLU A 203 -8.23 25.05 5.97
CA GLU A 203 -9.35 24.23 5.48
C GLU A 203 -9.82 23.17 6.49
N GLU A 204 -8.89 22.63 7.28
CA GLU A 204 -9.17 21.74 8.41
C GLU A 204 -9.90 22.44 9.56
N ASP A 205 -9.70 23.75 9.74
CA ASP A 205 -10.44 24.52 10.75
C ASP A 205 -11.91 24.66 10.36
N LEU A 206 -12.23 24.64 9.06
CA LEU A 206 -13.60 24.78 8.54
C LEU A 206 -14.40 23.47 8.58
N PHE A 207 -13.72 22.33 8.77
CA PHE A 207 -14.30 21.01 8.86
C PHE A 207 -14.33 20.53 10.32
N GLN A 208 -15.42 19.90 10.72
CA GLN A 208 -15.55 19.27 12.02
C GLN A 208 -16.17 17.89 11.86
N GLU A 209 -15.67 16.94 12.64
CA GLU A 209 -16.22 15.60 12.72
C GLU A 209 -16.79 15.35 14.13
N ALA A 210 -17.89 14.62 14.20
CA ALA A 210 -18.40 14.08 15.45
C ALA A 210 -18.97 12.68 15.23
N TYR A 211 -18.70 11.77 16.17
CA TYR A 211 -19.24 10.42 16.16
C TYR A 211 -20.40 10.30 17.15
N ILE A 212 -21.54 9.77 16.71
CA ILE A 212 -22.67 9.42 17.58
C ILE A 212 -22.32 8.12 18.31
N ALA A 213 -22.00 8.26 19.59
CA ALA A 213 -21.77 7.13 20.47
C ALA A 213 -23.05 6.28 20.68
N PRO A 214 -22.91 4.97 20.91
CA PRO A 214 -24.04 4.12 21.31
C PRO A 214 -24.71 4.63 22.60
N PHE A 215 -25.99 4.30 22.80
CA PHE A 215 -26.68 4.68 24.02
C PHE A 215 -26.03 4.08 25.26
N SER A 216 -25.86 4.91 26.29
CA SER A 216 -25.48 4.42 27.62
C SER A 216 -26.61 3.61 28.23
N LEU A 217 -26.29 2.77 29.21
CA LEU A 217 -27.29 1.95 29.91
C LEU A 217 -28.38 2.82 30.57
N GLU A 218 -28.01 4.00 31.08
CA GLU A 218 -28.95 4.97 31.64
C GLU A 218 -29.91 5.54 30.59
N GLN A 219 -29.41 5.81 29.37
CA GLN A 219 -30.23 6.31 28.26
C GLN A 219 -31.19 5.24 27.76
N VAL A 220 -30.74 3.98 27.67
CA VAL A 220 -31.57 2.82 27.35
C VAL A 220 -32.70 2.68 28.38
N GLN A 221 -32.37 2.71 29.67
CA GLN A 221 -33.36 2.62 30.75
C GLN A 221 -34.38 3.76 30.67
N LYS A 222 -33.92 5.00 30.48
CA LYS A 222 -34.80 6.17 30.34
C LYS A 222 -35.73 6.07 29.14
N TYR A 223 -35.26 5.52 28.02
CA TYR A 223 -36.08 5.26 26.84
C TYR A 223 -37.19 4.24 27.14
N VAL A 224 -36.84 3.12 27.77
CA VAL A 224 -37.80 2.08 28.18
C VAL A 224 -38.84 2.64 29.16
N GLU A 225 -38.42 3.45 30.14
CA GLU A 225 -39.35 4.11 31.07
C GLU A 225 -40.33 5.04 30.36
N MET A 226 -39.88 5.80 29.34
CA MET A 226 -40.76 6.64 28.52
C MET A 226 -41.74 5.80 27.70
N HIS A 227 -41.28 4.69 27.13
CA HIS A 227 -42.13 3.77 26.35
C HIS A 227 -43.26 3.19 27.21
N VAL A 228 -42.94 2.68 28.40
CA VAL A 228 -43.94 2.15 29.35
C VAL A 228 -44.96 3.23 29.75
N LYS A 229 -44.52 4.48 29.96
CA LYS A 229 -45.42 5.62 30.24
C LYS A 229 -46.36 5.92 29.07
N GLN A 230 -45.89 5.88 27.83
CA GLN A 230 -46.72 6.08 26.64
C GLN A 230 -47.74 4.96 26.42
N GLU A 231 -47.36 3.70 26.59
CA GLU A 231 -48.32 2.59 26.51
C GLU A 231 -49.40 2.70 27.59
N SER A 232 -49.02 3.05 28.84
CA SER A 232 -49.97 3.22 29.93
C SER A 232 -50.97 4.37 29.75
N THR A 233 -50.61 5.41 28.99
CA THR A 233 -51.49 6.55 28.68
C THR A 233 -52.38 6.30 27.46
N SER A 234 -51.89 5.56 26.46
CA SER A 234 -52.69 5.15 25.29
C SER A 234 -53.86 4.23 25.66
N THR A 235 -53.71 3.38 26.69
CA THR A 235 -54.79 2.50 27.16
C THR A 235 -55.94 3.23 27.88
N VAL A 236 -55.81 4.52 28.20
CA VAL A 236 -56.85 5.30 28.89
C VAL A 236 -57.75 6.07 27.91
N ALA A 237 -57.30 6.32 26.67
CA ALA A 237 -58.08 7.07 25.68
C ALA A 237 -59.13 6.22 24.92
N ASP A 238 -58.92 4.90 24.81
CA ASP A 238 -59.79 4.01 24.03
C ASP A 238 -60.92 3.32 24.85
N VAL A 239 -61.07 3.65 26.14
CA VAL A 239 -62.08 2.99 27.03
C VAL A 239 -63.28 3.87 27.38
N GLU A 240 -63.28 5.17 27.06
CA GLU A 240 -64.43 6.05 27.30
C GLU A 240 -65.29 6.26 26.04
N GLN A 241 -65.83 5.18 25.45
CA GLN A 241 -67.10 5.20 24.71
C GLN A 241 -67.45 3.80 24.16
N ASN A 242 -68.00 2.92 25.01
CA ASN A 242 -69.25 2.18 24.76
C ASN A 242 -69.37 0.86 25.56
N VAL A 243 -70.46 0.80 26.34
CA VAL A 243 -71.29 -0.37 26.69
C VAL A 243 -70.82 -1.33 27.80
N GLN A 244 -71.55 -1.20 28.92
CA GLN A 244 -72.02 -2.12 29.98
C GLN A 244 -71.36 -3.48 30.32
N PRO A 245 -71.40 -3.88 31.61
CA PRO A 245 -70.68 -5.04 32.13
C PRO A 245 -71.48 -6.33 31.98
N ALA A 246 -70.87 -7.37 31.40
CA ALA A 246 -71.34 -8.74 31.54
C ALA A 246 -70.17 -9.67 31.90
N SER A 247 -70.30 -10.28 33.07
CA SER A 247 -69.47 -11.32 33.65
C SER A 247 -69.30 -12.54 32.74
N THR A 248 -68.07 -13.06 32.58
CA THR A 248 -67.68 -14.48 32.87
C THR A 248 -66.25 -14.81 32.39
N SER A 249 -65.42 -15.26 33.34
CA SER A 249 -64.35 -16.26 33.24
C SER A 249 -63.37 -16.26 32.05
N THR A 250 -62.17 -15.70 32.24
CA THR A 250 -60.89 -16.43 32.47
C THR A 250 -59.77 -15.39 32.43
N VAL A 251 -59.22 -15.07 33.60
CA VAL A 251 -58.09 -14.15 33.76
C VAL A 251 -56.85 -14.88 33.25
N THR A 252 -56.40 -14.56 32.04
CA THR A 252 -55.02 -14.86 31.63
C THR A 252 -54.13 -13.78 32.23
N ASP A 253 -53.36 -14.14 33.25
CA ASP A 253 -52.26 -13.36 33.82
C ASP A 253 -51.27 -12.99 32.70
N GLN A 254 -51.40 -11.77 32.15
CA GLN A 254 -50.31 -11.17 31.41
C GLN A 254 -49.41 -10.45 32.41
N PRO A 255 -48.09 -10.69 32.42
CA PRO A 255 -47.19 -9.88 33.21
C PRO A 255 -47.30 -8.44 32.70
N LYS A 256 -47.68 -7.52 33.59
CA LYS A 256 -47.66 -6.10 33.30
C LYS A 256 -46.20 -5.72 33.06
N TRP A 257 -45.89 -5.30 31.84
CA TRP A 257 -44.54 -4.90 31.46
C TRP A 257 -44.16 -3.61 32.20
N THR A 258 -43.25 -3.71 33.15
CA THR A 258 -42.62 -2.57 33.83
C THR A 258 -41.23 -2.33 33.25
N ALA A 259 -40.66 -1.14 33.46
CA ALA A 259 -39.31 -0.83 33.00
C ALA A 259 -38.28 -1.81 33.55
N ASP A 260 -38.43 -2.23 34.81
CA ASP A 260 -37.56 -3.22 35.46
C ASP A 260 -37.65 -4.59 34.78
N VAL A 261 -38.85 -5.02 34.35
CA VAL A 261 -39.04 -6.28 33.63
C VAL A 261 -38.38 -6.24 32.26
N TYR A 262 -38.47 -5.12 31.55
CA TYR A 262 -37.74 -4.95 30.28
C TYR A 262 -36.22 -5.01 30.48
N MET A 263 -35.68 -4.29 31.48
CA MET A 263 -34.23 -4.27 31.73
C MET A 263 -33.68 -5.62 32.23
N ASP A 264 -34.44 -6.33 33.07
CA ASP A 264 -34.12 -7.69 33.51
C ASP A 264 -34.07 -8.67 32.33
N MET A 265 -34.99 -8.54 31.37
CA MET A 265 -35.02 -9.40 30.18
C MET A 265 -33.92 -9.06 29.17
N LEU A 266 -33.64 -7.77 28.98
CA LEU A 266 -32.54 -7.31 28.12
C LEU A 266 -31.18 -7.81 28.61
N SER A 267 -30.98 -7.84 29.94
CA SER A 267 -29.74 -8.35 30.55
C SER A 267 -29.62 -9.87 30.60
N LYS A 268 -30.75 -10.60 30.67
CA LYS A 268 -30.77 -12.08 30.67
C LYS A 268 -30.47 -12.71 29.31
N ILE A 269 -30.78 -12.03 28.21
CA ILE A 269 -30.55 -12.55 26.85
C ILE A 269 -29.11 -12.22 26.42
N HIS A 270 -28.32 -13.26 26.16
CA HIS A 270 -26.92 -13.12 25.78
C HIS A 270 -26.75 -12.30 24.49
N GLY A 271 -25.90 -11.26 24.52
CA GLY A 271 -25.60 -10.38 23.39
C GLY A 271 -26.65 -9.31 23.07
N LEU A 272 -27.84 -9.37 23.69
CA LEU A 272 -28.92 -8.42 23.38
C LEU A 272 -28.64 -7.00 23.92
N MET A 273 -28.02 -6.87 25.08
CA MET A 273 -27.64 -5.55 25.63
C MET A 273 -26.73 -4.77 24.70
N GLU A 274 -25.78 -5.44 24.04
CA GLU A 274 -24.84 -4.82 23.10
C GLU A 274 -25.54 -4.37 21.81
N LEU A 275 -26.50 -5.17 21.32
CA LEU A 275 -27.35 -4.81 20.18
C LEU A 275 -28.28 -3.63 20.52
N VAL A 276 -28.82 -3.58 21.73
CA VAL A 276 -29.79 -2.58 22.18
C VAL A 276 -29.14 -1.24 22.55
N SER A 277 -27.82 -1.17 22.64
CA SER A 277 -27.09 0.11 22.60
C SER A 277 -27.32 0.89 21.30
N ASN A 278 -27.80 0.23 20.23
CA ASN A 278 -28.27 0.87 19.02
C ASN A 278 -29.74 1.33 19.17
N PRO A 279 -30.05 2.64 19.01
CA PRO A 279 -31.40 3.17 19.21
C PRO A 279 -32.49 2.52 18.37
N PHE A 280 -32.18 2.17 17.12
CA PHE A 280 -33.15 1.52 16.24
C PHE A 280 -33.40 0.07 16.65
N LEU A 281 -32.35 -0.69 17.00
CA LEU A 281 -32.50 -2.05 17.51
C LEU A 281 -33.16 -2.07 18.89
N LEU A 282 -32.96 -1.06 19.74
CA LEU A 282 -33.69 -0.87 21.00
C LEU A 282 -35.19 -0.73 20.75
N TYR A 283 -35.59 0.13 19.81
CA TYR A 283 -36.99 0.27 19.42
C TYR A 283 -37.58 -1.07 18.96
N LEU A 284 -36.88 -1.78 18.06
CA LEU A 284 -37.30 -3.08 17.56
C LEU A 284 -37.38 -4.14 18.67
N ALA A 285 -36.43 -4.14 19.61
CA ALA A 285 -36.39 -5.07 20.72
C ALA A 285 -37.54 -4.85 21.70
N VAL A 286 -37.80 -3.61 22.10
CA VAL A 286 -38.92 -3.29 22.99
C VAL A 286 -40.26 -3.68 22.37
N GLU A 287 -40.44 -3.47 21.06
CA GLU A 287 -41.66 -3.90 20.35
C GLU A 287 -41.76 -5.44 20.20
N ALA A 288 -40.63 -6.12 20.00
CA ALA A 288 -40.60 -7.56 19.73
C ALA A 288 -40.68 -8.44 21.00
N LEU A 289 -40.00 -8.04 22.09
CA LEU A 289 -39.78 -8.82 23.31
C LEU A 289 -41.08 -9.37 23.94
N PRO A 290 -42.17 -8.60 24.08
CA PRO A 290 -43.40 -9.08 24.72
C PRO A 290 -44.07 -10.28 24.07
N LYS A 291 -43.83 -10.49 22.78
CA LYS A 291 -44.40 -11.61 22.03
C LYS A 291 -43.42 -12.77 21.89
N MET A 292 -42.11 -12.52 21.91
CA MET A 292 -41.09 -13.58 21.96
C MET A 292 -41.23 -14.41 23.25
N MET A 293 -41.50 -13.75 24.38
CA MET A 293 -41.78 -14.42 25.66
C MET A 293 -43.00 -15.36 25.63
N LYS A 294 -43.99 -15.10 24.76
CA LYS A 294 -45.16 -15.98 24.64
C LYS A 294 -44.84 -17.27 23.88
N ALA A 295 -43.73 -17.31 23.14
CA ALA A 295 -43.38 -18.40 22.23
C ALA A 295 -42.33 -19.38 22.81
N GLU A 296 -41.43 -18.93 23.69
CA GLU A 296 -40.28 -19.73 24.16
C GLU A 296 -40.20 -19.78 25.70
N LYS A 297 -39.98 -20.98 26.26
CA LYS A 297 -40.01 -21.24 27.72
C LYS A 297 -38.67 -21.07 28.44
N ASP A 298 -37.53 -21.16 27.73
CA ASP A 298 -36.18 -21.05 28.30
C ASP A 298 -35.35 -19.99 27.55
N LEU A 299 -35.00 -18.89 28.25
CA LEU A 299 -34.43 -17.68 27.65
C LEU A 299 -32.91 -17.56 27.80
N SER A 300 -32.29 -18.30 28.71
CA SER A 300 -30.86 -18.19 29.05
C SER A 300 -29.91 -18.82 28.02
N ASN A 301 -30.42 -19.69 27.12
CA ASN A 301 -29.63 -20.38 26.09
C ASN A 301 -29.79 -19.80 24.68
N ILE A 302 -30.56 -18.71 24.50
CA ILE A 302 -30.82 -18.14 23.17
C ILE A 302 -29.76 -17.07 22.87
N GLN A 303 -28.82 -17.36 21.98
CA GLN A 303 -28.03 -16.32 21.30
C GLN A 303 -28.95 -15.57 20.33
N LEU A 304 -29.29 -14.33 20.66
CA LEU A 304 -30.16 -13.50 19.82
C LEU A 304 -29.30 -12.73 18.81
N SER A 305 -29.37 -13.14 17.54
CA SER A 305 -28.71 -12.41 16.45
C SER A 305 -29.56 -11.23 15.97
N SER A 306 -28.91 -10.25 15.33
CA SER A 306 -29.60 -9.10 14.76
C SER A 306 -30.63 -9.55 13.71
N ALA A 307 -30.28 -10.53 12.87
CA ALA A 307 -31.17 -11.11 11.85
C ALA A 307 -32.47 -11.73 12.41
N ARG A 308 -32.46 -12.23 13.66
CA ARG A 308 -33.64 -12.82 14.32
C ARG A 308 -34.57 -11.74 14.87
N LEU A 309 -34.03 -10.62 15.33
CA LEU A 309 -34.79 -9.44 15.74
C LEU A 309 -35.57 -8.86 14.55
N TYR A 310 -34.89 -8.68 13.41
CA TYR A 310 -35.50 -8.20 12.17
C TYR A 310 -36.57 -9.15 11.62
N ASP A 311 -36.35 -10.47 11.68
CA ASP A 311 -37.36 -11.48 11.27
C ASP A 311 -38.64 -11.31 12.10
N THR A 312 -38.46 -11.22 13.42
CA THR A 312 -39.56 -11.09 14.38
C THR A 312 -40.34 -9.81 14.15
N PHE A 313 -39.65 -8.67 14.00
CA PHE A 313 -40.30 -7.39 13.70
C PHE A 313 -41.09 -7.43 12.39
N THR A 314 -40.50 -7.90 11.30
CA THR A 314 -41.14 -7.92 9.97
C THR A 314 -42.42 -8.75 9.99
N ARG A 315 -42.39 -9.92 10.66
CA ARG A 315 -43.59 -10.75 10.87
C ARG A 315 -44.65 -10.05 11.71
N GLN A 316 -44.24 -9.31 12.74
CA GLN A 316 -45.16 -8.60 13.62
C GLN A 316 -45.83 -7.42 12.91
N TRP A 317 -45.08 -6.65 12.13
CA TRP A 317 -45.58 -5.56 11.31
C TRP A 317 -46.68 -6.06 10.38
N LEU A 318 -46.41 -7.10 9.59
CA LEU A 318 -47.38 -7.70 8.68
C LEU A 318 -48.63 -8.22 9.40
N LYS A 319 -48.49 -8.83 10.58
CA LYS A 319 -49.64 -9.27 11.39
C LYS A 319 -50.49 -8.09 11.89
N LYS A 320 -49.85 -6.98 12.27
CA LYS A 320 -50.56 -5.77 12.71
C LYS A 320 -51.30 -5.13 11.54
N SER A 321 -50.65 -4.97 10.39
CA SER A 321 -51.27 -4.43 9.19
C SER A 321 -52.41 -5.30 8.66
N MET A 322 -52.30 -6.63 8.75
CA MET A 322 -53.39 -7.55 8.42
C MET A 322 -54.64 -7.28 9.27
N ARG A 323 -54.49 -7.13 10.59
CA ARG A 323 -55.63 -6.79 11.48
C ARG A 323 -56.22 -5.41 11.21
N GLN A 324 -55.40 -4.44 10.81
CA GLN A 324 -55.88 -3.11 10.43
C GLN A 324 -56.69 -3.17 9.12
N LEU A 325 -56.27 -4.00 8.16
CA LEU A 325 -57.00 -4.24 6.93
C LEU A 325 -58.31 -5.00 7.17
N GLU A 326 -58.34 -5.99 8.09
CA GLU A 326 -59.57 -6.66 8.52
C GLU A 326 -60.60 -5.69 9.13
N ALA A 327 -60.14 -4.64 9.81
CA ALA A 327 -61.00 -3.64 10.43
C ALA A 327 -61.44 -2.50 9.48
N LYS A 328 -60.79 -2.35 8.33
CA LYS A 328 -61.05 -1.27 7.36
C LYS A 328 -62.09 -1.76 6.33
N ALA A 329 -63.04 -0.89 5.97
CA ALA A 329 -63.96 -1.18 4.88
C ALA A 329 -63.23 -1.03 3.53
N LEU A 330 -62.86 -2.15 2.91
CA LEU A 330 -62.22 -2.21 1.60
C LEU A 330 -63.27 -2.21 0.46
N GLU A 331 -62.85 -1.83 -0.74
CA GLU A 331 -63.67 -2.00 -1.94
C GLU A 331 -63.85 -3.48 -2.30
N GLU A 332 -64.91 -3.83 -3.03
CA GLU A 332 -65.29 -5.23 -3.28
C GLU A 332 -64.18 -6.07 -3.96
N GLN A 333 -63.41 -5.45 -4.86
CA GLN A 333 -62.28 -6.10 -5.54
C GLN A 333 -61.06 -6.31 -4.62
N ASP A 334 -60.78 -5.32 -3.76
CA ASP A 334 -59.69 -5.40 -2.78
C ASP A 334 -60.01 -6.41 -1.68
N GLN A 335 -61.27 -6.48 -1.24
CA GLN A 335 -61.73 -7.45 -0.25
C GLN A 335 -61.55 -8.89 -0.75
N LEU A 336 -61.92 -9.17 -2.00
CA LEU A 336 -61.77 -10.50 -2.60
C LEU A 336 -60.29 -10.92 -2.71
N MET A 337 -59.41 -10.00 -3.09
CA MET A 337 -57.97 -10.27 -3.15
C MET A 337 -57.33 -10.38 -1.76
N PHE A 338 -57.80 -9.61 -0.77
CA PHE A 338 -57.40 -9.75 0.62
C PHE A 338 -57.72 -11.14 1.16
N ASP A 339 -58.94 -11.63 0.93
CA ASP A 339 -59.37 -12.98 1.36
C ASP A 339 -58.52 -14.08 0.70
N GLN A 340 -58.17 -13.93 -0.58
CA GLN A 340 -57.25 -14.85 -1.27
C GLN A 340 -55.84 -14.85 -0.67
N LEU A 341 -55.29 -13.67 -0.35
CA LEU A 341 -53.98 -13.54 0.28
C LEU A 341 -53.97 -14.14 1.70
N CYS A 342 -55.06 -13.96 2.46
CA CYS A 342 -55.26 -14.58 3.76
C CYS A 342 -55.27 -16.11 3.65
N ALA A 343 -55.99 -16.68 2.67
CA ALA A 343 -56.00 -18.13 2.41
C ALA A 343 -54.63 -18.68 2.02
N ALA A 344 -53.82 -17.92 1.26
CA ALA A 344 -52.45 -18.27 0.87
C ALA A 344 -51.38 -18.01 1.96
N GLY A 345 -51.81 -17.51 3.13
CA GLY A 345 -50.94 -17.10 4.23
C GLY A 345 -50.39 -15.68 4.03
N PHE A 346 -51.17 -14.68 4.44
CA PHE A 346 -50.89 -13.25 4.22
C PHE A 346 -49.47 -12.84 4.62
N VAL A 347 -49.02 -13.24 5.83
CA VAL A 347 -47.67 -12.91 6.33
C VAL A 347 -46.57 -13.55 5.47
N LYS A 348 -46.77 -14.78 4.99
CA LYS A 348 -45.80 -15.45 4.11
C LYS A 348 -45.72 -14.74 2.76
N GLN A 349 -46.87 -14.39 2.17
CA GLN A 349 -46.92 -13.64 0.92
C GLN A 349 -46.31 -12.23 1.06
N GLY A 350 -46.55 -11.55 2.18
CA GLY A 350 -45.93 -10.27 2.50
C GLY A 350 -44.41 -10.33 2.59
N ILE A 351 -43.85 -11.36 3.24
CA ILE A 351 -42.40 -11.56 3.30
C ILE A 351 -41.83 -11.85 1.91
N ILE A 352 -42.47 -12.72 1.12
CA ILE A 352 -42.04 -13.03 -0.26
C ILE A 352 -42.05 -11.76 -1.11
N PHE A 353 -43.11 -10.96 -1.02
CA PHE A 353 -43.22 -9.68 -1.72
C PHE A 353 -42.08 -8.73 -1.33
N GLN A 354 -41.80 -8.59 -0.04
CA GLN A 354 -40.73 -7.73 0.48
C GLN A 354 -39.33 -8.19 0.08
N LYS A 355 -39.05 -9.50 0.08
CA LYS A 355 -37.78 -10.06 -0.41
C LYS A 355 -37.60 -9.79 -1.91
N LYS A 356 -38.64 -10.03 -2.71
CA LYS A 356 -38.63 -9.75 -4.15
C LYS A 356 -38.44 -8.26 -4.45
N LEU A 357 -39.09 -7.39 -3.69
CA LEU A 357 -38.92 -5.94 -3.81
C LEU A 357 -37.47 -5.54 -3.46
N ALA A 358 -36.93 -6.06 -2.35
CA ALA A 358 -35.55 -5.80 -1.94
C ALA A 358 -34.54 -6.27 -3.01
N ALA A 359 -34.70 -7.48 -3.53
CA ALA A 359 -33.90 -8.00 -4.64
C ALA A 359 -34.03 -7.11 -5.88
N ALA A 360 -35.24 -6.72 -6.29
CA ALA A 360 -35.43 -5.84 -7.45
C ALA A 360 -34.74 -4.48 -7.27
N ILE A 361 -34.74 -3.90 -6.07
CA ILE A 361 -34.05 -2.64 -5.77
C ILE A 361 -32.52 -2.79 -5.91
N PHE A 362 -31.92 -3.83 -5.33
CA PHE A 362 -30.47 -4.06 -5.47
C PHE A 362 -30.07 -4.42 -6.90
N GLU A 363 -30.90 -5.17 -7.61
CA GLU A 363 -30.58 -5.68 -8.94
C GLU A 363 -30.83 -4.69 -10.08
N ARG A 364 -31.88 -3.87 -9.97
CA ARG A 364 -32.37 -3.00 -11.05
C ARG A 364 -32.30 -1.52 -10.71
N HIS A 365 -31.99 -1.18 -9.46
CA HIS A 365 -31.90 0.19 -8.94
C HIS A 365 -30.62 0.44 -8.12
N GLU A 366 -29.59 -0.39 -8.33
CA GLU A 366 -28.26 -0.26 -7.73
C GLU A 366 -28.28 -0.14 -6.18
N GLY A 367 -29.33 -0.64 -5.52
CA GLY A 367 -29.48 -0.58 -4.07
C GLY A 367 -29.92 0.77 -3.50
N ASN A 368 -30.33 1.74 -4.34
CA ASN A 368 -30.85 3.02 -3.84
C ASN A 368 -32.20 2.77 -3.13
N PRO A 369 -32.32 3.14 -1.83
CA PRO A 369 -33.49 2.81 -1.01
C PRO A 369 -34.77 3.56 -1.40
N VAL A 370 -34.68 4.63 -2.20
CA VAL A 370 -35.83 5.43 -2.63
C VAL A 370 -36.19 5.09 -4.08
N VAL A 371 -37.41 4.58 -4.29
CA VAL A 371 -37.93 4.26 -5.62
C VAL A 371 -39.03 5.25 -6.00
N GLU A 372 -38.80 6.01 -7.07
CA GLU A 372 -39.81 6.87 -7.67
C GLU A 372 -40.64 6.08 -8.69
N TYR A 373 -41.97 6.21 -8.65
CA TYR A 373 -42.89 5.55 -9.58
C TYR A 373 -43.98 6.49 -10.08
N VAL A 374 -44.12 6.59 -11.40
CA VAL A 374 -45.16 7.40 -12.08
C VAL A 374 -45.93 6.52 -13.07
N GLU A 375 -47.22 6.32 -12.81
CA GLU A 375 -48.07 5.35 -13.53
C GLU A 375 -48.17 5.60 -15.04
N LEU A 376 -48.24 6.87 -15.48
CA LEU A 376 -48.39 7.23 -16.89
C LEU A 376 -47.11 7.07 -17.73
N GLU A 377 -45.94 7.02 -17.09
CA GLU A 377 -44.64 6.99 -17.77
C GLU A 377 -43.98 5.60 -17.73
N GLU A 378 -44.32 4.78 -16.73
CA GLU A 378 -43.58 3.55 -16.41
C GLU A 378 -44.43 2.26 -16.41
N GLY A 379 -45.60 2.25 -17.07
CA GLY A 379 -46.54 1.11 -17.12
C GLY A 379 -46.08 -0.14 -17.90
N ASP A 380 -44.78 -0.31 -18.12
CA ASP A 380 -44.14 -1.54 -18.63
C ASP A 380 -42.83 -1.85 -17.85
N SER A 381 -42.62 -1.17 -16.72
CA SER A 381 -41.43 -1.26 -15.87
C SER A 381 -41.59 -2.33 -14.79
N TRP A 382 -40.47 -2.86 -14.28
CA TRP A 382 -40.48 -3.74 -13.10
C TRP A 382 -41.15 -3.11 -11.88
N LYS A 383 -41.17 -1.77 -11.81
CA LYS A 383 -41.80 -1.01 -10.74
C LYS A 383 -43.31 -1.22 -10.70
N GLU A 384 -43.97 -1.50 -11.84
CA GLU A 384 -45.41 -1.73 -11.90
C GLU A 384 -45.82 -2.98 -11.11
N GLU A 385 -45.00 -4.03 -11.09
CA GLU A 385 -45.24 -5.26 -10.31
C GLU A 385 -45.42 -4.97 -8.82
N PHE A 386 -44.73 -3.96 -8.30
CA PHE A 386 -44.70 -3.62 -6.87
C PHE A 386 -45.50 -2.37 -6.50
N PHE A 387 -45.51 -1.35 -7.37
CA PHE A 387 -46.09 -0.03 -7.12
C PHE A 387 -47.30 0.29 -7.99
N GLY A 388 -47.68 -0.60 -8.90
CA GLY A 388 -48.88 -0.46 -9.72
C GLY A 388 -50.18 -0.44 -8.92
N THR A 389 -51.29 -0.23 -9.63
CA THR A 389 -52.64 -0.10 -9.07
C THR A 389 -53.35 -1.44 -8.92
N THR A 390 -52.69 -2.57 -9.21
CA THR A 390 -53.30 -3.89 -9.03
C THR A 390 -53.67 -4.13 -7.55
N PRO A 391 -54.87 -4.69 -7.25
CA PRO A 391 -55.30 -4.91 -5.85
C PRO A 391 -54.27 -5.67 -5.00
N LYS A 392 -53.60 -6.66 -5.59
CA LYS A 392 -52.54 -7.45 -4.93
C LYS A 392 -51.33 -6.57 -4.55
N ALA A 393 -50.82 -5.77 -5.48
CA ALA A 393 -49.68 -4.89 -5.22
C ALA A 393 -50.06 -3.81 -4.20
N THR A 394 -51.25 -3.22 -4.32
CA THR A 394 -51.76 -2.20 -3.39
C THR A 394 -51.82 -2.72 -1.95
N ILE A 395 -52.47 -3.87 -1.72
CA ILE A 395 -52.61 -4.47 -0.38
C ILE A 395 -51.25 -4.86 0.20
N LEU A 396 -50.37 -5.50 -0.59
CA LEU A 396 -49.05 -5.93 -0.12
C LEU A 396 -48.09 -4.76 0.11
N ARG A 397 -48.20 -3.68 -0.68
CA ARG A 397 -47.46 -2.44 -0.48
C ARG A 397 -47.90 -1.71 0.78
N GLU A 398 -49.21 -1.52 0.99
CA GLU A 398 -49.75 -0.85 2.18
C GLU A 398 -49.49 -1.63 3.48
N SER A 399 -49.37 -2.95 3.39
CA SER A 399 -49.03 -3.79 4.54
C SER A 399 -47.52 -3.91 4.81
N SER A 400 -46.67 -3.47 3.89
CA SER A 400 -45.21 -3.52 4.05
C SER A 400 -44.66 -2.33 4.85
N PRO A 401 -43.45 -2.45 5.47
CA PRO A 401 -42.79 -1.35 6.18
C PRO A 401 -42.19 -0.35 5.20
N LEU A 402 -43.06 0.28 4.41
CA LEU A 402 -42.73 1.28 3.39
C LEU A 402 -43.31 2.64 3.80
N ILE A 403 -42.54 3.69 3.54
CA ILE A 403 -42.97 5.09 3.64
C ILE A 403 -43.27 5.56 2.22
N ARG A 404 -44.40 6.26 2.05
CA ARG A 404 -44.77 6.90 0.78
C ARG A 404 -44.78 8.41 0.94
N SER A 405 -44.01 9.11 0.12
CA SER A 405 -44.02 10.57 -0.01
C SER A 405 -44.28 10.93 -1.47
N ALA A 406 -45.50 11.38 -1.77
CA ALA A 406 -45.97 11.58 -3.14
C ALA A 406 -45.79 10.32 -4.02
N ASN A 407 -44.89 10.38 -5.01
CA ASN A 407 -44.56 9.29 -5.95
C ASN A 407 -43.34 8.46 -5.53
N GLN A 408 -42.69 8.82 -4.42
CA GLN A 408 -41.52 8.12 -3.89
C GLN A 408 -41.93 7.10 -2.83
N HIS A 409 -41.33 5.92 -2.91
CA HIS A 409 -41.51 4.82 -1.98
C HIS A 409 -40.16 4.37 -1.44
N SER A 410 -40.04 4.22 -0.12
CA SER A 410 -38.81 3.74 0.52
C SER A 410 -39.12 2.84 1.71
N PHE A 411 -38.21 1.98 2.11
CA PHE A 411 -38.33 1.27 3.38
C PHE A 411 -38.25 2.25 4.56
N ILE A 412 -38.87 1.90 5.69
CA ILE A 412 -38.81 2.70 6.93
C ILE A 412 -37.35 2.93 7.37
N HIS A 413 -36.49 1.94 7.14
CA HIS A 413 -35.07 2.03 7.43
C HIS A 413 -34.26 1.16 6.46
N ARG A 414 -33.10 1.64 6.02
CA ARG A 414 -32.24 0.95 5.03
C ARG A 414 -31.77 -0.45 5.49
N THR A 415 -31.57 -0.67 6.78
CA THR A 415 -31.19 -2.02 7.27
C THR A 415 -32.26 -3.07 7.04
N ILE A 416 -33.55 -2.69 7.02
CA ILE A 416 -34.63 -3.63 6.72
C ILE A 416 -34.52 -4.08 5.25
N LEU A 417 -34.21 -3.15 4.34
CA LEU A 417 -33.96 -3.45 2.94
C LEU A 417 -32.74 -4.38 2.78
N GLU A 418 -31.60 -4.05 3.40
CA GLU A 418 -30.37 -4.86 3.38
C GLU A 418 -30.59 -6.26 3.99
N TYR A 419 -31.33 -6.34 5.09
CA TYR A 419 -31.71 -7.60 5.74
C TYR A 419 -32.61 -8.46 4.84
N LEU A 420 -33.66 -7.87 4.25
CA LEU A 420 -34.57 -8.57 3.34
C LEU A 420 -33.84 -9.06 2.08
N TYR A 421 -32.89 -8.27 1.59
CA TYR A 421 -32.03 -8.67 0.50
C TYR A 421 -31.12 -9.85 0.91
N ALA A 422 -30.45 -9.79 2.06
CA ALA A 422 -29.66 -10.92 2.59
C ALA A 422 -30.52 -12.19 2.76
N ARG A 423 -31.78 -12.05 3.20
CA ARG A 423 -32.75 -13.15 3.30
C ARG A 423 -33.25 -13.70 1.97
N SER A 424 -33.07 -12.98 0.85
CA SER A 424 -33.42 -13.51 -0.48
C SER A 424 -32.43 -14.58 -0.94
N PHE A 425 -31.19 -14.55 -0.44
CA PHE A 425 -30.17 -15.55 -0.77
C PHE A 425 -30.43 -16.92 -0.13
N SER A 426 -31.27 -16.98 0.91
CA SER A 426 -31.63 -18.22 1.59
C SER A 426 -32.89 -18.87 1.03
N ASP A 427 -33.55 -18.28 0.03
CA ASP A 427 -34.74 -18.89 -0.55
C ASP A 427 -34.35 -20.18 -1.30
N SER A 428 -35.11 -21.25 -1.06
CA SER A 428 -34.83 -22.56 -1.65
C SER A 428 -34.86 -22.46 -3.17
N ILE A 429 -33.80 -22.95 -3.82
CA ILE A 429 -33.80 -23.19 -5.25
C ILE A 429 -34.86 -24.27 -5.52
N ASP A 430 -35.97 -23.89 -6.17
CA ASP A 430 -37.04 -24.81 -6.58
C ASP A 430 -36.46 -25.88 -7.51
N THR A 431 -36.06 -27.01 -6.94
CA THR A 431 -35.88 -28.26 -7.69
C THR A 431 -37.23 -28.95 -7.67
N SER A 432 -37.92 -29.01 -8.82
CA SER A 432 -39.16 -29.77 -8.93
C SER A 432 -38.94 -31.20 -8.39
N ASP A 433 -39.87 -31.63 -7.54
CA ASP A 433 -39.88 -32.92 -6.84
C ASP A 433 -39.43 -34.10 -7.73
N ASP A 434 -38.15 -34.45 -7.65
CA ASP A 434 -37.68 -35.79 -8.00
C ASP A 434 -36.78 -36.27 -6.87
N GLN A 435 -37.36 -37.12 -6.02
CA GLN A 435 -36.67 -37.80 -4.93
C GLN A 435 -35.68 -38.82 -5.52
N SER A 436 -34.48 -38.34 -5.84
CA SER A 436 -33.30 -39.19 -5.93
C SER A 436 -32.17 -38.49 -5.18
N GLU A 437 -31.44 -39.26 -4.35
CA GLU A 437 -30.37 -38.78 -3.46
C GLU A 437 -29.13 -38.18 -4.19
N ASN A 438 -29.25 -37.90 -5.50
CA ASN A 438 -28.23 -37.29 -6.36
C ASN A 438 -28.61 -35.87 -6.85
N SER A 439 -29.50 -35.16 -6.16
CA SER A 439 -30.01 -33.84 -6.58
C SER A 439 -28.99 -32.69 -6.51
N SER A 440 -27.84 -32.86 -5.84
CA SER A 440 -26.81 -31.82 -5.67
C SER A 440 -25.95 -31.54 -6.92
N GLU A 441 -26.11 -32.32 -7.98
CA GLU A 441 -25.36 -32.17 -9.23
C GLU A 441 -26.25 -32.07 -10.50
N SER A 442 -27.56 -31.90 -10.34
CA SER A 442 -28.46 -31.80 -11.49
C SER A 442 -28.18 -30.55 -12.33
N GLU A 443 -28.33 -30.66 -13.66
CA GLU A 443 -28.17 -29.51 -14.57
C GLU A 443 -29.18 -28.40 -14.25
N GLU A 444 -30.37 -28.79 -13.75
CA GLU A 444 -31.42 -27.87 -13.33
C GLU A 444 -31.02 -27.01 -12.12
N PHE A 445 -30.32 -27.60 -11.14
CA PHE A 445 -29.75 -26.86 -10.02
C PHE A 445 -28.73 -25.82 -10.49
N ARG A 446 -27.85 -26.17 -11.45
CA ARG A 446 -26.85 -25.22 -11.98
C ARG A 446 -27.49 -24.07 -12.76
N ILE A 447 -28.53 -24.36 -13.55
CA ILE A 447 -29.28 -23.32 -14.28
C ILE A 447 -29.98 -22.36 -13.32
N SER A 448 -30.55 -22.88 -12.24
CA SER A 448 -31.19 -22.05 -11.22
C SER A 448 -30.16 -21.23 -10.42
N LEU A 449 -29.04 -21.85 -10.02
CA LEU A 449 -27.94 -21.18 -9.33
C LEU A 449 -27.29 -20.08 -10.19
N ALA A 450 -27.21 -20.29 -11.52
CA ALA A 450 -26.69 -19.27 -12.44
C ALA A 450 -27.57 -18.01 -12.49
N LYS A 451 -28.88 -18.14 -12.23
CA LYS A 451 -29.85 -17.03 -12.12
C LYS A 451 -29.98 -16.48 -10.70
N HIS A 452 -29.43 -17.19 -9.72
CA HIS A 452 -29.55 -16.86 -8.30
C HIS A 452 -28.72 -15.60 -7.95
N PRO A 453 -29.16 -14.76 -6.99
CA PRO A 453 -28.44 -13.55 -6.57
C PRO A 453 -26.99 -13.80 -6.14
N LEU A 454 -26.67 -15.00 -5.61
CA LEU A 454 -25.29 -15.38 -5.24
C LEU A 454 -24.30 -15.27 -6.40
N ASN A 455 -24.75 -15.44 -7.64
CA ASN A 455 -23.86 -15.46 -8.81
C ASN A 455 -23.51 -14.07 -9.35
N LYS A 456 -23.90 -13.00 -8.64
CA LYS A 456 -23.63 -11.62 -9.04
C LYS A 456 -22.34 -11.10 -8.41
N SER A 457 -21.60 -10.29 -9.15
CA SER A 457 -20.44 -9.56 -8.63
C SER A 457 -20.87 -8.49 -7.62
N GLY A 458 -20.04 -8.21 -6.61
CA GLY A 458 -20.25 -7.10 -5.67
C GLY A 458 -21.08 -7.42 -4.42
N VAL A 459 -21.65 -8.63 -4.28
CA VAL A 459 -22.42 -9.02 -3.07
C VAL A 459 -21.59 -8.93 -1.79
N VAL A 460 -20.27 -9.21 -1.89
CA VAL A 460 -19.32 -9.22 -0.77
C VAL A 460 -18.78 -7.81 -0.44
N GLU A 461 -19.10 -6.80 -1.26
CA GLU A 461 -18.62 -5.43 -1.07
C GLU A 461 -19.42 -4.68 0.01
N GLU A 462 -20.68 -5.03 0.21
CA GLU A 462 -21.57 -4.38 1.18
C GLU A 462 -21.39 -4.96 2.61
N PRO A 463 -20.83 -4.21 3.57
CA PRO A 463 -20.40 -4.77 4.86
C PRO A 463 -21.53 -5.37 5.70
N LEU A 464 -22.71 -4.74 5.71
CA LEU A 464 -23.85 -5.21 6.51
C LEU A 464 -24.56 -6.42 5.89
N ILE A 465 -24.66 -6.47 4.56
CA ILE A 465 -25.20 -7.64 3.87
C ILE A 465 -24.29 -8.85 4.16
N MET A 466 -22.98 -8.65 4.09
CA MET A 466 -22.00 -9.66 4.45
C MET A 466 -22.17 -10.14 5.90
N GLN A 467 -22.38 -9.22 6.85
CA GLN A 467 -22.64 -9.55 8.26
C GLN A 467 -23.92 -10.38 8.43
N PHE A 468 -25.03 -9.99 7.79
CA PHE A 468 -26.26 -10.78 7.84
C PHE A 468 -26.11 -12.16 7.20
N LEU A 469 -25.36 -12.27 6.09
CA LEU A 469 -25.09 -13.55 5.44
C LEU A 469 -24.25 -14.47 6.35
N ILE A 470 -23.28 -13.94 7.09
CA ILE A 470 -22.52 -14.69 8.10
C ILE A 470 -23.46 -15.21 9.20
N GLU A 471 -24.31 -14.35 9.77
CA GLU A 471 -25.32 -14.77 10.77
C GLU A 471 -26.29 -15.83 10.21
N LEU A 472 -26.59 -15.78 8.90
CA LEU A 472 -27.42 -16.77 8.23
C LEU A 472 -26.74 -18.13 8.08
N VAL A 473 -25.41 -18.17 7.88
CA VAL A 473 -24.66 -19.45 7.82
C VAL A 473 -24.76 -20.22 9.13
N ASP A 474 -24.76 -19.51 10.26
CA ASP A 474 -24.86 -20.13 11.59
C ASP A 474 -26.31 -20.48 11.96
N SER A 475 -27.28 -19.68 11.53
CA SER A 475 -28.69 -19.84 11.91
C SER A 475 -29.52 -20.73 10.98
N ASP A 476 -29.14 -20.89 9.70
CA ASP A 476 -29.87 -21.67 8.70
C ASP A 476 -28.98 -22.76 8.07
N PRO A 477 -29.12 -24.03 8.49
CA PRO A 477 -28.38 -25.14 7.91
C PRO A 477 -28.62 -25.33 6.42
N SER A 478 -29.83 -25.01 5.92
CA SER A 478 -30.16 -25.16 4.50
C SER A 478 -29.37 -24.19 3.64
N PHE A 479 -29.16 -22.97 4.12
CA PHE A 479 -28.32 -21.97 3.46
C PHE A 479 -26.85 -22.41 3.41
N LYS A 480 -26.31 -22.95 4.51
CA LYS A 480 -24.96 -23.52 4.54
C LYS A 480 -24.78 -24.64 3.52
N THR A 481 -25.78 -25.54 3.38
CA THR A 481 -25.74 -26.59 2.36
C THR A 481 -25.78 -26.04 0.93
N LEU A 482 -26.54 -24.96 0.69
CA LEU A 482 -26.59 -24.28 -0.61
C LEU A 482 -25.23 -23.68 -0.99
N LEU A 483 -24.52 -23.05 -0.06
CA LEU A 483 -23.17 -22.51 -0.28
C LEU A 483 -22.17 -23.64 -0.61
N GLN A 484 -22.20 -24.75 0.14
CA GLN A 484 -21.34 -25.90 -0.13
C GLN A 484 -21.63 -26.51 -1.52
N ASN A 485 -22.90 -26.58 -1.91
CA ASN A 485 -23.30 -27.08 -3.23
C ASN A 485 -22.87 -26.14 -4.36
N ALA A 486 -22.90 -24.82 -4.15
CA ALA A 486 -22.40 -23.85 -5.12
C ALA A 486 -20.89 -24.02 -5.39
N VAL A 487 -20.10 -24.23 -4.33
CA VAL A 487 -18.65 -24.49 -4.47
C VAL A 487 -18.40 -25.79 -5.23
N LYS A 488 -19.14 -26.87 -4.93
CA LYS A 488 -19.05 -28.13 -5.68
C LYS A 488 -19.45 -28.00 -7.15
N ALA A 489 -20.51 -27.24 -7.44
CA ALA A 489 -21.00 -27.04 -8.80
C ALA A 489 -19.98 -26.34 -9.72
N SER A 490 -19.18 -25.41 -9.18
CA SER A 490 -18.13 -24.69 -9.94
C SER A 490 -17.07 -25.61 -10.56
N LYS A 491 -16.87 -26.81 -10.00
CA LYS A 491 -15.93 -27.80 -10.55
C LYS A 491 -16.30 -28.25 -11.97
N LYS A 492 -17.59 -28.21 -12.31
CA LYS A 492 -18.12 -28.70 -13.60
C LYS A 492 -18.57 -27.57 -14.53
N ASP A 493 -19.00 -26.43 -14.00
CA ASP A 493 -19.60 -25.34 -14.78
C ASP A 493 -19.02 -23.96 -14.43
N ASN A 494 -18.52 -23.25 -15.43
CA ASN A 494 -17.98 -21.89 -15.27
C ASN A 494 -19.07 -20.84 -15.00
N ARG A 495 -20.32 -21.09 -15.38
CA ARG A 495 -21.40 -20.11 -15.22
C ARG A 495 -21.68 -19.77 -13.76
N VAL A 496 -21.29 -20.63 -12.83
CA VAL A 496 -21.52 -20.50 -11.37
C VAL A 496 -20.23 -20.18 -10.59
N SER A 497 -19.14 -19.81 -11.27
CA SER A 497 -17.86 -19.50 -10.62
C SER A 497 -17.96 -18.31 -9.67
N GLN A 498 -18.71 -17.27 -10.04
CA GLN A 498 -18.94 -16.11 -9.16
C GLN A 498 -19.76 -16.50 -7.92
N ALA A 499 -20.78 -17.35 -8.08
CA ALA A 499 -21.53 -17.89 -6.94
C ALA A 499 -20.62 -18.68 -5.98
N ALA A 500 -19.69 -19.46 -6.51
CA ALA A 500 -18.72 -20.20 -5.71
C ALA A 500 -17.69 -19.28 -5.03
N ALA A 501 -17.20 -18.24 -5.71
CA ALA A 501 -16.29 -17.25 -5.13
C ALA A 501 -16.94 -16.50 -3.96
N ASN A 502 -18.19 -16.04 -4.15
CA ASN A 502 -18.98 -15.40 -3.10
C ASN A 502 -19.27 -16.38 -1.95
N ALA A 503 -19.64 -17.63 -2.27
CA ALA A 503 -19.91 -18.66 -1.26
C ALA A 503 -18.67 -19.00 -0.40
N MET A 504 -17.50 -19.14 -1.02
CA MET A 504 -16.24 -19.36 -0.30
C MET A 504 -15.89 -18.16 0.59
N SER A 505 -16.04 -16.94 0.07
CA SER A 505 -15.79 -15.71 0.84
C SER A 505 -16.71 -15.62 2.06
N ILE A 506 -17.99 -16.00 1.92
CA ILE A 506 -18.97 -16.05 3.02
C ILE A 506 -18.59 -17.08 4.07
N MET A 507 -18.28 -18.31 3.65
CA MET A 507 -17.90 -19.39 4.56
C MET A 507 -16.60 -19.10 5.32
N VAL A 508 -15.58 -18.55 4.65
CA VAL A 508 -14.31 -18.20 5.29
C VAL A 508 -14.50 -17.10 6.33
N LYS A 509 -15.22 -16.02 6.00
CA LYS A 509 -15.51 -14.95 6.97
C LYS A 509 -16.41 -15.41 8.13
N ALA A 510 -17.27 -16.39 7.90
CA ALA A 510 -18.05 -17.04 8.97
C ALA A 510 -17.19 -18.01 9.82
N GLY A 511 -15.90 -18.17 9.53
CA GLY A 511 -14.99 -19.01 10.30
C GLY A 511 -15.16 -20.51 10.03
N VAL A 512 -15.75 -20.90 8.89
CA VAL A 512 -15.87 -22.32 8.51
C VAL A 512 -14.49 -22.84 8.08
N PRO A 513 -13.90 -23.81 8.79
CA PRO A 513 -12.60 -24.37 8.42
C PRO A 513 -12.73 -25.35 7.26
N PHE A 514 -11.72 -25.40 6.38
CA PHE A 514 -11.67 -26.27 5.21
C PHE A 514 -10.66 -27.42 5.36
N HIS A 515 -10.41 -27.91 6.57
CA HIS A 515 -9.38 -28.93 6.80
C HIS A 515 -9.58 -30.20 5.96
N GLY A 516 -8.57 -30.60 5.19
CA GLY A 516 -8.61 -31.80 4.35
C GLY A 516 -9.64 -31.76 3.22
N ALA A 517 -10.19 -30.59 2.88
CA ALA A 517 -11.23 -30.48 1.87
C ALA A 517 -10.70 -30.79 0.46
N ASP A 518 -11.47 -31.56 -0.32
CA ASP A 518 -11.21 -31.77 -1.74
C ASP A 518 -11.80 -30.62 -2.56
N LEU A 519 -10.95 -29.66 -2.94
CA LEU A 519 -11.27 -28.50 -3.77
C LEU A 519 -10.62 -28.57 -5.15
N ARG A 520 -10.33 -29.79 -5.63
CA ARG A 520 -9.75 -29.99 -6.96
C ARG A 520 -10.66 -29.45 -8.06
N GLY A 521 -10.07 -28.72 -8.99
CA GLY A 521 -10.77 -28.13 -10.14
C GLY A 521 -11.80 -27.05 -9.78
N VAL A 522 -11.82 -26.58 -8.53
CA VAL A 522 -12.76 -25.52 -8.10
C VAL A 522 -12.46 -24.21 -8.82
N LYS A 523 -13.49 -23.43 -9.16
CA LYS A 523 -13.32 -22.17 -9.89
C LYS A 523 -13.89 -21.02 -9.09
N ILE A 524 -13.00 -20.23 -8.48
CA ILE A 524 -13.34 -19.17 -7.52
C ILE A 524 -12.53 -17.89 -7.76
N PRO A 525 -12.58 -17.31 -8.97
CA PRO A 525 -11.83 -16.11 -9.29
C PRO A 525 -12.27 -14.93 -8.39
N GLY A 526 -11.31 -14.13 -7.92
CA GLY A 526 -11.56 -12.92 -7.11
C GLY A 526 -12.09 -13.17 -5.70
N ALA A 527 -12.05 -14.42 -5.19
CA ALA A 527 -12.53 -14.73 -3.85
C ALA A 527 -11.65 -14.08 -2.76
N LEU A 528 -12.29 -13.57 -1.71
CA LEU A 528 -11.62 -12.97 -0.56
C LEU A 528 -11.43 -14.03 0.54
N LEU A 529 -10.29 -14.73 0.52
CA LEU A 529 -9.99 -15.85 1.42
C LEU A 529 -8.99 -15.49 2.52
N GLN A 530 -8.81 -14.20 2.79
CA GLN A 530 -7.91 -13.67 3.81
C GLN A 530 -8.20 -14.29 5.19
N GLY A 531 -7.15 -14.77 5.87
CA GLY A 531 -7.26 -15.40 7.20
C GLY A 531 -7.97 -16.75 7.25
N GLY A 532 -8.30 -17.35 6.09
CA GLY A 532 -8.99 -18.65 6.03
C GLY A 532 -8.13 -19.84 6.44
N GLN A 533 -8.76 -20.90 6.94
CA GLN A 533 -8.09 -22.14 7.36
C GLN A 533 -8.22 -23.24 6.30
N PHE A 534 -7.11 -23.54 5.60
CA PHE A 534 -7.03 -24.46 4.46
C PHE A 534 -5.98 -25.57 4.65
N ASP A 535 -5.80 -26.03 5.89
CA ASP A 535 -4.82 -27.08 6.18
C ASP A 535 -5.17 -28.40 5.46
N SER A 536 -4.17 -28.98 4.77
CA SER A 536 -4.25 -30.22 4.00
C SER A 536 -5.30 -30.22 2.88
N VAL A 537 -5.67 -29.04 2.36
CA VAL A 537 -6.63 -28.89 1.26
C VAL A 537 -6.02 -29.28 -0.08
N ASP A 538 -6.81 -29.90 -0.95
CA ASP A 538 -6.40 -30.23 -2.31
C ASP A 538 -7.00 -29.23 -3.31
N PHE A 539 -6.18 -28.28 -3.79
CA PHE A 539 -6.52 -27.26 -4.79
C PHE A 539 -6.05 -27.63 -6.20
N ARG A 540 -5.74 -28.90 -6.49
CA ARG A 540 -5.20 -29.26 -7.81
C ARG A 540 -6.11 -28.86 -8.95
N GLY A 541 -5.56 -28.17 -9.96
CA GLY A 541 -6.32 -27.70 -11.12
C GLY A 541 -7.35 -26.61 -10.84
N ALA A 542 -7.34 -26.00 -9.64
CA ALA A 542 -8.26 -24.93 -9.28
C ALA A 542 -7.98 -23.63 -10.05
N ASP A 543 -9.01 -22.83 -10.30
CA ASP A 543 -8.87 -21.45 -10.78
C ASP A 543 -8.96 -20.51 -9.56
N LEU A 544 -7.80 -19.98 -9.17
CA LEU A 544 -7.63 -19.07 -8.05
C LEU A 544 -7.25 -17.66 -8.54
N THR A 545 -7.56 -17.29 -9.78
CA THR A 545 -7.17 -15.99 -10.32
C THR A 545 -7.69 -14.81 -9.47
N GLY A 546 -6.81 -13.88 -9.12
CA GLY A 546 -7.15 -12.70 -8.31
C GLY A 546 -7.60 -12.99 -6.87
N VAL A 547 -7.37 -14.20 -6.35
CA VAL A 547 -7.77 -14.58 -4.99
C VAL A 547 -6.82 -13.97 -3.96
N ASN A 548 -7.36 -13.39 -2.89
CA ASN A 548 -6.56 -12.92 -1.77
C ASN A 548 -6.43 -14.04 -0.72
N LEU A 549 -5.22 -14.57 -0.55
CA LEU A 549 -4.86 -15.59 0.44
C LEU A 549 -3.97 -15.02 1.56
N SER A 550 -3.95 -13.70 1.74
CA SER A 550 -3.16 -13.07 2.81
C SER A 550 -3.52 -13.65 4.18
N LYS A 551 -2.52 -13.98 4.98
CA LYS A 551 -2.67 -14.55 6.34
C LYS A 551 -3.47 -15.86 6.40
N ALA A 552 -3.72 -16.54 5.28
CA ALA A 552 -4.42 -17.82 5.25
C ALA A 552 -3.51 -18.96 5.74
N TRP A 553 -4.09 -19.95 6.42
CA TRP A 553 -3.36 -21.14 6.86
C TRP A 553 -3.41 -22.20 5.75
N LEU A 554 -2.26 -22.49 5.14
CA LEU A 554 -2.13 -23.38 3.97
C LEU A 554 -1.25 -24.60 4.24
N ARG A 555 -1.19 -25.10 5.50
CA ARG A 555 -0.25 -26.18 5.86
C ARG A 555 -0.58 -27.45 5.07
N LYS A 556 0.38 -27.99 4.31
CA LYS A 556 0.19 -29.18 3.43
C LYS A 556 -0.91 -29.02 2.37
N ALA A 557 -1.28 -27.80 1.99
CA ALA A 557 -2.20 -27.58 0.88
C ALA A 557 -1.54 -27.95 -0.46
N ASN A 558 -2.27 -28.62 -1.34
CA ASN A 558 -1.77 -29.04 -2.66
C ASN A 558 -2.30 -28.10 -3.75
N LEU A 559 -1.45 -27.18 -4.22
CA LEU A 559 -1.78 -26.19 -5.26
C LEU A 559 -1.35 -26.62 -6.68
N SER A 560 -0.95 -27.89 -6.89
CA SER A 560 -0.37 -28.30 -8.18
C SER A 560 -1.34 -28.14 -9.35
N GLY A 561 -0.91 -27.40 -10.38
CA GLY A 561 -1.72 -27.09 -11.57
C GLY A 561 -2.85 -26.09 -11.34
N ALA A 562 -2.92 -25.41 -10.20
CA ALA A 562 -3.86 -24.31 -9.99
C ALA A 562 -3.46 -23.04 -10.78
N CYS A 563 -4.43 -22.27 -11.24
CA CYS A 563 -4.21 -20.97 -11.88
C CYS A 563 -4.00 -19.90 -10.80
N MET A 564 -2.79 -19.34 -10.73
CA MET A 564 -2.35 -18.44 -9.65
C MET A 564 -2.21 -16.97 -10.09
N GLU A 565 -2.76 -16.62 -11.26
CA GLU A 565 -2.63 -15.27 -11.81
C GLU A 565 -3.25 -14.22 -10.88
N GLY A 566 -2.44 -13.27 -10.38
CA GLY A 566 -2.91 -12.21 -9.49
C GLY A 566 -3.29 -12.66 -8.07
N VAL A 567 -2.85 -13.85 -7.61
CA VAL A 567 -3.06 -14.29 -6.22
C VAL A 567 -2.17 -13.51 -5.27
N GLU A 568 -2.75 -12.97 -4.20
CA GLU A 568 -2.01 -12.22 -3.17
C GLU A 568 -1.58 -13.15 -2.02
N PHE A 569 -0.27 -13.35 -1.87
CA PHE A 569 0.39 -13.91 -0.69
C PHE A 569 1.33 -12.84 -0.10
N GLU A 570 1.27 -12.59 1.21
CA GLU A 570 2.28 -11.75 1.88
C GLU A 570 3.56 -12.61 2.10
N GLU A 571 4.75 -12.10 1.73
CA GLU A 571 6.06 -12.76 1.45
C GLU A 571 6.73 -13.68 2.52
N LEU A 572 7.77 -14.44 2.11
CA LEU A 572 8.65 -15.32 2.94
C LEU A 572 9.71 -14.54 3.78
N PRO A 573 10.31 -15.13 4.85
CA PRO A 573 11.20 -14.43 5.79
C PRO A 573 12.57 -14.04 5.22
N HIS A 574 13.09 -12.87 5.63
CA HIS A 574 14.44 -12.35 5.32
C HIS A 574 15.22 -12.05 6.60
N LEU A 575 16.56 -12.05 6.53
CA LEU A 575 17.43 -11.73 7.66
C LEU A 575 18.04 -10.34 7.50
N PRO A 576 17.78 -9.39 8.43
CA PRO A 576 18.37 -8.06 8.38
C PRO A 576 19.82 -8.05 8.90
N MET A 577 20.65 -7.20 8.30
CA MET A 577 22.01 -6.83 8.71
C MET A 577 22.13 -5.32 8.84
N ASP A 578 23.17 -4.86 9.56
CA ASP A 578 23.38 -3.44 9.86
C ASP A 578 23.93 -2.62 8.69
N SER A 579 24.53 -3.28 7.68
CA SER A 579 25.00 -2.63 6.45
C SER A 579 24.99 -3.57 5.25
N GLY A 580 25.19 -3.01 4.05
CA GLY A 580 25.11 -3.77 2.81
C GLY A 580 26.09 -4.94 2.79
N ILE A 581 25.68 -6.05 2.19
CA ILE A 581 26.40 -7.31 2.25
C ILE A 581 27.42 -7.33 1.10
N LYS A 582 28.70 -7.52 1.45
CA LYS A 582 29.79 -7.63 0.48
C LYS A 582 30.06 -9.09 0.09
N ASN A 583 29.97 -10.02 1.04
CA ASN A 583 30.26 -11.43 0.80
C ASN A 583 29.42 -12.33 1.73
N CYS A 584 29.09 -13.53 1.30
CA CYS A 584 28.42 -14.53 2.14
C CYS A 584 28.96 -15.94 1.82
N VAL A 585 29.12 -16.77 2.86
CA VAL A 585 29.67 -18.12 2.72
C VAL A 585 29.09 -19.07 3.76
N PHE A 586 28.76 -20.29 3.33
CA PHE A 586 28.34 -21.36 4.22
C PHE A 586 29.54 -22.11 4.79
N SER A 587 29.43 -22.59 6.04
CA SER A 587 30.37 -23.56 6.59
C SER A 587 30.37 -24.85 5.77
N SER A 588 31.49 -25.57 5.77
CA SER A 588 31.62 -26.84 5.03
C SER A 588 30.60 -27.89 5.44
N ASP A 589 30.08 -27.81 6.67
CA ASP A 589 29.02 -28.67 7.20
C ASP A 589 27.61 -28.08 7.04
N GLY A 590 27.46 -26.95 6.34
CA GLY A 590 26.20 -26.29 6.03
C GLY A 590 25.43 -25.74 7.22
N LYS A 591 25.95 -25.84 8.45
CA LYS A 591 25.23 -25.44 9.67
C LYS A 591 25.31 -23.96 9.96
N LEU A 592 26.34 -23.27 9.50
CA LEU A 592 26.55 -21.85 9.74
C LEU A 592 26.59 -21.09 8.42
N LEU A 593 26.01 -19.89 8.41
CA LEU A 593 26.15 -18.91 7.34
C LEU A 593 26.91 -17.70 7.89
N PHE A 594 28.00 -17.35 7.24
CA PHE A 594 28.78 -16.15 7.53
C PHE A 594 28.45 -15.09 6.48
N ALA A 595 28.13 -13.88 6.91
CA ALA A 595 27.86 -12.76 6.03
C ALA A 595 28.69 -11.54 6.44
N CYS A 596 29.44 -10.99 5.50
CA CYS A 596 30.32 -9.85 5.71
C CYS A 596 29.66 -8.57 5.20
N SER A 597 29.69 -7.54 6.04
CA SER A 597 29.09 -6.24 5.78
C SER A 597 30.12 -5.22 5.28
N HIS A 598 29.66 -4.15 4.61
CA HIS A 598 30.53 -3.05 4.19
C HIS A 598 31.12 -2.26 5.37
N GLN A 599 30.52 -2.33 6.56
CA GLN A 599 30.97 -1.66 7.79
C GLN A 599 31.98 -2.49 8.61
N CYS A 600 32.57 -3.51 8.00
CA CYS A 600 33.58 -4.36 8.64
C CYS A 600 33.04 -5.24 9.79
N SER A 601 31.78 -5.67 9.70
CA SER A 601 31.20 -6.70 10.59
C SER A 601 30.95 -8.01 9.84
N ILE A 602 31.07 -9.12 10.56
CA ILE A 602 30.83 -10.48 10.09
C ILE A 602 29.79 -11.11 11.01
N ASN A 603 28.57 -11.29 10.49
CA ASN A 603 27.49 -11.93 11.22
C ASN A 603 27.50 -13.44 10.97
N VAL A 604 27.41 -14.22 12.03
CA VAL A 604 27.35 -15.69 11.96
C VAL A 604 25.94 -16.15 12.32
N TYR A 605 25.23 -16.74 11.36
CA TYR A 605 23.87 -17.26 11.53
C TYR A 605 23.87 -18.79 11.65
N ASP A 606 23.06 -19.33 12.56
CA ASP A 606 22.75 -20.76 12.57
C ASP A 606 21.71 -21.06 11.48
N THR A 607 22.02 -21.94 10.52
CA THR A 607 21.13 -22.25 9.38
C THR A 607 19.92 -23.09 9.78
N THR A 608 19.92 -23.71 10.96
CA THR A 608 18.78 -24.53 11.44
C THR A 608 17.70 -23.68 12.11
N THR A 609 18.10 -22.61 12.80
CA THR A 609 17.18 -21.69 13.51
C THR A 609 17.11 -20.30 12.87
N TRP A 610 18.07 -19.96 12.00
CA TRP A 610 18.31 -18.63 11.42
C TRP A 610 18.54 -17.53 12.47
N GLU A 611 19.00 -17.91 13.66
CA GLU A 611 19.37 -16.97 14.73
C GLU A 611 20.82 -16.51 14.57
N LEU A 612 21.06 -15.23 14.90
CA LEU A 612 22.41 -14.66 14.97
C LEU A 612 23.13 -15.25 16.19
N LYS A 613 24.25 -15.95 15.93
CA LYS A 613 25.05 -16.63 16.95
C LYS A 613 26.20 -15.76 17.44
N ASP A 614 26.86 -15.03 16.54
CA ASP A 614 28.04 -14.22 16.84
C ASP A 614 28.19 -13.04 15.87
N ASP A 615 28.88 -12.00 16.32
CA ASP A 615 29.21 -10.79 15.56
C ASP A 615 30.71 -10.47 15.71
N LEU A 616 31.44 -10.54 14.58
CA LEU A 616 32.89 -10.52 14.53
C LEU A 616 33.39 -9.34 13.67
N LEU A 617 34.55 -8.77 13.99
CA LEU A 617 35.15 -7.69 13.20
C LEU A 617 35.93 -8.24 11.99
N GLY A 618 35.65 -7.73 10.79
CA GLY A 618 36.39 -8.09 9.57
C GLY A 618 35.87 -7.38 8.31
N LYS A 619 36.75 -7.05 7.37
CA LYS A 619 36.53 -5.98 6.38
C LYS A 619 35.79 -6.40 5.10
N SER A 620 36.25 -7.45 4.41
CA SER A 620 35.92 -7.55 2.98
C SER A 620 35.89 -8.91 2.30
N ALA A 621 36.69 -9.86 2.75
CA ALA A 621 36.75 -11.21 2.19
C ALA A 621 36.80 -12.23 3.32
N ILE A 622 36.10 -13.34 3.14
CA ILE A 622 36.05 -14.44 4.09
C ILE A 622 36.17 -15.76 3.35
N ALA A 623 36.87 -16.71 3.95
CA ALA A 623 36.92 -18.09 3.50
C ALA A 623 36.94 -19.03 4.70
N ILE A 624 36.19 -20.13 4.63
CA ILE A 624 36.14 -21.12 5.70
C ILE A 624 37.10 -22.25 5.37
N SER A 625 37.79 -22.76 6.39
CA SER A 625 38.72 -23.87 6.22
C SER A 625 37.97 -25.15 5.82
N PRO A 626 38.59 -26.07 5.04
CA PRO A 626 37.93 -27.31 4.63
C PRO A 626 37.52 -28.21 5.79
N CYS A 627 38.15 -28.05 6.96
CA CYS A 627 37.80 -28.78 8.17
C CYS A 627 36.65 -28.14 8.96
N GLY A 628 36.21 -26.92 8.60
CA GLY A 628 35.09 -26.21 9.19
C GLY A 628 35.34 -25.70 10.61
N LYS A 629 36.61 -25.67 11.06
CA LYS A 629 37.00 -25.25 12.42
C LYS A 629 37.56 -23.85 12.50
N GLU A 630 38.06 -23.34 11.38
CA GLU A 630 38.76 -22.06 11.28
C GLU A 630 38.19 -21.29 10.10
N PHE A 631 38.25 -19.96 10.14
CA PHE A 631 37.97 -19.12 9.00
C PHE A 631 39.09 -18.09 8.85
N ALA A 632 39.40 -17.73 7.60
CA ALA A 632 40.28 -16.61 7.29
C ALA A 632 39.44 -15.40 6.89
N ASN A 633 39.77 -14.23 7.43
CA ASN A 633 39.15 -12.98 7.04
C ASN A 633 40.20 -11.91 6.69
N ALA A 634 39.82 -10.93 5.88
CA ALA A 634 40.65 -9.77 5.59
C ALA A 634 40.42 -8.67 6.65
N THR A 635 41.50 -8.08 7.16
CA THR A 635 41.49 -7.03 8.19
C THR A 635 41.58 -5.62 7.61
N LEU A 636 41.37 -4.61 8.46
CA LEU A 636 41.53 -3.19 8.12
C LEU A 636 42.97 -2.81 7.71
N TYR A 637 43.97 -3.60 8.15
CA TYR A 637 45.39 -3.28 8.03
C TYR A 637 46.08 -4.03 6.88
N ASN A 638 45.35 -4.38 5.83
CA ASN A 638 45.86 -5.15 4.67
C ASN A 638 46.43 -6.54 5.01
N ASN A 639 46.14 -7.06 6.21
CA ASN A 639 46.50 -8.42 6.62
C ASN A 639 45.29 -9.34 6.55
N ALA A 640 45.52 -10.65 6.51
CA ALA A 640 44.46 -11.63 6.73
C ALA A 640 44.67 -12.36 8.06
N ASP A 641 43.62 -12.48 8.87
CA ASP A 641 43.66 -13.20 10.14
C ASP A 641 42.99 -14.57 9.95
N VAL A 642 43.54 -15.61 10.58
CA VAL A 642 42.93 -16.94 10.70
C VAL A 642 42.42 -17.08 12.12
N VAL A 643 41.13 -17.35 12.25
CA VAL A 643 40.40 -17.31 13.52
C VAL A 643 39.69 -18.65 13.73
N SER A 644 39.74 -19.15 14.96
CA SER A 644 39.00 -20.35 15.36
C SER A 644 37.51 -20.06 15.49
N ILE A 645 36.66 -20.87 14.85
CA ILE A 645 35.19 -20.74 14.92
C ILE A 645 34.67 -21.14 16.31
N GLU A 646 35.37 -22.04 17.01
CA GLU A 646 34.94 -22.51 18.33
C GLU A 646 35.28 -21.53 19.46
N THR A 647 36.44 -20.88 19.40
CA THR A 647 36.92 -20.00 20.47
C THR A 647 36.86 -18.52 20.14
N GLY A 648 36.77 -18.16 18.86
CA GLY A 648 36.85 -16.77 18.39
C GLY A 648 38.24 -16.14 18.51
N ASP A 649 39.26 -16.90 18.89
CA ASP A 649 40.62 -16.40 19.06
C ASP A 649 41.38 -16.43 17.72
N ILE A 650 42.26 -15.44 17.52
CA ILE A 650 43.15 -15.35 16.35
C ILE A 650 44.26 -16.39 16.52
N GLU A 651 44.36 -17.32 15.58
CA GLU A 651 45.40 -18.35 15.60
C GLU A 651 46.63 -17.92 14.79
N LEU A 652 46.42 -17.23 13.66
CA LEU A 652 47.50 -16.82 12.76
C LEU A 652 47.21 -15.48 12.11
N VAL A 653 48.26 -14.68 11.93
CA VAL A 653 48.20 -13.41 11.18
C VAL A 653 49.08 -13.52 9.92
N LEU A 654 48.46 -13.32 8.76
CA LEU A 654 49.09 -13.36 7.44
C LEU A 654 49.47 -11.94 7.04
N PHE A 655 50.73 -11.58 7.29
CA PHE A 655 51.25 -10.23 7.06
C PHE A 655 51.97 -10.11 5.71
N GLY A 656 51.65 -9.07 4.95
CA GLY A 656 52.58 -8.58 3.92
C GLY A 656 51.99 -7.97 2.65
N HIS A 657 50.67 -7.96 2.44
CA HIS A 657 50.08 -7.21 1.31
C HIS A 657 50.26 -5.70 1.51
N GLU A 658 50.46 -4.97 0.41
CA GLU A 658 50.71 -3.52 0.45
C GLU A 658 49.39 -2.71 0.37
N ASP A 659 48.30 -3.36 -0.08
CA ASP A 659 46.97 -2.77 -0.24
C ASP A 659 45.88 -3.79 0.15
N SER A 660 44.62 -3.36 0.17
CA SER A 660 43.45 -4.13 0.62
C SER A 660 43.33 -5.47 -0.09
N ILE A 661 43.09 -6.52 0.70
CA ILE A 661 42.80 -7.87 0.21
C ILE A 661 41.35 -7.89 -0.27
N GLU A 662 41.10 -8.34 -1.50
CA GLU A 662 39.75 -8.40 -2.09
C GLU A 662 39.17 -9.82 -2.10
N CYS A 663 40.01 -10.85 -2.12
CA CYS A 663 39.56 -12.25 -2.15
C CYS A 663 40.50 -13.18 -1.38
N ILE A 664 39.93 -14.19 -0.72
CA ILE A 664 40.65 -15.21 0.05
C ILE A 664 40.08 -16.59 -0.32
N CYS A 665 40.94 -17.61 -0.43
CA CYS A 665 40.50 -18.99 -0.66
C CYS A 665 41.44 -19.99 0.01
N TYR A 666 40.88 -21.03 0.63
CA TYR A 666 41.65 -22.18 1.13
C TYR A 666 41.89 -23.22 0.03
N SER A 667 43.03 -23.89 0.07
CA SER A 667 43.22 -25.11 -0.70
C SER A 667 42.33 -26.24 -0.16
N PRO A 668 41.82 -27.17 -1.00
CA PRO A 668 40.94 -28.25 -0.55
C PRO A 668 41.56 -29.18 0.49
N ASP A 669 42.89 -29.28 0.49
CA ASP A 669 43.66 -30.06 1.46
C ASP A 669 43.99 -29.28 2.75
N GLY A 670 43.59 -28.01 2.85
CA GLY A 670 43.82 -27.13 4.00
C GLY A 670 45.28 -26.77 4.21
N ARG A 671 46.18 -26.99 3.24
CA ARG A 671 47.63 -26.71 3.40
C ARG A 671 48.02 -25.30 3.02
N PHE A 672 47.27 -24.68 2.12
CA PHE A 672 47.54 -23.36 1.58
C PHE A 672 46.36 -22.43 1.76
N ILE A 673 46.66 -21.16 2.00
CA ILE A 673 45.71 -20.06 1.85
C ILE A 673 46.21 -19.22 0.68
N ALA A 674 45.31 -18.80 -0.20
CA ALA A 674 45.59 -17.85 -1.27
C ALA A 674 44.85 -16.54 -0.98
N THR A 675 45.54 -15.41 -1.09
CA THR A 675 44.99 -14.07 -0.97
C THR A 675 45.31 -13.24 -2.21
N GLY A 676 44.30 -12.54 -2.73
CA GLY A 676 44.43 -11.59 -3.83
C GLY A 676 44.15 -10.17 -3.35
N SER A 677 44.92 -9.20 -3.82
CA SER A 677 44.87 -7.81 -3.34
C SER A 677 44.88 -6.80 -4.48
N LYS A 678 44.48 -5.57 -4.15
CA LYS A 678 44.69 -4.36 -4.94
C LYS A 678 46.17 -4.05 -5.22
N ASP A 679 47.09 -4.65 -4.47
CA ASP A 679 48.53 -4.56 -4.71
C ASP A 679 49.00 -5.33 -5.98
N GLN A 680 48.06 -5.87 -6.77
CA GLN A 680 48.28 -6.60 -8.02
C GLN A 680 48.96 -7.97 -7.81
N THR A 681 49.07 -8.43 -6.56
CA THR A 681 49.71 -9.71 -6.24
C THR A 681 48.72 -10.75 -5.74
N VAL A 682 49.03 -12.01 -6.07
CA VAL A 682 48.45 -13.17 -5.40
C VAL A 682 49.50 -13.73 -4.46
N ARG A 683 49.19 -13.82 -3.17
CA ARG A 683 50.07 -14.43 -2.18
C ARG A 683 49.55 -15.79 -1.77
N ILE A 684 50.47 -16.74 -1.69
CA ILE A 684 50.20 -18.10 -1.24
C ILE A 684 50.91 -18.29 0.09
N TRP A 685 50.14 -18.64 1.11
CA TRP A 685 50.58 -18.89 2.47
C TRP A 685 50.55 -20.39 2.72
N ARG A 686 51.59 -20.94 3.35
CA ARG A 686 51.63 -22.35 3.71
C ARG A 686 51.47 -22.47 5.21
N LEU A 687 50.41 -23.16 5.64
CA LEU A 687 50.07 -23.32 7.05
C LEU A 687 51.05 -24.25 7.80
N ALA A 688 51.79 -25.10 7.08
CA ALA A 688 52.85 -25.92 7.68
C ALA A 688 54.13 -25.14 8.04
N ASP A 689 54.29 -23.89 7.58
CA ASP A 689 55.47 -23.06 7.90
C ASP A 689 55.34 -22.36 9.28
N VAL A 690 54.22 -22.55 10.00
CA VAL A 690 53.99 -22.06 11.38
C VAL A 690 55.05 -22.57 12.35
N ASP A 691 55.48 -23.84 12.21
CA ASP A 691 56.53 -24.43 13.05
C ASP A 691 57.91 -23.76 12.84
N ASN A 692 58.09 -22.96 11.77
CA ASN A 692 59.31 -22.23 11.45
C ASN A 692 59.16 -20.70 11.58
N ALA A 693 58.04 -20.21 12.15
CA ALA A 693 57.78 -18.78 12.32
C ALA A 693 58.78 -18.16 13.31
N ASN A 694 59.26 -16.94 13.00
CA ASN A 694 60.09 -16.17 13.92
C ASN A 694 59.23 -15.78 15.14
N THR A 695 59.47 -16.41 16.29
CA THR A 695 59.00 -15.90 17.58
C THR A 695 59.74 -14.59 17.85
N VAL A 696 59.08 -13.45 17.66
CA VAL A 696 59.59 -12.17 18.16
C VAL A 696 59.39 -12.18 19.68
N ASP A 697 60.45 -11.87 20.43
CA ASP A 697 60.50 -11.84 21.92
C ASP A 697 59.61 -10.73 22.51
N THR A 698 58.31 -10.82 22.35
CA THR A 698 57.30 -10.04 23.07
C THR A 698 56.26 -11.01 23.60
N ASP A 699 55.80 -10.81 24.83
CA ASP A 699 54.95 -11.73 25.63
C ASP A 699 53.56 -12.08 25.04
N ASP A 700 53.31 -11.81 23.76
CA ASP A 700 52.03 -12.08 23.06
C ASP A 700 52.13 -13.28 22.11
N THR A 701 51.17 -14.20 22.29
CA THR A 701 51.09 -15.55 21.71
C THR A 701 50.59 -15.58 20.25
N GLU A 702 51.14 -14.77 19.34
CA GLU A 702 50.68 -14.73 17.94
C GLU A 702 51.77 -15.17 16.94
N ALA A 703 51.51 -16.24 16.18
CA ALA A 703 52.42 -16.72 15.14
C ALA A 703 52.16 -16.01 13.80
N THR A 704 53.18 -15.29 13.29
CA THR A 704 53.15 -14.61 11.98
C THR A 704 53.88 -15.44 10.92
N ILE A 705 53.28 -15.59 9.74
CA ILE A 705 53.87 -16.36 8.62
C ILE A 705 54.12 -15.44 7.44
N ALA A 706 55.31 -15.55 6.82
CA ALA A 706 55.60 -14.89 5.55
C ALA A 706 55.01 -15.65 4.35
N ALA A 707 54.67 -14.94 3.28
CA ALA A 707 54.14 -15.56 2.07
C ALA A 707 55.12 -16.61 1.50
N HIS A 708 54.64 -17.85 1.35
CA HIS A 708 55.40 -18.94 0.74
C HIS A 708 55.75 -18.60 -0.72
N ARG A 709 54.82 -17.95 -1.44
CA ARG A 709 55.03 -17.42 -2.79
C ARG A 709 54.23 -16.14 -3.01
N VAL A 710 54.75 -15.30 -3.90
CA VAL A 710 54.09 -14.09 -4.41
C VAL A 710 54.06 -14.19 -5.93
N LEU A 711 52.88 -14.27 -6.51
CA LEU A 711 52.65 -14.24 -7.96
C LEU A 711 52.37 -12.80 -8.37
N ARG A 712 53.09 -12.30 -9.38
CA ARG A 712 53.03 -10.92 -9.87
C ARG A 712 52.69 -10.88 -11.37
N ASP A 713 51.90 -11.84 -11.81
CA ASP A 713 51.58 -12.03 -13.23
C ASP A 713 50.40 -11.15 -13.69
N HIS A 714 49.64 -10.57 -12.75
CA HIS A 714 48.55 -9.63 -13.02
C HIS A 714 49.03 -8.17 -13.05
N ASN A 715 48.40 -7.35 -13.88
CA ASN A 715 48.75 -5.92 -14.05
C ASN A 715 47.76 -4.95 -13.38
N ASP A 716 46.72 -5.47 -12.75
CA ASP A 716 45.69 -4.72 -12.05
C ASP A 716 45.17 -5.55 -10.85
N THR A 717 44.25 -4.98 -10.07
CA THR A 717 43.65 -5.56 -8.87
C THR A 717 43.19 -7.00 -9.09
N VAL A 718 43.63 -7.91 -8.22
CA VAL A 718 43.16 -9.30 -8.21
C VAL A 718 41.81 -9.35 -7.50
N THR A 719 40.78 -9.77 -8.22
CA THR A 719 39.37 -9.72 -7.80
C THR A 719 38.84 -11.06 -7.32
N GLY A 720 39.42 -12.17 -7.80
CA GLY A 720 38.99 -13.51 -7.41
C GLY A 720 40.12 -14.53 -7.49
N VAL A 721 40.10 -15.48 -6.56
CA VAL A 721 41.04 -16.61 -6.49
C VAL A 721 40.27 -17.88 -6.17
N ALA A 722 40.60 -18.99 -6.84
CA ALA A 722 39.93 -20.27 -6.62
C ALA A 722 40.89 -21.45 -6.82
N PHE A 723 40.90 -22.39 -5.87
CA PHE A 723 41.54 -23.69 -6.07
C PHE A 723 40.58 -24.67 -6.75
N SER A 724 41.11 -25.49 -7.66
CA SER A 724 40.35 -26.64 -8.16
C SER A 724 40.08 -27.64 -7.03
N PRO A 725 38.94 -28.36 -7.01
CA PRO A 725 38.65 -29.37 -5.98
C PRO A 725 39.71 -30.46 -5.84
N SER A 726 40.42 -30.77 -6.94
CA SER A 726 41.55 -31.72 -6.94
C SER A 726 42.82 -31.19 -6.26
N GLY A 727 42.91 -29.88 -5.98
CA GLY A 727 44.12 -29.21 -5.48
C GLY A 727 45.25 -29.07 -6.49
N LEU A 728 45.10 -29.56 -7.74
CA LEU A 728 46.17 -29.58 -8.75
C LEU A 728 46.29 -28.27 -9.54
N ARG A 729 45.18 -27.53 -9.67
CA ARG A 729 45.12 -26.25 -10.38
C ARG A 729 44.66 -25.15 -9.45
N PHE A 730 45.18 -23.95 -9.70
CA PHE A 730 44.80 -22.70 -9.06
C PHE A 730 44.42 -21.70 -10.16
N ALA A 731 43.34 -20.96 -9.97
CA ALA A 731 42.93 -19.88 -10.86
C ALA A 731 42.93 -18.54 -10.11
N SER A 732 43.36 -17.49 -10.80
CA SER A 732 43.21 -16.11 -10.37
C SER A 732 42.62 -15.27 -11.50
N CYS A 733 41.77 -14.31 -11.16
CA CYS A 733 41.26 -13.31 -12.08
C CYS A 733 41.56 -11.90 -11.58
N SER A 734 41.61 -10.95 -12.51
CA SER A 734 41.92 -9.56 -12.23
C SER A 734 41.12 -8.61 -13.12
N MET A 735 41.14 -7.33 -12.72
CA MET A 735 40.65 -6.21 -13.51
C MET A 735 41.45 -6.00 -14.81
N ASP A 736 42.59 -6.67 -14.99
CA ASP A 736 43.41 -6.64 -16.21
C ASP A 736 42.82 -7.44 -17.40
N ASN A 737 41.59 -7.95 -17.24
CA ASN A 737 40.86 -8.79 -18.18
C ASN A 737 41.47 -10.20 -18.36
N MET A 738 42.37 -10.65 -17.48
CA MET A 738 43.00 -11.97 -17.59
C MET A 738 42.52 -12.93 -16.50
N ILE A 739 42.41 -14.20 -16.88
CA ILE A 739 42.31 -15.32 -15.94
C ILE A 739 43.56 -16.19 -16.11
N LEU A 740 44.33 -16.34 -15.04
CA LEU A 740 45.53 -17.14 -15.02
C LEU A 740 45.25 -18.47 -14.34
N ILE A 741 45.62 -19.58 -14.99
CA ILE A 741 45.52 -20.91 -14.40
C ILE A 741 46.92 -21.47 -14.21
N VAL A 742 47.25 -21.80 -12.97
CA VAL A 742 48.57 -22.23 -12.52
C VAL A 742 48.51 -23.68 -12.01
N ASN A 743 49.57 -24.43 -12.28
CA ASN A 743 49.78 -25.76 -11.69
C ASN A 743 50.29 -25.61 -10.25
N VAL A 744 49.60 -26.16 -9.26
CA VAL A 744 49.94 -25.97 -7.84
C VAL A 744 51.23 -26.71 -7.43
N GLU A 745 51.57 -27.82 -8.08
CA GLU A 745 52.78 -28.61 -7.78
C GLU A 745 54.05 -27.84 -8.14
N LYS A 746 54.05 -27.15 -9.29
CA LYS A 746 55.22 -26.44 -9.83
C LYS A 746 55.10 -24.92 -9.80
N TRP A 747 53.93 -24.39 -9.49
CA TRP A 747 53.57 -22.97 -9.61
C TRP A 747 53.88 -22.38 -10.98
N THR A 748 53.66 -23.18 -12.04
CA THR A 748 53.87 -22.75 -13.43
C THR A 748 52.53 -22.45 -14.10
N LEU A 749 52.47 -21.36 -14.85
CA LEU A 749 51.32 -21.01 -15.69
C LEU A 749 51.00 -22.14 -16.68
N ILE A 750 49.75 -22.58 -16.69
CA ILE A 750 49.19 -23.58 -17.61
C ILE A 750 48.46 -22.87 -18.75
N TYR A 751 47.55 -21.97 -18.40
CA TYR A 751 46.72 -21.22 -19.34
C TYR A 751 46.68 -19.75 -18.94
N ASN A 752 46.80 -18.88 -19.95
CA ASN A 752 46.37 -17.49 -19.86
C ASN A 752 45.10 -17.35 -20.71
N LEU A 753 44.01 -16.91 -20.08
CA LEU A 753 42.73 -16.72 -20.74
C LEU A 753 42.45 -15.21 -20.81
N ASP A 754 42.51 -14.67 -22.02
CA ASP A 754 42.17 -13.27 -22.26
C ASP A 754 40.64 -13.11 -22.37
N CYS A 755 40.07 -12.28 -21.52
CA CYS A 755 38.67 -11.87 -21.54
C CYS A 755 38.52 -10.50 -22.19
N THR A 756 37.29 -10.17 -22.60
CA THR A 756 36.96 -8.89 -23.24
C THR A 756 36.82 -7.72 -22.27
N ALA A 757 36.64 -8.01 -20.98
CA ALA A 757 36.44 -7.03 -19.92
C ALA A 757 36.91 -7.58 -18.56
N PRO A 758 36.92 -6.73 -17.51
CA PRO A 758 37.35 -7.13 -16.18
C PRO A 758 36.54 -8.29 -15.61
N VAL A 759 37.23 -9.27 -15.03
CA VAL A 759 36.63 -10.45 -14.42
C VAL A 759 36.52 -10.23 -12.91
N LEU A 760 35.37 -10.53 -12.31
CA LEU A 760 35.06 -10.16 -10.93
C LEU A 760 35.04 -11.35 -9.95
N SER A 761 34.56 -12.52 -10.38
CA SER A 761 34.54 -13.72 -9.54
C SER A 761 34.80 -15.00 -10.36
N LEU A 762 35.24 -16.04 -9.66
CA LEU A 762 35.60 -17.36 -10.19
C LEU A 762 35.05 -18.47 -9.29
N ALA A 763 34.47 -19.50 -9.90
CA ALA A 763 34.08 -20.71 -9.18
C ALA A 763 34.40 -21.96 -10.02
N TYR A 764 35.13 -22.91 -9.44
CA TYR A 764 35.30 -24.23 -10.07
C TYR A 764 34.05 -25.07 -9.89
N SER A 765 33.71 -25.89 -10.89
CA SER A 765 32.72 -26.94 -10.72
C SER A 765 33.21 -27.95 -9.66
N PRO A 766 32.32 -28.59 -8.88
CA PRO A 766 32.71 -29.58 -7.87
C PRO A 766 33.52 -30.76 -8.42
N ASP A 767 33.32 -31.11 -9.70
CA ASP A 767 34.09 -32.15 -10.40
C ASP A 767 35.44 -31.66 -10.97
N GLY A 768 35.73 -30.36 -10.87
CA GLY A 768 36.95 -29.71 -11.35
C GLY A 768 37.10 -29.65 -12.87
N ARG A 769 36.07 -29.99 -13.64
CA ARG A 769 36.11 -30.03 -15.12
C ARG A 769 35.87 -28.66 -15.75
N GLN A 770 35.05 -27.84 -15.11
CA GLN A 770 34.69 -26.51 -15.58
C GLN A 770 35.11 -25.43 -14.58
N LEU A 771 35.34 -24.22 -15.09
CA LEU A 771 35.55 -23.01 -14.30
C LEU A 771 34.53 -21.97 -14.77
N ALA A 772 33.66 -21.51 -13.89
CA ALA A 772 32.79 -20.38 -14.15
C ALA A 772 33.54 -19.08 -13.84
N SER A 773 33.39 -18.09 -14.71
CA SER A 773 33.89 -16.73 -14.51
C SER A 773 32.83 -15.71 -14.88
N CYS A 774 32.71 -14.64 -14.09
CA CYS A 774 31.80 -13.53 -14.34
C CYS A 774 32.57 -12.19 -14.44
N GLY A 775 31.99 -11.19 -15.11
CA GLY A 775 32.68 -9.91 -15.34
C GLY A 775 31.78 -8.71 -15.63
N GLN A 776 32.42 -7.57 -15.87
CA GLN A 776 31.76 -6.28 -16.13
C GLN A 776 31.04 -6.21 -17.48
N ASP A 777 31.33 -7.12 -18.41
CA ASP A 777 30.68 -7.18 -19.72
C ASP A 777 29.33 -7.91 -19.72
N ALA A 778 28.76 -8.16 -18.53
CA ALA A 778 27.52 -8.93 -18.33
C ALA A 778 27.58 -10.37 -18.84
N GLU A 779 28.77 -10.86 -19.22
CA GLU A 779 28.95 -12.24 -19.67
C GLU A 779 29.37 -13.13 -18.51
N LEU A 780 28.63 -14.22 -18.35
CA LEU A 780 29.03 -15.34 -17.52
C LEU A 780 29.57 -16.44 -18.44
N ARG A 781 30.75 -16.99 -18.11
CA ARG A 781 31.51 -17.90 -18.99
C ARG A 781 31.81 -19.19 -18.27
N LEU A 782 31.48 -20.33 -18.89
CA LEU A 782 31.87 -21.65 -18.40
C LEU A 782 33.03 -22.20 -19.22
N TRP A 783 34.23 -22.16 -18.65
CA TRP A 783 35.46 -22.63 -19.28
C TRP A 783 35.62 -24.13 -19.13
N ASN A 784 35.79 -24.83 -20.24
CA ASN A 784 36.02 -26.28 -20.28
C ASN A 784 37.46 -26.59 -20.68
N PHE A 785 38.14 -27.41 -19.87
CA PHE A 785 39.55 -27.76 -20.05
C PHE A 785 39.79 -29.13 -20.69
N ASN A 786 38.76 -29.78 -21.24
CA ASN A 786 38.86 -31.10 -21.87
C ASN A 786 39.63 -31.08 -23.20
N SER A 787 39.85 -29.91 -23.81
CA SER A 787 40.54 -29.78 -25.09
C SER A 787 41.85 -28.99 -24.98
N LYS A 788 42.78 -29.20 -25.91
CA LYS A 788 44.13 -28.59 -25.89
C LYS A 788 44.12 -27.05 -25.90
N LYS A 789 43.02 -26.43 -26.32
CA LYS A 789 42.76 -25.00 -26.15
C LYS A 789 41.53 -24.85 -25.24
N PRO A 790 41.60 -24.07 -24.17
CA PRO A 790 40.44 -23.80 -23.33
C PRO A 790 39.38 -23.08 -24.17
N ASN A 791 38.17 -23.65 -24.20
CA ASN A 791 36.98 -23.06 -24.82
C ASN A 791 35.97 -22.75 -23.72
N TYR A 792 35.09 -21.77 -23.94
CA TYR A 792 34.02 -21.46 -22.99
C TYR A 792 32.64 -21.45 -23.65
N ILE A 793 31.62 -21.68 -22.83
CA ILE A 793 30.20 -21.50 -23.17
C ILE A 793 29.77 -20.14 -22.60
N PRO A 794 29.30 -19.19 -23.44
CA PRO A 794 28.75 -17.93 -22.95
C PRO A 794 27.31 -18.12 -22.46
N LEU A 795 27.08 -17.83 -21.19
CA LEU A 795 25.77 -17.80 -20.56
C LEU A 795 25.19 -16.39 -20.71
N LYS A 796 24.36 -16.21 -21.73
CA LYS A 796 23.80 -14.90 -22.09
C LYS A 796 22.44 -14.71 -21.45
N GLY A 797 22.31 -13.65 -20.65
CA GLY A 797 21.02 -13.26 -20.10
C GLY A 797 21.09 -12.09 -19.14
N HIS A 798 22.18 -11.95 -18.39
CA HIS A 798 22.39 -10.77 -17.56
C HIS A 798 22.49 -9.50 -18.42
N THR A 799 21.91 -8.39 -17.95
CA THR A 799 21.91 -7.10 -18.65
C THR A 799 22.86 -6.06 -18.04
N GLY A 800 23.64 -6.47 -17.05
CA GLY A 800 24.61 -5.65 -16.33
C GLY A 800 25.74 -6.51 -15.76
N THR A 801 26.75 -5.86 -15.19
CA THR A 801 27.88 -6.47 -14.48
C THR A 801 27.44 -7.64 -13.60
N VAL A 802 28.07 -8.79 -13.77
CA VAL A 802 27.84 -9.95 -12.91
C VAL A 802 28.92 -9.94 -11.84
N PHE A 803 28.51 -9.75 -10.58
CA PHE A 803 29.43 -9.55 -9.46
C PHE A 803 29.97 -10.87 -8.92
N ASP A 804 29.12 -11.89 -8.82
CA ASP A 804 29.50 -13.15 -8.22
C ASP A 804 28.87 -14.36 -8.91
N VAL A 805 29.52 -15.50 -8.75
CA VAL A 805 29.12 -16.78 -9.34
C VAL A 805 29.43 -17.93 -8.40
N ALA A 806 28.47 -18.85 -8.24
CA ALA A 806 28.63 -20.05 -7.44
C ALA A 806 28.10 -21.28 -8.17
N TYR A 807 28.73 -22.45 -7.94
CA TYR A 807 28.20 -23.73 -8.39
C TYR A 807 27.34 -24.36 -7.29
N SER A 808 26.29 -25.06 -7.70
CA SER A 808 25.60 -25.97 -6.80
C SER A 808 26.52 -27.13 -6.37
N PRO A 809 26.32 -27.72 -5.18
CA PRO A 809 27.17 -28.81 -4.68
C PRO A 809 27.15 -30.05 -5.58
N ASP A 810 26.04 -30.29 -6.27
CA ASP A 810 25.89 -31.38 -7.24
C ASP A 810 26.52 -31.09 -8.62
N GLY A 811 26.97 -29.85 -8.84
CA GLY A 811 27.59 -29.37 -10.06
C GLY A 811 26.65 -29.19 -11.25
N ARG A 812 25.33 -29.38 -11.08
CA ARG A 812 24.34 -29.29 -12.18
C ARG A 812 23.87 -27.87 -12.45
N ARG A 813 23.96 -26.99 -11.46
CA ARG A 813 23.48 -25.62 -11.54
C ARG A 813 24.60 -24.62 -11.27
N VAL A 814 24.53 -23.49 -11.95
CA VAL A 814 25.36 -22.31 -11.68
C VAL A 814 24.41 -21.20 -11.26
N ALA A 815 24.70 -20.52 -10.16
CA ALA A 815 24.00 -19.34 -9.76
C ALA A 815 24.87 -18.11 -10.00
N SER A 816 24.27 -17.03 -10.47
CA SER A 816 24.95 -15.76 -10.67
C SER A 816 24.08 -14.60 -10.20
N CYS A 817 24.74 -13.55 -9.72
CA CYS A 817 24.09 -12.32 -9.28
C CYS A 817 24.82 -11.11 -9.86
N GLY A 818 24.08 -10.03 -10.12
CA GLY A 818 24.63 -8.88 -10.83
C GLY A 818 23.89 -7.56 -10.63
N SER A 819 24.43 -6.51 -11.26
CA SER A 819 23.88 -5.14 -11.23
C SER A 819 22.55 -4.99 -11.96
N ASP A 820 22.15 -6.02 -12.71
CA ASP A 820 20.80 -6.11 -13.27
C ASP A 820 19.74 -6.54 -12.24
N ARG A 821 20.14 -6.72 -10.97
CA ARG A 821 19.25 -7.04 -9.85
C ARG A 821 18.52 -8.35 -10.04
N THR A 822 19.14 -9.29 -10.73
CA THR A 822 18.60 -10.63 -10.87
C THR A 822 19.56 -11.63 -10.24
N VAL A 823 18.98 -12.64 -9.59
CA VAL A 823 19.69 -13.87 -9.28
C VAL A 823 19.25 -14.89 -10.32
N ARG A 824 20.20 -15.41 -11.08
CA ARG A 824 19.93 -16.34 -12.17
C ARG A 824 20.50 -17.70 -11.88
N LEU A 825 19.73 -18.72 -12.20
CA LEU A 825 20.14 -20.11 -12.13
C LEU A 825 20.28 -20.64 -13.56
N TRP A 826 21.41 -21.25 -13.84
CA TRP A 826 21.77 -21.80 -15.14
C TRP A 826 22.01 -23.30 -14.99
N ASP A 827 21.68 -24.05 -16.03
CA ASP A 827 22.12 -25.43 -16.15
C ASP A 827 23.58 -25.47 -16.61
N SER A 828 24.43 -26.22 -15.89
CA SER A 828 25.88 -26.22 -16.11
C SER A 828 26.33 -27.00 -17.35
N ASP A 829 25.50 -27.91 -17.85
CA ASP A 829 25.81 -28.75 -19.01
C ASP A 829 25.41 -28.08 -20.33
N SER A 830 24.19 -27.53 -20.38
CA SER A 830 23.62 -26.86 -21.55
C SER A 830 24.00 -25.38 -21.64
N GLY A 831 24.18 -24.73 -20.49
CA GLY A 831 24.29 -23.28 -20.40
C GLY A 831 22.96 -22.54 -20.58
N ASP A 832 21.83 -23.25 -20.53
CA ASP A 832 20.51 -22.64 -20.60
C ASP A 832 20.14 -22.00 -19.27
N LEU A 833 19.40 -20.88 -19.34
CA LEU A 833 18.81 -20.25 -18.17
C LEU A 833 17.71 -21.17 -17.63
N PHE A 834 17.91 -21.69 -16.43
CA PHE A 834 16.96 -22.57 -15.73
C PHE A 834 15.86 -21.76 -15.07
N ASP A 835 16.24 -20.74 -14.31
CA ASP A 835 15.31 -19.84 -13.64
C ASP A 835 15.92 -18.44 -13.46
N SER A 836 15.08 -17.43 -13.49
CA SER A 836 15.44 -16.05 -13.19
C SER A 836 14.65 -15.63 -11.98
N LEU A 837 15.27 -15.72 -10.82
CA LEU A 837 14.69 -15.23 -9.59
C LEU A 837 14.72 -13.70 -9.65
N PRO A 838 13.57 -13.02 -9.51
CA PRO A 838 13.55 -11.57 -9.42
C PRO A 838 14.40 -11.21 -8.21
N GLY A 839 15.60 -10.71 -8.47
CA GLY A 839 16.50 -10.28 -7.45
C GLY A 839 16.09 -8.90 -6.94
N ASP A 840 16.81 -8.51 -5.91
CA ASP A 840 16.57 -7.42 -5.00
C ASP A 840 16.18 -6.08 -5.61
N ARG A 841 15.76 -5.17 -4.74
CA ARG A 841 15.62 -3.74 -5.04
C ARG A 841 16.96 -3.12 -5.49
N TYR A 842 18.09 -3.75 -5.13
CA TYR A 842 19.48 -3.31 -5.35
C TYR A 842 20.34 -4.36 -6.04
N GLU A 843 21.57 -4.00 -6.39
CA GLU A 843 22.55 -4.94 -6.91
C GLU A 843 22.83 -6.05 -5.89
N ALA A 844 22.72 -7.30 -6.35
CA ALA A 844 23.13 -8.45 -5.55
C ALA A 844 24.64 -8.63 -5.73
N ASN A 845 25.38 -8.49 -4.63
CA ASN A 845 26.85 -8.44 -4.62
C ASN A 845 27.47 -9.83 -4.47
N CYS A 846 26.80 -10.73 -3.74
CA CYS A 846 27.33 -12.05 -3.42
C CYS A 846 26.24 -13.12 -3.50
N ILE A 847 26.68 -14.35 -3.75
CA ILE A 847 25.80 -15.52 -3.83
C ILE A 847 26.48 -16.77 -3.30
N ALA A 848 25.75 -17.56 -2.51
CA ALA A 848 26.26 -18.81 -1.96
C ALA A 848 25.20 -19.92 -2.05
N PHE A 849 25.63 -21.11 -2.48
CA PHE A 849 24.82 -22.32 -2.33
C PHE A 849 25.05 -22.95 -0.97
N SER A 850 23.97 -23.43 -0.35
CA SER A 850 24.09 -24.34 0.80
C SER A 850 24.74 -25.65 0.34
N PRO A 851 25.70 -26.19 1.10
CA PRO A 851 26.36 -27.45 0.77
C PRO A 851 25.49 -28.70 1.07
N ILE A 852 24.41 -28.55 1.84
CA ILE A 852 23.57 -29.68 2.29
C ILE A 852 22.15 -29.60 1.73
N ASP A 853 21.59 -28.39 1.66
CA ASP A 853 20.21 -28.16 1.23
C ASP A 853 20.18 -27.56 -0.16
N ASN A 854 19.07 -27.72 -0.90
CA ASN A 854 18.84 -27.05 -2.18
C ASN A 854 18.53 -25.55 -2.01
N LEU A 855 19.28 -24.88 -1.14
CA LEU A 855 19.09 -23.48 -0.77
C LEU A 855 20.15 -22.61 -1.44
N VAL A 856 19.72 -21.48 -2.00
CA VAL A 856 20.61 -20.41 -2.46
C VAL A 856 20.41 -19.20 -1.56
N VAL A 857 21.50 -18.58 -1.14
CA VAL A 857 21.50 -17.32 -0.41
C VAL A 857 22.10 -16.22 -1.27
N SER A 858 21.44 -15.08 -1.32
CA SER A 858 21.93 -13.87 -1.98
C SER A 858 21.99 -12.71 -1.00
N GLY A 859 23.04 -11.91 -1.11
CA GLY A 859 23.23 -10.67 -0.35
C GLY A 859 23.44 -9.48 -1.27
N GLY A 860 22.78 -8.36 -0.96
CA GLY A 860 22.85 -7.13 -1.74
C GLY A 860 23.17 -5.90 -0.89
N ARG A 861 23.15 -4.72 -1.54
CA ARG A 861 23.35 -3.43 -0.84
C ARG A 861 22.21 -3.04 0.10
N ASP A 862 21.07 -3.71 0.02
CA ASP A 862 19.85 -3.42 0.80
C ASP A 862 19.83 -4.05 2.20
N THR A 863 21.02 -4.42 2.69
CA THR A 863 21.27 -4.94 4.04
C THR A 863 20.49 -6.20 4.41
N ARG A 864 19.92 -6.92 3.43
CA ARG A 864 19.13 -8.14 3.66
C ARG A 864 19.76 -9.36 2.99
N LEU A 865 19.86 -10.46 3.76
CA LEU A 865 20.12 -11.78 3.22
C LEU A 865 18.80 -12.43 2.82
N ARG A 866 18.72 -12.90 1.57
CA ARG A 866 17.54 -13.60 1.03
C ARG A 866 17.85 -15.05 0.74
N MET A 867 16.84 -15.87 0.95
CA MET A 867 16.90 -17.33 0.88
C MET A 867 15.96 -17.83 -0.22
N TRP A 868 16.47 -18.70 -1.08
CA TRP A 868 15.74 -19.23 -2.24
C TRP A 868 15.79 -20.75 -2.22
N GLU A 869 14.63 -21.40 -2.19
CA GLU A 869 14.54 -22.86 -2.32
C GLU A 869 14.53 -23.24 -3.80
N THR A 870 15.50 -24.07 -4.21
CA THR A 870 15.64 -24.51 -5.60
C THR A 870 15.02 -25.89 -5.77
N GLY A 871 13.77 -25.92 -6.24
CA GLY A 871 13.05 -27.18 -6.50
C GLY A 871 13.65 -27.98 -7.67
N ASP A 872 13.54 -29.31 -7.61
CA ASP A 872 13.81 -30.23 -8.73
C ASP A 872 12.52 -30.53 -9.49
N VAL A 873 12.27 -29.84 -10.62
CA VAL A 873 11.19 -30.16 -11.59
C VAL A 873 11.67 -29.85 -13.02
N PRO A 874 11.34 -30.65 -14.05
CA PRO A 874 11.99 -30.59 -15.36
C PRO A 874 11.54 -29.42 -16.24
N SER A 875 12.53 -28.91 -16.98
CA SER A 875 12.53 -27.87 -18.01
C SER A 875 11.37 -27.90 -19.02
N ALA A 876 10.59 -26.81 -19.11
CA ALA A 876 10.07 -26.26 -20.37
C ALA A 876 9.44 -24.84 -20.21
N ASN A 877 10.01 -23.89 -20.96
CA ASN A 877 9.42 -22.67 -21.53
C ASN A 877 8.52 -21.76 -20.67
N THR A 878 9.09 -20.64 -20.21
CA THR A 878 8.34 -19.45 -19.80
C THR A 878 8.80 -18.24 -20.62
N THR A 879 7.90 -17.74 -21.47
CA THR A 879 8.03 -16.46 -22.16
C THR A 879 7.84 -15.30 -21.19
N ASN A 880 8.85 -14.41 -21.15
CA ASN A 880 8.94 -13.11 -20.48
C ASN A 880 7.62 -12.47 -20.00
N ASN A 881 7.47 -12.39 -18.68
CA ASN A 881 6.50 -11.52 -18.00
C ASN A 881 7.17 -10.22 -17.51
N GLY A 882 6.35 -9.16 -17.47
CA GLY A 882 6.76 -7.76 -17.35
C GLY A 882 7.55 -7.42 -16.09
N LEU A 883 8.76 -6.91 -16.30
CA LEU A 883 9.54 -6.18 -15.31
C LEU A 883 9.94 -4.83 -15.90
N VAL A 884 9.88 -3.78 -15.08
CA VAL A 884 10.14 -2.39 -15.43
C VAL A 884 11.61 -2.26 -15.84
N SER A 885 11.88 -1.92 -17.11
CA SER A 885 13.20 -1.54 -17.58
C SER A 885 13.56 -0.11 -17.13
N ARG A 886 14.86 0.23 -17.15
CA ARG A 886 15.44 1.51 -16.69
C ARG A 886 14.62 2.72 -17.12
N ILE A 887 14.23 3.61 -16.19
CA ILE A 887 13.45 4.82 -16.47
C ILE A 887 14.40 5.95 -16.92
N ASN A 888 14.16 6.54 -18.09
CA ASN A 888 15.01 7.56 -18.70
C ASN A 888 14.36 8.96 -18.77
N CYS A 889 13.06 9.05 -18.55
CA CYS A 889 12.37 10.34 -18.46
C CYS A 889 11.05 10.18 -17.72
N ILE A 890 10.58 11.27 -17.12
CA ILE A 890 9.37 11.28 -16.30
C ILE A 890 8.57 12.56 -16.47
N ASP A 891 7.25 12.42 -16.38
CA ASP A 891 6.37 13.56 -16.23
C ASP A 891 5.19 13.25 -15.29
N ILE A 892 4.64 14.28 -14.65
CA ILE A 892 3.42 14.22 -13.82
C ILE A 892 2.30 15.03 -14.48
N SER A 893 1.08 14.51 -14.43
CA SER A 893 -0.10 15.22 -14.93
C SER A 893 -0.39 16.48 -14.09
N MET A 894 -1.00 17.50 -14.69
CA MET A 894 -1.36 18.74 -13.97
C MET A 894 -2.23 18.48 -12.73
N ASP A 895 -3.15 17.52 -12.81
CA ASP A 895 -4.03 17.14 -11.70
C ASP A 895 -3.31 16.35 -10.59
N GLY A 896 -2.05 15.96 -10.81
CA GLY A 896 -1.23 15.24 -9.84
C GLY A 896 -1.66 13.79 -9.61
N ASN A 897 -2.51 13.24 -10.48
CA ASN A 897 -3.08 11.87 -10.33
C ASN A 897 -2.35 10.81 -11.16
N GLN A 898 -1.57 11.22 -12.17
CA GLN A 898 -0.90 10.30 -13.08
C GLN A 898 0.57 10.65 -13.25
N ILE A 899 1.42 9.62 -13.28
CA ILE A 899 2.82 9.72 -13.67
C ILE A 899 2.99 8.98 -14.98
N VAL A 900 3.82 9.50 -15.86
CA VAL A 900 4.29 8.78 -17.04
C VAL A 900 5.79 8.67 -17.00
N THR A 901 6.29 7.46 -17.27
CA THR A 901 7.72 7.17 -17.32
C THR A 901 8.06 6.63 -18.70
N GLY A 902 9.09 7.17 -19.34
CA GLY A 902 9.70 6.56 -20.51
C GLY A 902 10.84 5.63 -20.08
N CYS A 903 10.82 4.39 -20.58
CA CYS A 903 11.78 3.35 -20.21
C CYS A 903 12.74 3.01 -21.37
N PHE A 904 13.86 2.43 -21.00
CA PHE A 904 14.83 1.81 -21.91
C PHE A 904 14.18 0.60 -22.61
N GLY A 905 14.40 0.44 -23.91
CA GLY A 905 13.69 -0.55 -24.73
C GLY A 905 12.31 -0.13 -25.23
N GLY A 906 11.98 1.17 -25.19
CA GLY A 906 10.84 1.73 -25.94
C GLY A 906 9.47 1.61 -25.29
N ALA A 907 9.40 1.21 -24.01
CA ALA A 907 8.15 1.20 -23.27
C ALA A 907 7.87 2.58 -22.66
N VAL A 908 6.63 3.05 -22.76
CA VAL A 908 6.13 4.20 -21.98
C VAL A 908 5.09 3.68 -21.00
N GLN A 909 5.29 3.89 -19.71
CA GLN A 909 4.46 3.32 -18.64
C GLN A 909 3.70 4.43 -17.91
N LEU A 910 2.38 4.23 -17.75
CA LEU A 910 1.52 5.10 -16.96
C LEU A 910 1.32 4.50 -15.56
N TRP A 911 1.43 5.37 -14.55
CA TRP A 911 1.28 5.04 -13.14
C TRP A 911 0.21 5.91 -12.50
N ASP A 912 -0.44 5.36 -11.50
CA ASP A 912 -1.31 6.12 -10.61
C ASP A 912 -0.48 6.70 -9.45
N THR A 913 -0.52 8.03 -9.27
CA THR A 913 0.33 8.76 -8.30
C THR A 913 0.02 8.43 -6.85
N LEU A 914 -1.16 7.91 -6.52
CA LEU A 914 -1.59 7.63 -5.15
C LEU A 914 -1.37 6.17 -4.75
N THR A 915 -1.56 5.25 -5.69
CA THR A 915 -1.53 3.81 -5.42
C THR A 915 -0.22 3.13 -5.80
N GLY A 916 0.63 3.77 -6.62
CA GLY A 916 1.88 3.16 -7.12
C GLY A 916 1.66 2.02 -8.11
N LYS A 917 0.41 1.76 -8.51
CA LYS A 917 0.09 0.67 -9.44
C LYS A 917 0.29 1.09 -10.90
N PRO A 918 0.87 0.23 -11.75
CA PRO A 918 0.94 0.47 -13.19
C PRO A 918 -0.47 0.42 -13.79
N ARG A 919 -0.88 1.49 -14.46
CA ARG A 919 -2.22 1.62 -15.07
C ARG A 919 -2.28 1.11 -16.50
N ALA A 920 -1.26 1.41 -17.30
CA ALA A 920 -1.20 0.99 -18.71
C ALA A 920 0.25 1.05 -19.23
N MET A 921 0.62 0.06 -20.06
CA MET A 921 1.88 0.03 -20.79
C MET A 921 1.64 0.40 -22.26
N LEU A 922 2.23 1.49 -22.71
CA LEU A 922 2.14 1.99 -24.08
C LEU A 922 3.32 1.44 -24.87
N LYS A 923 3.08 0.33 -25.56
CA LYS A 923 4.10 -0.32 -26.40
C LYS A 923 4.04 0.24 -27.82
N GLY A 924 5.19 0.67 -28.35
CA GLY A 924 5.31 0.94 -29.78
C GLY A 924 6.58 1.62 -30.23
N HIS A 925 7.34 2.29 -29.35
CA HIS A 925 8.69 2.76 -29.72
C HIS A 925 9.63 1.57 -29.90
N GLU A 926 10.53 1.68 -30.88
CA GLU A 926 11.46 0.60 -31.24
C GLU A 926 12.83 0.75 -30.56
N SER A 927 13.05 1.87 -29.86
CA SER A 927 14.27 2.18 -29.13
C SER A 927 13.96 3.07 -27.91
N ASP A 928 14.98 3.54 -27.21
CA ASP A 928 14.85 4.19 -25.91
C ASP A 928 14.01 5.47 -25.97
N VAL A 929 13.15 5.65 -24.97
CA VAL A 929 12.35 6.88 -24.82
C VAL A 929 13.21 7.92 -24.12
N ILE A 930 13.40 9.08 -24.75
CA ILE A 930 14.32 10.14 -24.29
C ILE A 930 13.58 11.23 -23.51
N GLY A 931 12.30 11.44 -23.83
CA GLY A 931 11.47 12.46 -23.19
C GLY A 931 9.99 12.07 -23.22
N VAL A 932 9.28 12.51 -22.19
CA VAL A 932 7.83 12.35 -22.04
C VAL A 932 7.22 13.66 -21.55
N ALA A 933 6.02 13.97 -22.02
CA ALA A 933 5.29 15.17 -21.60
C ALA A 933 3.77 14.89 -21.55
N PHE A 934 3.10 15.28 -20.46
CA PHE A 934 1.65 15.33 -20.39
C PHE A 934 1.11 16.57 -21.10
N SER A 935 -0.01 16.41 -21.79
CA SER A 935 -0.76 17.55 -22.30
C SER A 935 -1.53 18.23 -21.14
N PRO A 936 -1.44 19.56 -20.99
CA PRO A 936 -2.14 20.33 -19.94
C PRO A 936 -3.67 20.26 -19.97
N ILE A 937 -4.27 20.19 -21.17
CA ILE A 937 -5.73 20.31 -21.35
C ILE A 937 -6.36 19.00 -21.81
N ARG A 938 -5.63 18.21 -22.61
CA ARG A 938 -6.10 16.96 -23.19
C ARG A 938 -5.53 15.77 -22.43
N LYS A 939 -6.32 14.69 -22.29
CA LYS A 939 -5.90 13.39 -21.74
C LYS A 939 -4.95 12.65 -22.69
N GLN A 940 -3.80 13.26 -22.95
CA GLN A 940 -2.80 12.81 -23.92
C GLN A 940 -1.40 12.90 -23.31
N VAL A 941 -0.52 12.03 -23.78
CA VAL A 941 0.92 12.04 -23.48
C VAL A 941 1.69 12.07 -24.79
N ALA A 942 2.73 12.88 -24.87
CA ALA A 942 3.74 12.80 -25.93
C ALA A 942 4.97 12.06 -25.41
N SER A 943 5.60 11.29 -26.28
CA SER A 943 6.90 10.66 -26.04
C SER A 943 7.78 10.81 -27.27
N ASN A 944 9.07 11.10 -27.09
CA ASN A 944 10.06 11.09 -28.16
C ASN A 944 11.14 10.03 -27.87
N SER A 945 11.68 9.44 -28.93
CA SER A 945 12.61 8.32 -28.84
C SER A 945 13.79 8.46 -29.80
N THR A 946 14.87 7.76 -29.50
CA THR A 946 16.02 7.55 -30.39
C THR A 946 15.63 6.86 -31.71
N ASP A 947 14.42 6.27 -31.79
CA ASP A 947 13.84 5.73 -33.02
C ASP A 947 13.45 6.78 -34.08
N LYS A 948 13.73 8.07 -33.81
CA LYS A 948 13.43 9.23 -34.66
C LYS A 948 11.94 9.49 -34.84
N THR A 949 11.12 9.01 -33.91
CA THR A 949 9.69 9.28 -33.86
C THR A 949 9.31 10.03 -32.58
N VAL A 950 8.31 10.90 -32.71
CA VAL A 950 7.55 11.43 -31.58
C VAL A 950 6.14 10.88 -31.70
N ARG A 951 5.59 10.38 -30.60
CA ARG A 951 4.28 9.73 -30.55
C ARG A 951 3.38 10.40 -29.55
N ILE A 952 2.11 10.59 -29.92
CA ILE A 952 1.06 11.07 -29.01
C ILE A 952 0.12 9.91 -28.69
N TRP A 953 -0.09 9.67 -27.41
CA TRP A 953 -0.88 8.57 -26.87
C TRP A 953 -2.10 9.10 -26.14
N CYS A 954 -3.20 8.35 -26.21
CA CYS A 954 -4.38 8.60 -25.39
C CYS A 954 -4.21 7.96 -24.01
N THR A 955 -4.26 8.74 -22.92
CA THR A 955 -4.02 8.21 -21.56
C THR A 955 -5.12 7.28 -21.05
N SER A 956 -6.35 7.40 -21.57
CA SER A 956 -7.47 6.56 -21.13
C SER A 956 -7.57 5.23 -21.86
N THR A 957 -7.11 5.16 -23.11
CA THR A 957 -7.23 3.94 -23.95
C THR A 957 -5.90 3.28 -24.25
N GLY A 958 -4.78 3.96 -24.00
CA GLY A 958 -3.43 3.50 -24.33
C GLY A 958 -3.12 3.44 -25.83
N LYS A 959 -4.01 3.94 -26.68
CA LYS A 959 -3.82 3.91 -28.14
C LYS A 959 -2.94 5.05 -28.62
N LEU A 960 -2.12 4.76 -29.63
CA LEU A 960 -1.41 5.75 -30.42
C LEU A 960 -2.42 6.60 -31.20
N LEU A 961 -2.35 7.92 -31.05
CA LEU A 961 -3.20 8.89 -31.74
C LEU A 961 -2.49 9.48 -32.96
N LEU A 962 -1.23 9.88 -32.80
CA LEU A 962 -0.42 10.50 -33.86
C LEU A 962 1.04 10.06 -33.74
N GLU A 963 1.71 9.97 -34.88
CA GLU A 963 3.13 9.67 -35.00
C GLU A 963 3.78 10.72 -35.91
N PHE A 964 4.77 11.43 -35.38
CA PHE A 964 5.60 12.38 -36.11
C PHE A 964 6.93 11.71 -36.44
N LYS A 965 7.32 11.71 -37.71
CA LYS A 965 8.63 11.20 -38.15
C LYS A 965 9.56 12.36 -38.46
N GLY A 966 10.59 12.53 -37.63
CA GLY A 966 11.65 13.51 -37.84
C GLY A 966 12.67 13.01 -38.85
N GLN A 967 13.28 13.92 -39.62
CA GLN A 967 14.41 13.59 -40.51
C GLN A 967 15.74 13.45 -39.73
N ALA A 968 15.82 13.97 -38.51
CA ALA A 968 16.97 13.97 -37.63
C ALA A 968 16.62 13.36 -36.26
N GLU A 969 17.62 12.93 -35.49
CA GLU A 969 17.43 12.43 -34.13
C GLU A 969 16.91 13.52 -33.20
N PHE A 970 15.92 13.16 -32.37
CA PHE A 970 15.31 14.03 -31.38
C PHE A 970 16.17 14.09 -30.13
N GLY A 971 16.35 15.29 -29.57
CA GLY A 971 17.07 15.51 -28.31
C GLY A 971 16.16 15.36 -27.08
N LYS A 972 16.74 15.64 -25.90
CA LYS A 972 16.08 15.46 -24.59
C LYS A 972 14.86 16.39 -24.34
N GLY A 973 14.71 17.47 -25.11
CA GLY A 973 13.67 18.47 -24.90
C GLY A 973 12.33 18.09 -25.52
N LEU A 974 11.28 17.99 -24.70
CA LEU A 974 9.90 17.74 -25.11
C LEU A 974 8.93 18.54 -24.21
N ALA A 975 8.10 19.41 -24.78
CA ALA A 975 7.13 20.18 -24.01
C ALA A 975 5.85 20.52 -24.79
N PHE A 976 4.69 20.35 -24.16
CA PHE A 976 3.41 20.86 -24.67
C PHE A 976 3.24 22.35 -24.35
N ALA A 977 2.66 23.08 -25.30
CA ALA A 977 2.12 24.40 -25.01
C ALA A 977 0.94 24.30 -24.02
N PRO A 978 0.69 25.31 -23.17
CA PRO A 978 -0.38 25.29 -22.16
C PRO A 978 -1.78 25.08 -22.74
N ASP A 979 -2.00 25.48 -23.99
CA ASP A 979 -3.26 25.30 -24.71
C ASP A 979 -3.43 23.89 -25.31
N GLY A 980 -2.38 23.05 -25.26
CA GLY A 980 -2.33 21.72 -25.84
C GLY A 980 -2.38 21.69 -27.37
N THR A 981 -2.28 22.83 -28.06
CA THR A 981 -2.37 22.90 -29.54
C THR A 981 -1.02 22.70 -30.21
N ARG A 982 0.07 23.01 -29.50
CA ARG A 982 1.44 22.89 -30.01
C ARG A 982 2.30 21.98 -29.12
N LEU A 983 3.26 21.31 -29.76
CA LEU A 983 4.29 20.49 -29.12
C LEU A 983 5.66 20.95 -29.60
N ALA A 984 6.59 21.23 -28.68
CA ALA A 984 7.97 21.56 -29.02
C ALA A 984 8.89 20.38 -28.73
N THR A 985 9.81 20.11 -29.66
CA THR A 985 10.83 19.05 -29.58
C THR A 985 12.20 19.62 -29.91
N SER A 986 13.26 19.21 -29.21
CA SER A 986 14.62 19.54 -29.63
C SER A 986 15.18 18.48 -30.59
N SER A 987 16.14 18.88 -31.42
CA SER A 987 16.94 17.97 -32.24
C SER A 987 18.38 18.04 -31.79
N GLU A 988 18.97 16.87 -31.57
CA GLU A 988 20.36 16.69 -31.11
C GLU A 988 21.34 17.14 -32.22
N LYS A 989 21.24 16.53 -33.41
CA LYS A 989 22.18 16.81 -34.52
C LYS A 989 22.08 18.19 -35.14
N ASP A 990 20.87 18.76 -35.19
CA ASP A 990 20.65 20.05 -35.86
C ASP A 990 20.75 21.24 -34.89
N HIS A 991 20.84 21.00 -33.58
CA HIS A 991 20.76 22.01 -32.51
C HIS A 991 19.57 22.98 -32.67
N THR A 992 18.47 22.49 -33.28
CA THR A 992 17.25 23.27 -33.56
C THR A 992 16.09 22.81 -32.71
N LEU A 993 15.13 23.71 -32.50
CA LEU A 993 13.82 23.37 -31.93
C LEU A 993 12.80 23.24 -33.06
N GLN A 994 11.96 22.23 -32.98
CA GLN A 994 10.87 21.99 -33.92
C GLN A 994 9.54 22.13 -33.16
N VAL A 995 8.62 22.91 -33.70
CA VAL A 995 7.29 23.14 -33.15
C VAL A 995 6.28 22.46 -34.07
N TRP A 996 5.45 21.60 -33.51
CA TRP A 996 4.48 20.76 -34.19
C TRP A 996 3.06 21.13 -33.78
N ASP A 997 2.12 21.02 -34.71
CA ASP A 997 0.69 21.13 -34.43
C ASP A 997 0.14 19.76 -34.02
N THR A 998 -0.54 19.72 -32.86
CA THR A 998 -0.99 18.47 -32.22
C THR A 998 -2.25 17.87 -32.84
N HIS A 999 -2.91 18.57 -33.77
CA HIS A 999 -4.09 18.05 -34.48
C HIS A 999 -3.75 17.50 -35.85
N SER A 1000 -2.98 18.25 -36.62
CA SER A 1000 -2.65 17.95 -38.01
C SER A 1000 -1.47 16.99 -38.14
N GLY A 1001 -0.53 17.02 -37.19
CA GLY A 1001 0.72 16.30 -37.36
C GLY A 1001 1.83 17.15 -37.99
N ASP A 1002 1.54 18.38 -38.41
CA ASP A 1002 2.43 19.17 -39.25
C ASP A 1002 3.44 19.99 -38.42
N MET A 1003 4.67 20.11 -38.95
CA MET A 1003 5.69 20.99 -38.38
C MET A 1003 5.36 22.45 -38.71
N VAL A 1004 5.04 23.24 -37.70
CA VAL A 1004 4.63 24.66 -37.81
C VAL A 1004 5.84 25.58 -37.93
N ALA A 1005 6.88 25.34 -37.13
CA ALA A 1005 8.05 26.19 -37.10
C ALA A 1005 9.33 25.40 -36.77
N ARG A 1006 10.46 25.90 -37.28
CA ARG A 1006 11.81 25.43 -36.94
C ARG A 1006 12.62 26.61 -36.41
N LEU A 1007 12.90 26.60 -35.12
CA LEU A 1007 13.61 27.66 -34.42
C LEU A 1007 15.10 27.37 -34.44
N ARG A 1008 15.88 28.29 -35.01
CA ARG A 1008 17.34 28.20 -35.12
C ARG A 1008 17.98 29.26 -34.25
N GLY A 1009 19.03 28.88 -33.51
CA GLY A 1009 19.76 29.84 -32.70
C GLY A 1009 20.80 29.22 -31.79
N HIS A 1010 20.50 28.07 -31.16
CA HIS A 1010 21.47 27.37 -30.33
C HIS A 1010 22.63 26.83 -31.17
N THR A 1011 23.82 26.82 -30.58
CA THR A 1011 25.06 26.39 -31.25
C THR A 1011 25.60 25.06 -30.73
N ASP A 1012 24.95 24.48 -29.73
CA ASP A 1012 25.29 23.20 -29.10
C ASP A 1012 24.01 22.47 -28.67
N ASP A 1013 24.15 21.30 -28.06
CA ASP A 1013 23.02 20.44 -27.67
C ASP A 1013 22.03 21.15 -26.75
N VAL A 1014 20.74 20.97 -27.06
CA VAL A 1014 19.65 21.57 -26.29
C VAL A 1014 19.21 20.59 -25.21
N GLY A 1015 19.55 20.91 -23.96
CA GLY A 1015 19.25 20.11 -22.78
C GLY A 1015 17.76 20.01 -22.45
N GLY A 1016 16.95 21.02 -22.80
CA GLY A 1016 15.50 20.95 -22.66
C GLY A 1016 14.71 22.18 -23.10
N ILE A 1017 13.39 22.08 -22.97
CA ILE A 1017 12.41 23.08 -23.41
C ILE A 1017 11.30 23.18 -22.37
N ILE A 1018 10.84 24.40 -22.08
CA ILE A 1018 9.69 24.63 -21.19
C ILE A 1018 8.85 25.83 -21.67
N TYR A 1019 7.53 25.69 -21.60
CA TYR A 1019 6.61 26.80 -21.86
C TYR A 1019 6.30 27.57 -20.56
N SER A 1020 6.12 28.88 -20.68
CA SER A 1020 5.48 29.72 -19.66
C SER A 1020 4.09 29.19 -19.36
N SER A 1021 3.65 29.21 -18.11
CA SER A 1021 2.28 28.82 -17.70
C SER A 1021 1.19 29.61 -18.41
N ILE A 1022 1.48 30.85 -18.80
CA ILE A 1022 0.59 31.74 -19.56
C ILE A 1022 0.59 31.40 -21.06
N GLY A 1023 1.62 30.69 -21.54
CA GLY A 1023 1.76 30.26 -22.93
C GLY A 1023 2.22 31.35 -23.89
N ASP A 1024 2.68 32.49 -23.38
CA ASP A 1024 3.19 33.63 -24.15
C ASP A 1024 4.65 33.49 -24.59
N LEU A 1025 5.45 32.78 -23.78
CA LEU A 1025 6.87 32.55 -23.97
C LEU A 1025 7.22 31.07 -23.86
N MET A 1026 8.27 30.67 -24.57
CA MET A 1026 8.92 29.37 -24.45
C MET A 1026 10.40 29.58 -24.16
N ALA A 1027 10.97 28.88 -23.19
CA ALA A 1027 12.40 28.89 -22.90
C ALA A 1027 13.04 27.59 -23.39
N SER A 1028 14.24 27.71 -23.96
CA SER A 1028 15.12 26.58 -24.28
C SER A 1028 16.50 26.84 -23.68
N TRP A 1029 17.16 25.78 -23.22
CA TRP A 1029 18.50 25.86 -22.64
C TRP A 1029 19.42 24.83 -23.28
N SER A 1030 20.71 25.17 -23.33
CA SER A 1030 21.71 24.42 -24.08
C SER A 1030 23.08 24.47 -23.41
N ASP A 1031 23.91 23.50 -23.78
CA ASP A 1031 25.31 23.42 -23.43
C ASP A 1031 26.13 24.57 -24.04
N ASP A 1032 25.54 25.33 -25.00
CA ASP A 1032 26.10 26.58 -25.53
C ASP A 1032 26.15 27.74 -24.53
N LYS A 1033 25.82 27.46 -23.25
CA LYS A 1033 25.80 28.40 -22.12
C LYS A 1033 24.72 29.47 -22.24
N THR A 1034 23.70 29.27 -23.07
CA THR A 1034 22.61 30.22 -23.24
C THR A 1034 21.25 29.63 -22.90
N VAL A 1035 20.38 30.48 -22.36
CA VAL A 1035 18.93 30.26 -22.32
C VAL A 1035 18.27 31.22 -23.30
N ARG A 1036 17.48 30.71 -24.23
CA ARG A 1036 16.78 31.52 -25.22
C ARG A 1036 15.29 31.56 -24.94
N LEU A 1037 14.73 32.76 -24.96
CA LEU A 1037 13.29 33.01 -24.80
C LEU A 1037 12.67 33.27 -26.16
N TRP A 1038 11.68 32.46 -26.52
CA TRP A 1038 10.98 32.49 -27.79
C TRP A 1038 9.54 32.94 -27.58
N SER A 1039 9.05 33.79 -28.49
CA SER A 1039 7.63 34.12 -28.55
C SER A 1039 6.84 32.95 -29.15
N THR A 1040 5.81 32.48 -28.47
CA THR A 1040 4.96 31.36 -28.94
C THR A 1040 4.05 31.75 -30.11
N TRP A 1041 3.78 33.04 -30.29
CA TRP A 1041 2.93 33.56 -31.36
C TRP A 1041 3.70 33.86 -32.65
N THR A 1042 4.95 34.33 -32.49
CA THR A 1042 5.76 34.80 -33.63
C THR A 1042 6.93 33.88 -33.96
N ASP A 1043 7.20 32.88 -33.12
CA ASP A 1043 8.26 31.89 -33.29
C ASP A 1043 9.65 32.55 -33.46
N LYS A 1044 9.84 33.72 -32.83
CA LYS A 1044 11.10 34.49 -32.83
C LYS A 1044 11.73 34.50 -31.45
N CYS A 1045 13.06 34.46 -31.43
CA CYS A 1045 13.85 34.67 -30.22
C CYS A 1045 13.72 36.14 -29.79
N LEU A 1046 13.25 36.38 -28.58
CA LEU A 1046 13.06 37.69 -27.98
C LEU A 1046 14.27 38.10 -27.15
N ASN A 1047 14.76 37.20 -26.29
CA ASN A 1047 15.87 37.44 -25.38
C ASN A 1047 16.81 36.23 -25.36
N ILE A 1048 18.10 36.52 -25.16
CA ILE A 1048 19.17 35.54 -24.94
C ILE A 1048 19.76 35.84 -23.57
N LEU A 1049 19.79 34.86 -22.69
CA LEU A 1049 20.34 34.93 -21.34
C LEU A 1049 21.66 34.15 -21.36
N GLU A 1050 22.77 34.82 -21.08
CA GLU A 1050 24.11 34.23 -21.15
C GLU A 1050 24.60 33.82 -19.76
N HIS A 1051 25.20 32.63 -19.68
CA HIS A 1051 25.79 32.05 -18.48
C HIS A 1051 27.29 31.78 -18.67
N SER A 1052 28.02 31.60 -17.56
CA SER A 1052 29.44 31.25 -17.57
C SER A 1052 29.71 29.79 -17.94
N ASN A 1053 28.79 28.88 -17.57
CA ASN A 1053 28.87 27.43 -17.80
C ASN A 1053 27.60 26.91 -18.52
N ALA A 1054 27.64 25.64 -18.91
CA ALA A 1054 26.50 24.94 -19.51
C ALA A 1054 25.27 25.01 -18.58
N VAL A 1055 24.10 25.24 -19.18
CA VAL A 1055 22.85 25.34 -18.42
C VAL A 1055 22.26 23.95 -18.32
N LEU A 1056 22.13 23.42 -17.11
CA LEU A 1056 21.64 22.07 -16.86
C LEU A 1056 20.11 22.02 -16.84
N HIS A 1057 19.46 23.01 -16.23
CA HIS A 1057 18.01 23.04 -16.10
C HIS A 1057 17.45 24.46 -16.00
N VAL A 1058 16.20 24.64 -16.44
CA VAL A 1058 15.47 25.91 -16.37
C VAL A 1058 14.04 25.68 -15.89
N ALA A 1059 13.56 26.52 -14.95
CA ALA A 1059 12.20 26.49 -14.44
C ALA A 1059 11.51 27.86 -14.52
N TYR A 1060 10.27 27.88 -15.00
CA TYR A 1060 9.40 29.05 -14.94
C TYR A 1060 8.66 29.13 -13.61
N SER A 1061 8.47 30.34 -13.09
CA SER A 1061 7.50 30.58 -12.03
C SER A 1061 6.07 30.35 -12.53
N PRO A 1062 5.13 29.92 -11.66
CA PRO A 1062 3.73 29.71 -12.04
C PRO A 1062 3.04 30.95 -12.58
N ASP A 1063 3.52 32.16 -12.25
CA ASP A 1063 3.01 33.42 -12.77
C ASP A 1063 3.63 33.85 -14.12
N GLY A 1064 4.58 33.06 -14.65
CA GLY A 1064 5.27 33.29 -15.92
C GLY A 1064 6.22 34.50 -15.94
N LYS A 1065 6.41 35.21 -14.81
CA LYS A 1065 7.21 36.46 -14.75
C LYS A 1065 8.68 36.24 -14.40
N HIS A 1066 8.98 35.14 -13.72
CA HIS A 1066 10.32 34.80 -13.28
C HIS A 1066 10.78 33.50 -13.92
N LEU A 1067 12.08 33.42 -14.16
CA LEU A 1067 12.76 32.26 -14.69
C LEU A 1067 13.98 31.98 -13.81
N ILE A 1068 14.21 30.74 -13.43
CA ILE A 1068 15.45 30.31 -12.80
C ILE A 1068 16.19 29.39 -13.75
N SER A 1069 17.48 29.62 -13.88
CA SER A 1069 18.41 28.83 -14.67
C SER A 1069 19.51 28.31 -13.76
N SER A 1070 19.82 27.03 -13.89
CA SER A 1070 20.80 26.33 -13.07
C SER A 1070 21.98 25.87 -13.91
N THR A 1071 23.18 26.13 -13.42
CA THR A 1071 24.48 25.73 -13.99
C THR A 1071 25.25 24.92 -12.93
N GLU A 1072 26.32 24.24 -13.32
CA GLU A 1072 27.15 23.45 -12.39
C GLU A 1072 27.58 24.23 -11.13
N ASP A 1073 27.84 25.53 -11.26
CA ASP A 1073 28.41 26.33 -10.16
C ASP A 1073 27.41 27.31 -9.52
N SER A 1074 26.28 27.59 -10.18
CA SER A 1074 25.38 28.66 -9.73
C SER A 1074 23.96 28.55 -10.29
N SER A 1075 22.99 29.08 -9.55
CA SER A 1075 21.62 29.32 -10.02
C SER A 1075 21.32 30.81 -10.08
N SER A 1076 20.83 31.29 -11.23
CA SER A 1076 20.51 32.70 -11.47
C SER A 1076 19.02 32.89 -11.69
N ARG A 1077 18.48 33.99 -11.17
CA ARG A 1077 17.07 34.39 -11.35
C ARG A 1077 16.97 35.51 -12.38
N TRP A 1078 16.06 35.33 -13.34
CA TRP A 1078 15.84 36.24 -14.46
C TRP A 1078 14.39 36.71 -14.49
N ASN A 1079 14.19 37.91 -15.04
CA ASN A 1079 12.87 38.40 -15.41
C ASN A 1079 12.54 37.93 -16.84
N SER A 1080 11.47 37.16 -17.00
CA SER A 1080 11.12 36.54 -18.30
C SER A 1080 10.78 37.54 -19.40
N ARG A 1081 10.27 38.73 -19.04
CA ARG A 1081 9.87 39.76 -20.01
C ARG A 1081 11.02 40.67 -20.41
N THR A 1082 11.86 41.06 -19.45
CA THR A 1082 12.95 42.00 -19.71
C THR A 1082 14.28 41.32 -20.04
N GLY A 1083 14.42 40.03 -19.73
CA GLY A 1083 15.67 39.27 -19.90
C GLY A 1083 16.79 39.73 -18.98
N LYS A 1084 16.49 40.55 -17.95
CA LYS A 1084 17.49 41.06 -17.00
C LYS A 1084 17.60 40.15 -15.77
N PRO A 1085 18.83 39.94 -15.24
CA PRO A 1085 19.02 39.24 -13.98
C PRO A 1085 18.55 40.11 -12.80
N PHE A 1086 18.20 39.48 -11.69
CA PHE A 1086 17.94 40.18 -10.41
C PHE A 1086 19.25 40.33 -9.61
N ASP A 1087 19.45 41.44 -8.89
CA ASP A 1087 20.71 41.79 -8.18
C ASP A 1087 21.11 40.82 -7.04
N ALA A 1088 20.17 40.01 -6.54
CA ALA A 1088 20.42 39.01 -5.50
C ALA A 1088 20.54 37.62 -6.14
N ASP A 1089 21.77 37.19 -6.41
CA ASP A 1089 22.06 35.79 -6.72
C ASP A 1089 21.74 34.92 -5.50
N LEU A 1090 21.19 33.72 -5.71
CA LEU A 1090 21.15 32.66 -4.69
C LEU A 1090 22.57 32.10 -4.48
N ARG A 1091 23.51 32.93 -4.01
CA ARG A 1091 24.89 32.56 -3.68
C ARG A 1091 24.95 31.99 -2.27
N ALA A 1092 24.59 30.73 -2.11
CA ALA A 1092 24.82 30.05 -0.82
C ALA A 1092 24.99 28.53 -0.88
N ILE A 1093 25.05 27.90 -2.06
CA ILE A 1093 25.54 26.51 -2.12
C ILE A 1093 26.73 26.48 -3.07
N GLY A 1094 27.90 26.17 -2.54
CA GLY A 1094 29.06 25.77 -3.34
C GLY A 1094 28.95 24.33 -3.80
N ALA A 1095 27.81 23.92 -4.39
CA ALA A 1095 27.59 22.55 -4.82
C ALA A 1095 26.64 22.46 -6.03
N ILE A 1096 26.83 21.40 -6.79
CA ILE A 1096 26.28 21.14 -8.12
C ILE A 1096 24.75 20.95 -8.04
N VAL A 1097 23.99 21.85 -8.67
CA VAL A 1097 22.53 21.78 -8.76
C VAL A 1097 22.11 21.21 -10.12
N SER A 1098 21.54 20.00 -10.14
CA SER A 1098 21.16 19.33 -11.40
C SER A 1098 19.76 19.66 -11.90
N TRP A 1099 18.79 19.91 -11.00
CA TRP A 1099 17.40 20.15 -11.36
C TRP A 1099 16.75 21.16 -10.44
N THR A 1100 15.80 21.92 -11.00
CA THR A 1100 15.06 22.96 -10.26
C THR A 1100 13.59 22.95 -10.64
N SER A 1101 12.71 23.04 -9.65
CA SER A 1101 11.27 23.12 -9.86
C SER A 1101 10.64 24.14 -8.93
N TYR A 1102 9.81 25.03 -9.47
CA TYR A 1102 8.95 25.88 -8.67
C TYR A 1102 7.81 25.08 -8.06
N SER A 1103 7.39 25.47 -6.86
CA SER A 1103 6.10 25.08 -6.32
C SER A 1103 4.96 25.69 -7.14
N SER A 1104 3.79 25.05 -7.14
CA SER A 1104 2.62 25.53 -7.88
C SER A 1104 2.13 26.90 -7.41
N ASP A 1105 2.38 27.25 -6.15
CA ASP A 1105 2.06 28.56 -5.56
C ASP A 1105 3.15 29.63 -5.80
N GLY A 1106 4.31 29.23 -6.35
CA GLY A 1106 5.42 30.11 -6.70
C GLY A 1106 6.20 30.67 -5.51
N LYS A 1107 5.93 30.21 -4.28
CA LYS A 1107 6.61 30.66 -3.06
C LYS A 1107 7.87 29.87 -2.77
N TYR A 1108 7.91 28.59 -3.15
CA TYR A 1108 9.04 27.71 -2.88
C TYR A 1108 9.72 27.25 -4.16
N LEU A 1109 11.02 27.00 -4.05
CA LEU A 1109 11.84 26.43 -5.10
C LEU A 1109 12.50 25.17 -4.57
N ALA A 1110 12.28 24.05 -5.25
CA ALA A 1110 12.97 22.80 -5.00
C ALA A 1110 14.25 22.75 -5.84
N THR A 1111 15.38 22.42 -5.20
CA THR A 1111 16.67 22.20 -5.87
C THR A 1111 17.32 20.93 -5.34
N ILE A 1112 18.06 20.22 -6.19
CA ILE A 1112 18.77 18.98 -5.80
C ILE A 1112 20.27 19.19 -5.89
N GLU A 1113 20.97 18.85 -4.81
CA GLU A 1113 22.43 18.79 -4.75
C GLU A 1113 22.92 17.40 -5.13
N VAL A 1114 23.70 17.31 -6.22
CA VAL A 1114 24.10 16.04 -6.83
C VAL A 1114 25.08 15.25 -5.96
N GLU A 1115 26.04 15.92 -5.32
CA GLU A 1115 27.12 15.24 -4.60
C GLU A 1115 26.66 14.61 -3.28
N LYS A 1116 25.68 15.23 -2.62
CA LYS A 1116 25.15 14.75 -1.33
C LYS A 1116 23.83 14.03 -1.44
N SER A 1117 23.25 13.94 -2.65
CA SER A 1117 21.92 13.34 -2.85
C SER A 1117 20.84 13.96 -1.94
N THR A 1118 20.99 15.25 -1.63
CA THR A 1118 20.16 16.00 -0.71
C THR A 1118 19.15 16.87 -1.45
N PHE A 1119 17.95 16.95 -0.85
CA PHE A 1119 16.90 17.86 -1.29
C PHE A 1119 17.00 19.18 -0.53
N HIS A 1120 16.98 20.30 -1.26
CA HIS A 1120 16.88 21.63 -0.67
C HIS A 1120 15.60 22.32 -1.12
N LEU A 1121 14.82 22.79 -0.15
CA LEU A 1121 13.65 23.63 -0.39
C LEU A 1121 13.97 25.07 0.01
N TRP A 1122 13.73 25.98 -0.92
CA TRP A 1122 14.02 27.40 -0.75
C TRP A 1122 12.73 28.18 -0.67
N ASP A 1123 12.65 29.11 0.27
CA ASP A 1123 11.63 30.14 0.26
C ASP A 1123 12.13 31.33 -0.57
N ILE A 1124 11.46 31.57 -1.70
CA ILE A 1124 11.83 32.60 -2.68
C ILE A 1124 11.63 34.02 -2.13
N SER A 1125 10.76 34.19 -1.12
CA SER A 1125 10.46 35.48 -0.52
C SER A 1125 11.55 35.94 0.45
N THR A 1126 12.23 34.99 1.10
CA THR A 1126 13.27 35.25 2.11
C THR A 1126 14.68 34.98 1.59
N ALA A 1127 14.83 34.26 0.46
CA ALA A 1127 16.10 33.78 -0.08
C ALA A 1127 16.91 32.95 0.95
N GLN A 1128 16.23 32.36 1.93
CA GLN A 1128 16.82 31.47 2.91
C GLN A 1128 16.52 30.02 2.52
N CYS A 1129 17.55 29.17 2.56
CA CYS A 1129 17.42 27.73 2.51
C CYS A 1129 16.97 27.25 3.90
N ASP A 1130 15.96 26.38 3.98
CA ASP A 1130 15.72 25.63 5.22
C ASP A 1130 16.94 24.72 5.42
N GLN A 1131 17.75 24.93 6.47
CA GLN A 1131 19.03 24.22 6.67
C GLN A 1131 18.88 22.72 6.98
N ARG A 1132 17.64 22.22 7.05
CA ARG A 1132 17.31 20.80 7.17
C ARG A 1132 17.42 20.12 5.80
N GLY A 1133 18.65 20.00 5.30
CA GLY A 1133 18.90 19.13 4.15
C GLY A 1133 18.52 17.69 4.52
N MET A 1134 17.44 17.19 3.93
CA MET A 1134 17.08 15.77 4.07
C MET A 1134 17.90 14.96 3.07
N GLU A 1135 18.64 13.98 3.58
CA GLU A 1135 19.23 12.93 2.75
C GLU A 1135 18.07 12.14 2.13
N ILE A 1136 17.88 12.25 0.82
CA ILE A 1136 16.87 11.49 0.08
C ILE A 1136 17.34 10.02 -0.09
N PHE A 1137 18.65 9.82 0.00
CA PHE A 1137 19.36 8.56 -0.20
C PHE A 1137 20.52 8.50 0.82
N SER A 1138 20.77 7.33 1.42
CA SER A 1138 21.85 7.17 2.39
C SER A 1138 23.22 7.52 1.77
N ALA A 1139 23.99 8.34 2.48
CA ALA A 1139 25.30 8.82 2.05
C ALA A 1139 26.24 7.67 1.63
N GLY A 1140 26.56 7.57 0.35
CA GLY A 1140 27.51 6.55 -0.11
C GLY A 1140 27.84 6.47 -1.60
N ILE A 1141 27.55 7.47 -2.44
CA ILE A 1141 27.85 7.38 -3.88
C ILE A 1141 28.44 8.69 -4.39
N THR A 1142 29.77 8.76 -4.44
CA THR A 1142 30.52 9.76 -5.21
C THR A 1142 30.92 9.16 -6.55
N HIS A 1143 30.61 9.92 -7.61
CA HIS A 1143 30.94 9.74 -9.03
C HIS A 1143 29.88 9.13 -9.96
N ALA A 1144 29.62 9.92 -11.01
CA ALA A 1144 29.00 9.63 -12.31
C ALA A 1144 27.48 9.83 -12.47
N LEU A 1145 27.17 11.08 -12.86
CA LEU A 1145 26.20 11.52 -13.88
C LEU A 1145 24.72 11.12 -13.75
N GLN A 1146 23.96 12.16 -13.39
CA GLN A 1146 22.68 12.59 -13.99
C GLN A 1146 21.52 11.61 -13.89
N HIS A 1147 20.50 12.01 -13.10
CA HIS A 1147 19.10 12.18 -13.54
C HIS A 1147 18.13 12.03 -12.35
N VAL A 1148 18.21 12.95 -11.38
CA VAL A 1148 17.12 13.13 -10.40
C VAL A 1148 16.20 14.22 -10.93
N TRP A 1149 15.11 13.81 -11.57
CA TRP A 1149 14.06 14.72 -12.02
C TRP A 1149 13.15 15.07 -10.86
N THR A 1150 12.71 16.33 -10.79
CA THR A 1150 11.64 16.73 -9.87
C THR A 1150 10.61 17.56 -10.59
N LYS A 1151 9.34 17.23 -10.35
CA LYS A 1151 8.21 18.00 -10.84
C LYS A 1151 7.16 18.09 -9.76
N CYS A 1152 6.64 19.30 -9.57
CA CYS A 1152 5.62 19.60 -8.57
C CYS A 1152 4.24 19.54 -9.20
N SER A 1153 3.30 18.89 -8.52
CA SER A 1153 1.87 18.92 -8.89
C SER A 1153 1.30 20.34 -8.78
N SER A 1154 0.34 20.68 -9.66
CA SER A 1154 -0.26 22.02 -9.70
C SER A 1154 -1.41 22.24 -8.70
N ASN A 1155 -1.78 21.21 -7.93
CA ASN A 1155 -3.00 21.15 -7.12
C ASN A 1155 -2.84 21.60 -5.66
N GLY A 1156 -1.81 22.39 -5.33
CA GLY A 1156 -1.61 22.93 -3.97
C GLY A 1156 -1.04 21.93 -2.95
N LYS A 1157 -1.00 20.63 -3.29
CA LYS A 1157 -0.15 19.63 -2.62
C LYS A 1157 1.15 19.50 -3.40
N MET A 1158 2.25 19.78 -2.73
CA MET A 1158 3.58 19.62 -3.33
C MET A 1158 3.94 18.13 -3.38
N VAL A 1159 3.44 17.45 -4.41
CA VAL A 1159 3.86 16.09 -4.75
C VAL A 1159 5.14 16.21 -5.58
N LEU A 1160 6.23 15.65 -5.05
CA LEU A 1160 7.53 15.62 -5.69
C LEU A 1160 7.79 14.20 -6.15
N VAL A 1161 8.04 14.02 -7.44
CA VAL A 1161 8.43 12.72 -7.98
C VAL A 1161 9.93 12.76 -8.26
N SER A 1162 10.67 11.77 -7.77
CA SER A 1162 12.10 11.62 -8.04
C SER A 1162 12.40 10.25 -8.64
N VAL A 1163 13.43 10.21 -9.48
CA VAL A 1163 14.02 8.97 -9.99
C VAL A 1163 15.49 8.98 -9.61
N ASP A 1164 16.02 7.89 -9.06
CA ASP A 1164 17.45 7.78 -8.73
C ASP A 1164 18.25 7.05 -9.83
N ILE A 1165 19.59 7.08 -9.75
CA ILE A 1165 20.51 6.31 -10.61
C ILE A 1165 20.24 4.79 -10.58
N ASN A 1166 19.58 4.28 -9.55
CA ASN A 1166 19.03 2.93 -9.46
C ASN A 1166 17.62 2.81 -10.08
N PHE A 1167 17.16 3.76 -10.88
CA PHE A 1167 15.87 3.70 -11.58
C PHE A 1167 14.67 3.46 -10.65
N SER A 1168 14.81 3.84 -9.37
CA SER A 1168 13.77 3.78 -8.37
C SER A 1168 12.84 4.98 -8.56
N LEU A 1169 11.56 4.73 -8.82
CA LEU A 1169 10.56 5.80 -8.88
C LEU A 1169 10.05 6.06 -7.46
N ARG A 1170 10.33 7.24 -6.90
CA ARG A 1170 9.85 7.64 -5.58
C ARG A 1170 8.89 8.82 -5.70
N VAL A 1171 7.77 8.74 -4.98
CA VAL A 1171 6.78 9.81 -4.91
C VAL A 1171 6.71 10.31 -3.48
N TRP A 1172 6.95 11.60 -3.30
CA TRP A 1172 6.95 12.28 -2.01
C TRP A 1172 5.80 13.28 -1.95
N GLU A 1173 5.17 13.41 -0.79
CA GLU A 1173 4.20 14.45 -0.46
C GLU A 1173 4.81 15.37 0.60
N LEU A 1174 4.96 16.65 0.27
CA LEU A 1174 5.36 17.68 1.23
C LEU A 1174 4.12 18.14 2.02
N THR A 1175 4.17 17.99 3.35
CA THR A 1175 3.13 18.40 4.29
C THR A 1175 3.56 19.63 5.09
N GLU A 1176 2.65 20.60 5.27
CA GLU A 1176 2.94 21.81 6.06
C GLU A 1176 2.97 21.50 7.56
N ASP A 1177 3.98 22.00 8.28
CA ASP A 1177 3.98 21.91 9.74
C ASP A 1177 2.88 22.79 10.34
N VAL A 1178 2.06 22.22 11.19
CA VAL A 1178 1.04 22.97 11.94
C VAL A 1178 1.55 23.37 13.34
N ARG A 1179 2.71 22.86 13.78
CA ARG A 1179 3.19 23.05 15.15
C ARG A 1179 4.19 24.22 15.26
N GLY A 1180 3.67 25.42 15.41
CA GLY A 1180 4.48 26.58 15.81
C GLY A 1180 3.66 27.84 16.03
N ASN A 1181 3.48 28.24 17.29
CA ASN A 1181 2.92 29.55 17.64
C ASN A 1181 3.83 30.66 17.08
N GLY A 1182 3.33 31.38 16.06
CA GLY A 1182 3.85 32.68 15.64
C GLY A 1182 5.14 32.66 14.81
N GLY A 1183 4.99 32.77 13.49
CA GLY A 1183 6.04 33.30 12.59
C GLY A 1183 6.49 32.33 11.50
N LYS A 1184 6.14 32.66 10.24
CA LYS A 1184 6.60 32.09 8.95
C LYS A 1184 6.43 30.56 8.80
N GLY A 1185 5.47 30.16 7.97
CA GLY A 1185 5.32 28.75 7.59
C GLY A 1185 6.52 28.26 6.78
N SER A 1186 7.27 27.31 7.31
CA SER A 1186 8.16 26.45 6.53
C SER A 1186 7.52 25.05 6.44
N TYR A 1187 7.70 24.40 5.29
CA TYR A 1187 7.37 22.98 5.15
C TYR A 1187 8.39 22.19 5.98
N SER A 1188 7.96 21.46 7.00
CA SER A 1188 8.89 20.72 7.87
C SER A 1188 8.83 19.20 7.67
N ASP A 1189 7.74 18.67 7.10
CA ASP A 1189 7.54 17.23 6.95
C ASP A 1189 7.39 16.83 5.48
N VAL A 1190 8.30 15.97 5.01
CA VAL A 1190 8.28 15.35 3.69
C VAL A 1190 7.94 13.88 3.88
N ARG A 1191 6.82 13.43 3.32
CA ARG A 1191 6.34 12.05 3.46
C ARG A 1191 6.57 11.27 2.16
N LEU A 1192 7.24 10.13 2.22
CA LEU A 1192 7.27 9.19 1.11
C LEU A 1192 5.88 8.53 0.96
N MET A 1193 5.25 8.69 -0.21
CA MET A 1193 3.93 8.10 -0.51
C MET A 1193 4.06 6.63 -0.91
N TRP A 1194 4.98 6.34 -1.81
CA TRP A 1194 5.36 5.00 -2.24
C TRP A 1194 6.63 5.07 -3.11
N SER A 1195 7.29 3.93 -3.26
CA SER A 1195 8.43 3.73 -4.15
C SER A 1195 8.19 2.50 -5.03
N VAL A 1196 8.65 2.55 -6.28
CA VAL A 1196 8.64 1.40 -7.19
C VAL A 1196 10.05 1.18 -7.73
N GLY A 1197 10.60 0.00 -7.42
CA GLY A 1197 12.02 -0.33 -7.61
C GLY A 1197 12.89 0.28 -6.49
N GLY A 1198 13.85 -0.48 -5.95
CA GLY A 1198 14.99 0.13 -5.22
C GLY A 1198 14.67 1.04 -4.02
N ASP A 1199 13.83 0.68 -3.06
CA ASP A 1199 14.13 0.39 -1.64
C ASP A 1199 12.77 0.48 -0.92
N GLU A 1200 12.46 -0.37 0.05
CA GLU A 1200 11.32 -0.13 0.95
C GLU A 1200 11.88 0.45 2.24
N LEU A 1201 11.91 1.78 2.32
CA LEU A 1201 11.84 2.43 3.63
C LEU A 1201 10.50 1.99 4.21
N THR A 1202 10.54 1.07 5.17
CA THR A 1202 9.39 0.79 6.03
C THR A 1202 8.89 2.12 6.59
N MET A 1203 7.58 2.36 6.56
CA MET A 1203 6.95 3.61 7.03
C MET A 1203 7.35 4.00 8.48
N GLU A 1204 8.02 3.12 9.22
CA GLU A 1204 8.57 3.37 10.56
C GLU A 1204 9.84 4.23 10.56
N ASP A 1205 10.63 4.31 9.48
CA ASP A 1205 11.87 5.10 9.45
C ASP A 1205 11.67 6.55 8.96
N ALA A 1206 10.46 6.90 8.48
CA ALA A 1206 10.16 8.24 7.97
C ALA A 1206 9.50 9.17 9.02
N VAL A 1207 9.43 8.75 10.29
CA VAL A 1207 8.97 9.60 11.40
C VAL A 1207 10.13 9.81 12.37
N LEU A 1208 10.91 10.88 12.14
CA LEU A 1208 11.77 11.43 13.20
C LEU A 1208 10.86 12.17 14.19
N ASP A 1209 10.68 11.55 15.35
CA ASP A 1209 9.84 11.95 16.47
C ASP A 1209 9.98 13.44 16.88
N ASN A 1210 8.82 14.05 17.18
CA ASN A 1210 8.72 15.10 18.20
C ASN A 1210 8.12 14.50 19.48
N LEU A 1211 9.02 14.05 20.36
CA LEU A 1211 8.95 13.83 21.82
C LEU A 1211 7.58 13.91 22.54
N PHE A 1212 7.10 12.77 23.04
CA PHE A 1212 6.90 12.43 24.48
C PHE A 1212 5.89 11.27 24.60
N GLY A 1213 6.35 10.06 24.95
CA GLY A 1213 5.49 8.93 25.29
C GLY A 1213 6.05 7.58 24.83
N VAL A 1214 7.01 7.06 25.59
CA VAL A 1214 7.65 5.76 25.34
C VAL A 1214 6.61 4.63 25.44
N SER A 1215 6.42 3.87 24.36
CA SER A 1215 5.68 2.60 24.40
C SER A 1215 6.57 1.51 25.01
N ASP A 1216 6.02 0.61 25.80
CA ASP A 1216 6.76 -0.51 26.43
C ASP A 1216 7.44 -1.44 25.41
N PHE A 1217 7.01 -1.43 24.15
CA PHE A 1217 7.68 -2.12 23.05
C PHE A 1217 8.96 -1.39 22.62
N ASN A 1218 8.94 -0.06 22.54
CA ASN A 1218 10.15 0.74 22.37
C ASN A 1218 11.02 0.72 23.63
N LEU A 1219 10.47 0.56 24.83
CA LEU A 1219 11.28 0.33 26.03
C LEU A 1219 11.99 -1.02 25.97
N LYS A 1220 11.38 -2.06 25.37
CA LYS A 1220 12.00 -3.38 25.12
C LYS A 1220 13.02 -3.36 23.98
N LEU A 1221 12.75 -2.62 22.91
CA LEU A 1221 13.69 -2.45 21.79
C LEU A 1221 14.84 -1.50 22.17
N MET A 1222 14.58 -0.51 23.03
CA MET A 1222 15.58 0.37 23.65
C MET A 1222 16.29 -0.29 24.81
N THR A 1223 15.72 -1.26 25.53
CA THR A 1223 16.49 -2.11 26.46
C THR A 1223 17.24 -3.20 25.73
N GLN A 1224 16.80 -3.67 24.56
CA GLN A 1224 17.63 -4.50 23.69
C GLN A 1224 18.73 -3.69 23.01
N ARG A 1225 18.47 -2.45 22.56
CA ARG A 1225 19.50 -1.53 22.03
C ARG A 1225 20.38 -0.95 23.12
N ALA A 1226 19.88 -0.71 24.33
CA ALA A 1226 20.70 -0.33 25.49
C ALA A 1226 21.44 -1.53 26.06
N ASP A 1227 20.91 -2.76 25.98
CA ASP A 1227 21.68 -3.98 26.24
C ASP A 1227 22.67 -4.25 25.10
N SER A 1228 22.44 -3.76 23.88
CA SER A 1228 23.40 -3.85 22.75
C SER A 1228 24.47 -2.76 22.84
N VAL A 1229 24.15 -1.58 23.36
CA VAL A 1229 25.07 -0.46 23.61
C VAL A 1229 25.80 -0.64 24.95
N GLU A 1230 25.17 -1.21 25.98
CA GLU A 1230 25.83 -1.73 27.17
C GLU A 1230 26.62 -3.00 26.82
N LYS A 1231 26.17 -3.86 25.89
CA LYS A 1231 27.04 -4.91 25.33
C LYS A 1231 28.13 -4.36 24.41
N MET A 1232 28.00 -3.18 23.81
CA MET A 1232 29.11 -2.49 23.14
C MET A 1232 30.06 -1.85 24.16
N ALA A 1233 29.55 -1.36 25.30
CA ALA A 1233 30.36 -0.92 26.43
C ALA A 1233 31.01 -2.10 27.19
N TYR A 1234 30.40 -3.30 27.16
CA TYR A 1234 31.03 -4.57 27.54
C TYR A 1234 31.86 -5.18 26.40
N SER A 1235 31.66 -4.74 25.15
CA SER A 1235 32.50 -5.07 23.99
C SER A 1235 33.79 -4.28 24.02
N GLU A 1236 33.90 -3.22 24.84
CA GLU A 1236 35.20 -2.70 25.24
C GLU A 1236 36.08 -3.85 25.77
N GLY A 1237 35.50 -4.90 26.38
CA GLY A 1237 36.23 -6.11 26.75
C GLY A 1237 36.69 -6.97 25.56
N SER A 1238 35.95 -7.05 24.44
CA SER A 1238 36.34 -7.82 23.24
C SER A 1238 37.23 -7.01 22.29
N THR A 1239 37.01 -5.70 22.15
CA THR A 1239 37.95 -4.80 21.48
C THR A 1239 39.21 -4.58 22.31
N GLU A 1240 39.15 -4.44 23.63
CA GLU A 1240 40.37 -4.46 24.47
C GLU A 1240 41.06 -5.81 24.38
N LYS A 1241 40.35 -6.94 24.34
CA LYS A 1241 40.98 -8.26 24.15
C LYS A 1241 41.66 -8.35 22.78
N TYR A 1242 41.02 -7.84 21.72
CA TYR A 1242 41.57 -7.76 20.36
C TYR A 1242 42.77 -6.80 20.24
N PHE A 1243 42.74 -5.64 20.92
CA PHE A 1243 43.84 -4.66 20.95
C PHE A 1243 44.97 -5.03 21.93
N ARG A 1244 44.68 -5.76 23.02
CA ARG A 1244 45.66 -6.33 23.95
C ARG A 1244 46.37 -7.53 23.35
N GLN A 1245 45.69 -8.42 22.62
CA GLN A 1245 46.30 -9.56 21.93
C GLN A 1245 47.37 -9.12 20.90
N ARG A 1246 47.24 -7.88 20.38
CA ARG A 1246 48.21 -7.26 19.46
C ARG A 1246 49.24 -6.30 20.11
N GLY A 1247 49.32 -6.22 21.44
CA GLY A 1247 50.39 -5.49 22.15
C GLY A 1247 50.40 -3.95 22.01
N TYR A 1248 49.29 -3.29 21.69
CA TYR A 1248 49.27 -1.84 21.38
C TYR A 1248 49.17 -0.88 22.60
N PHE A 1249 49.28 -1.38 23.84
CA PHE A 1249 49.45 -0.54 25.03
C PHE A 1249 50.91 -0.59 25.50
N ASP A 1250 51.75 0.29 24.96
CA ASP A 1250 53.09 0.51 25.51
C ASP A 1250 52.98 1.17 26.88
N SER A 1251 53.33 0.43 27.92
CA SER A 1251 53.50 0.93 29.28
C SER A 1251 54.85 1.63 29.40
N ASP A 1252 54.98 2.85 28.88
CA ASP A 1252 56.09 3.75 29.25
C ASP A 1252 55.81 5.18 28.74
N THR A 1253 55.15 6.00 29.57
CA THR A 1253 55.39 7.45 29.64
C THR A 1253 54.79 7.98 30.94
N GLU A 1254 55.67 8.16 31.94
CA GLU A 1254 55.38 8.84 33.19
C GLU A 1254 55.05 10.33 32.97
N GLU A 1255 54.13 10.80 33.82
CA GLU A 1255 53.88 12.16 34.31
C GLU A 1255 54.71 13.33 33.72
N GLU A 1256 54.02 14.36 33.20
CA GLU A 1256 54.23 15.73 33.68
C GLU A 1256 53.01 16.64 33.36
N GLU A 1257 52.55 17.33 34.40
CA GLU A 1257 51.47 18.32 34.39
C GLU A 1257 51.78 19.54 33.50
N GLY A 1258 50.74 20.15 32.91
CA GLY A 1258 50.86 21.51 32.39
C GLY A 1258 49.66 22.01 31.59
N GLY A 1259 48.71 22.67 32.25
CA GLY A 1259 47.55 23.28 31.58
C GLY A 1259 47.90 24.48 30.70
N ARG A 1260 47.19 24.64 29.59
CA ARG A 1260 46.57 25.91 29.11
C ARG A 1260 45.87 25.72 27.77
N GLN A 1261 44.68 26.31 27.69
CA GLN A 1261 44.00 26.87 26.52
C GLN A 1261 44.67 26.68 25.15
N ALA A 1262 43.95 26.12 24.18
CA ALA A 1262 43.36 26.90 23.09
C ALA A 1262 42.53 26.01 22.14
N GLU A 1263 41.51 26.66 21.60
CA GLU A 1263 40.74 26.37 20.39
C GLU A 1263 41.48 25.59 19.30
N GLY A 1264 40.75 24.70 18.63
CA GLY A 1264 41.20 24.09 17.38
C GLY A 1264 40.22 23.01 16.91
N GLU A 1265 39.53 23.33 15.83
CA GLU A 1265 38.76 22.42 14.98
C GLU A 1265 39.52 21.13 14.65
N THR A 1266 38.81 20.01 14.53
CA THR A 1266 38.98 18.96 13.50
C THR A 1266 37.90 17.90 13.74
N GLN A 1267 36.87 17.80 12.89
CA GLN A 1267 36.81 17.04 11.61
C GLN A 1267 36.98 15.54 11.78
#